data_AF-Q4DSW2-F1
#
_entry.id   AF-Q4DSW2-F1
#
_cell.length_a   1.000
_cell.length_b   1.000
_cell.length_c   1.000
_cell.angle_alpha   90.00
_cell.angle_beta   90.00
_cell.angle_gamma   90.00
#
_symmetry.space_group_name_H-M   'P 1'
#
loop_
_entity.id
_entity.type
_entity.pdbx_description
1 polymer ?
#
loop_
_entity_poly.entity_id
_entity_poly.type
_entity_poly.pdbx_seq_one_letter_code
_entity_poly.pdbx_strand_id
1 'polypeptide(L)'
;MRRLFCVVGARCDMRCAFSFLSLINTQTALQNAAPLTDDAEGFTEFFRLPVSLDAGVAESVRQHYERVVKGMETQQDSHAVRVQEEEQRRCEDLPVFLVSYDLRSRCFHFFSIERDRVVVVGSPLPDSAETSHNGGGDNHGDGCGIDLSTVADELMQHTHGLTQVILLPLVEHKKERDVLAPYFKRLLVTLRQSGIIPVLHVDNLEMAEALDPNPPPLRELVTNYAVITPKPLSEPWFRAHWVYLRTLACRMNEEDPIRTINFLIVPRFDVFVIHLVRSGSRGLNVVLWDPVHRRRYVARGMLSDILACMLERHQKRIILLPTNRTDRPTLLRCRVAMTKAGRQCHLVFASELGEKYRGVYQSEPSRFWTLLREVSGGLDMDLLFEIYITAGNNFRRYHSKRLREGGVEARIPHRTAEAAVSLTNAEVEKWLGVLSLSRRVAREKAEVRKYKKHLFIAYVTTEFAAYTRPANPHASVNFVVAASLMDAQHRVVEPWTKYAARGDFKLPSLNEFDVIVCHDAKQLLLFLWDDPELHRFFKRGGRVWCTMLAEYILEAQRCQTGSNNFRDVALKYGVMTPPSSVLGVATVDLPLTFLRHYLIAAVDALSTVFREQLSKSCERSQVICIAHRMDSLLSMAAIENAGIQIDVEEAARQAQAVRNRLLATDKALSLYVPNEVPVDLQKLFDWNSLQHLGALFFGGSITLGYTDSSLESSTWTSHLIHFCHRYGNLSLLSADVHLQRFASEKGLRTAGRLSQRVSQYLSKDESAGMRTYRLVVFDIESTGLNTATDAIIEIAAWDPVEATSFSSLVDPERSIPQETMAIHHITDGMVRGAPRLPEVTRALARYLRLDEAQIDPNEVVVLIGHNVFALDEPLLRRAFEREGVCMDNILFCDSLVLLKALKRELQGSTENPRVDRGVLETLTTSLRLSSLVEGLHVEADGLLHRADTDAKTLWFVLVNALGLAGRDSVKQRDAVFSHAARTLVVYPGVGCFLPPERRRDRVVVRLPGVASQFIDNPRLLASLRSKPINENTLQVLHRNQVTVAGLLLQKQQLERNAARFLHSDPSGRLSVLHSDGKVRQLIDLTATSTSRTTSSYPSCQNIPKDDKSPIRRLFVSRFGEKGRCVELDYSQLEIVVLALLCGDPRLVSDLNRGVDFHIKRASFFSGLPYDEIYKGYKRGIPEYVQLRRTAKTFSFQRLYGAGVPLLHKTTGIPVEDLEASIRKEEEEYPGIMQFHRLVRTVALRAENPGLPTHFVVELPTGIRMSFKTRDVVLNLPPVKNYPIQGFGAELAQMMVGRVFRHFVRRDFYGQKAFMVNFVHDSLWLDCHLDVLEECIRETRDILTEVHTYVAKAFPGVELKVPLNITTQCGVDMCSMETITDDFSCVALQGRSAVGAEAEEPLPSLEADAADIIESDM
;
A
#
# COMPACT_ATOMS: atom_id res chain seq x y z
N MET A 1 45.57 35.96 -16.95
CA MET A 1 44.75 35.99 -18.18
C MET A 1 45.00 37.19 -19.10
N ARG A 2 44.79 38.47 -18.73
CA ARG A 2 45.06 39.62 -19.63
C ARG A 2 46.51 39.69 -20.18
N ARG A 3 47.52 39.18 -19.45
CA ARG A 3 48.90 39.03 -19.97
C ARG A 3 49.10 37.80 -20.88
N LEU A 4 48.31 36.74 -20.73
CA LEU A 4 48.24 35.61 -21.66
C LEU A 4 47.50 36.00 -22.96
N PHE A 5 46.48 36.86 -22.86
CA PHE A 5 45.66 37.36 -23.97
C PHE A 5 46.34 38.45 -24.81
N CYS A 6 47.44 39.06 -24.37
CA CYS A 6 48.16 40.11 -25.13
C CYS A 6 49.32 39.59 -26.00
N VAL A 7 49.80 38.36 -25.78
CA VAL A 7 50.96 37.83 -26.53
C VAL A 7 50.54 37.15 -27.84
N VAL A 8 49.30 36.65 -27.93
CA VAL A 8 48.79 35.99 -29.15
C VAL A 8 47.73 36.88 -29.77
N GLY A 9 48.20 37.89 -30.52
CA GLY A 9 47.35 38.84 -31.23
C GLY A 9 46.49 38.18 -32.30
N ALA A 10 45.26 38.68 -32.42
CA ALA A 10 44.35 38.58 -33.56
C ALA A 10 43.71 37.20 -33.89
N ARG A 11 42.39 37.13 -33.61
CA ARG A 11 41.35 36.28 -34.22
C ARG A 11 41.57 34.76 -34.16
N CYS A 12 41.46 34.17 -32.97
CA CYS A 12 41.28 32.72 -32.81
C CYS A 12 39.79 32.35 -32.78
N ASP A 13 39.28 31.96 -33.94
CA ASP A 13 38.07 31.18 -34.11
C ASP A 13 38.48 29.70 -33.94
N MET A 14 38.25 29.09 -32.77
CA MET A 14 38.75 27.73 -32.48
C MET A 14 38.06 26.62 -33.30
N ARG A 15 37.08 26.95 -34.16
CA ARG A 15 36.57 26.05 -35.21
C ARG A 15 37.24 26.22 -36.58
N CYS A 16 38.10 27.21 -36.77
CA CYS A 16 38.73 27.46 -38.08
C CYS A 16 40.27 27.61 -38.04
N ALA A 17 40.91 27.64 -36.87
CA ALA A 17 42.37 27.80 -36.77
C ALA A 17 43.20 26.50 -36.82
N PHE A 18 42.59 25.37 -37.20
CA PHE A 18 43.25 24.06 -37.39
C PHE A 18 43.85 23.89 -38.79
N SER A 19 44.71 24.82 -39.23
CA SER A 19 45.60 24.48 -40.35
C SER A 19 46.66 23.49 -39.85
N PHE A 20 47.03 22.52 -40.69
CA PHE A 20 48.17 21.63 -40.46
C PHE A 20 49.44 22.42 -40.08
N LEU A 21 49.61 23.61 -40.66
CA LEU A 21 50.71 24.52 -40.37
C LEU A 21 50.63 25.14 -38.97
N SER A 22 49.44 25.46 -38.45
CA SER A 22 49.28 25.99 -37.08
C SER A 22 49.48 24.92 -36.02
N LEU A 23 49.12 23.65 -36.30
CA LEU A 23 49.52 22.52 -35.47
C LEU A 23 51.05 22.35 -35.46
N ILE A 24 51.70 22.41 -36.63
CA ILE A 24 53.18 22.38 -36.73
C ILE A 24 53.82 23.55 -35.98
N ASN A 25 53.32 24.78 -36.14
CA ASN A 25 53.91 25.98 -35.52
C ASN A 25 53.75 25.97 -33.99
N THR A 26 52.63 25.48 -33.46
CA THR A 26 52.40 25.34 -32.02
C THR A 26 53.35 24.31 -31.42
N GLN A 27 53.54 23.18 -32.10
CA GLN A 27 54.52 22.16 -31.72
C GLN A 27 55.96 22.70 -31.77
N THR A 28 56.28 23.50 -32.79
CA THR A 28 57.62 24.11 -32.98
C THR A 28 57.90 25.21 -31.95
N ALA A 29 56.89 25.98 -31.55
CA ALA A 29 57.02 26.99 -30.50
C ALA A 29 57.24 26.37 -29.11
N LEU A 30 56.56 25.26 -28.83
CA LEU A 30 56.77 24.48 -27.59
C LEU A 30 58.17 23.86 -27.51
N GLN A 31 58.79 23.52 -28.65
CA GLN A 31 60.17 23.00 -28.66
C GLN A 31 61.25 24.07 -28.40
N ASN A 32 60.97 25.36 -28.60
CA ASN A 32 62.01 26.41 -28.61
C ASN A 32 62.04 27.33 -27.37
N ALA A 33 61.09 27.25 -26.44
CA ALA A 33 61.04 28.10 -25.25
C ALA A 33 61.35 27.31 -23.97
N ALA A 34 62.36 27.74 -23.20
CA ALA A 34 62.76 27.12 -21.93
C ALA A 34 62.41 27.98 -20.69
N PRO A 35 61.18 27.90 -20.13
CA PRO A 35 60.87 28.38 -18.79
C PRO A 35 60.78 27.22 -17.76
N LEU A 36 61.41 27.49 -16.61
CA LEU A 36 61.46 26.89 -15.26
C LEU A 36 60.67 25.59 -14.94
N THR A 37 61.33 24.71 -14.18
CA THR A 37 61.12 23.26 -14.01
C THR A 37 59.88 22.75 -13.24
N ASP A 38 59.07 23.60 -12.59
CA ASP A 38 57.79 23.13 -11.96
C ASP A 38 56.56 23.36 -12.87
N ASP A 39 56.72 24.14 -13.94
CA ASP A 39 55.67 24.39 -14.96
C ASP A 39 55.54 23.20 -15.95
N ALA A 40 56.25 22.09 -15.69
CA ALA A 40 56.65 21.10 -16.70
C ALA A 40 55.86 19.76 -16.70
N GLU A 41 55.03 19.43 -15.72
CA GLU A 41 54.21 18.19 -15.76
C GLU A 41 52.76 18.47 -16.22
N GLY A 42 52.16 19.57 -15.74
CA GLY A 42 50.73 19.88 -15.91
C GLY A 42 50.26 20.22 -17.32
N PHE A 43 51.18 20.56 -18.24
CA PHE A 43 50.89 20.82 -19.66
C PHE A 43 51.13 19.61 -20.58
N THR A 44 51.84 18.58 -20.09
CA THR A 44 52.43 17.50 -20.91
C THR A 44 51.45 16.41 -21.31
N GLU A 45 50.34 16.27 -20.60
CA GLU A 45 49.39 15.17 -20.80
C GLU A 45 48.33 15.49 -21.86
N PHE A 46 47.94 16.76 -22.01
CA PHE A 46 46.88 17.20 -22.93
C PHE A 46 47.24 17.07 -24.44
N PHE A 47 48.53 16.91 -24.76
CA PHE A 47 49.06 16.95 -26.14
C PHE A 47 49.58 15.61 -26.68
N ARG A 48 49.28 14.46 -26.06
CA ARG A 48 49.72 13.15 -26.59
C ARG A 48 48.94 12.73 -27.84
N LEU A 49 49.37 13.25 -29.00
CA LEU A 49 49.23 12.60 -30.30
C LEU A 49 50.12 11.34 -30.30
N PRO A 50 49.59 10.14 -30.60
CA PRO A 50 50.42 8.95 -30.77
C PRO A 50 51.29 9.13 -32.03
N VAL A 51 52.57 9.41 -31.82
CA VAL A 51 53.56 9.45 -32.89
C VAL A 51 53.99 8.01 -33.18
N SER A 52 53.76 7.53 -34.40
CA SER A 52 54.37 6.30 -34.88
C SER A 52 55.86 6.57 -35.10
N LEU A 53 56.71 5.85 -34.38
CA LEU A 53 58.18 5.95 -34.49
C LEU A 53 58.66 5.71 -35.93
N ASP A 54 57.92 4.94 -36.72
CA ASP A 54 58.29 4.59 -38.10
C ASP A 54 57.79 5.60 -39.16
N ALA A 55 56.76 6.41 -38.85
CA ALA A 55 56.13 7.30 -39.82
C ALA A 55 56.64 8.77 -39.74
N GLY A 56 57.24 9.16 -38.60
CA GLY A 56 57.62 10.55 -38.35
C GLY A 56 56.43 11.42 -37.95
N VAL A 57 56.71 12.57 -37.33
CA VAL A 57 55.69 13.47 -36.74
C VAL A 57 54.66 13.91 -37.77
N ALA A 58 55.11 14.35 -38.95
CA ALA A 58 54.23 14.83 -40.01
C ALA A 58 53.26 13.74 -40.49
N GLU A 59 53.75 12.51 -40.70
CA GLU A 59 52.91 11.40 -41.18
C GLU A 59 52.04 10.83 -40.07
N SER A 60 52.50 10.81 -38.81
CA SER A 60 51.68 10.36 -37.68
C SER A 60 50.50 11.30 -37.43
N VAL A 61 50.73 12.62 -37.52
CA VAL A 61 49.67 13.63 -37.46
C VAL A 61 48.74 13.50 -38.67
N ARG A 62 49.27 13.29 -39.88
CA ARG A 62 48.47 13.05 -41.09
C ARG A 62 47.59 11.81 -40.97
N GLN A 63 48.14 10.67 -40.55
CA GLN A 63 47.40 9.41 -40.41
C GLN A 63 46.36 9.46 -39.29
N HIS A 64 46.62 10.20 -38.21
CA HIS A 64 45.63 10.42 -37.16
C HIS A 64 44.50 11.32 -37.69
N TYR A 65 44.86 12.41 -38.37
CA TYR A 65 43.90 13.32 -39.01
C TYR A 65 43.01 12.58 -40.03
N GLU A 66 43.59 11.77 -40.92
CA GLU A 66 42.85 10.97 -41.90
C GLU A 66 41.95 9.92 -41.23
N ARG A 67 42.39 9.26 -40.15
CA ARG A 67 41.53 8.32 -39.39
C ARG A 67 40.32 9.00 -38.80
N VAL A 68 40.49 10.19 -38.22
CA VAL A 68 39.39 10.96 -37.63
C VAL A 68 38.39 11.38 -38.72
N VAL A 69 38.87 11.90 -39.86
CA VAL A 69 38.00 12.27 -40.99
C VAL A 69 37.22 11.06 -41.53
N LYS A 70 37.89 9.93 -41.75
CA LYS A 70 37.26 8.71 -42.28
C LYS A 70 36.24 8.10 -41.32
N GLY A 71 36.46 8.24 -40.01
CA GLY A 71 35.51 7.84 -38.96
C GLY A 71 34.26 8.73 -38.93
N MET A 72 34.39 10.02 -39.24
CA MET A 72 33.25 10.95 -39.30
C MET A 72 32.39 10.74 -40.55
N GLU A 73 32.99 10.40 -41.70
CA GLU A 73 32.25 10.15 -42.94
C GLU A 73 31.41 8.86 -42.89
N THR A 74 31.82 7.83 -42.14
CA THR A 74 31.10 6.54 -42.10
C THR A 74 29.86 6.51 -41.20
N GLN A 75 29.62 7.53 -40.38
CA GLN A 75 28.49 7.54 -39.42
C GLN A 75 27.22 8.27 -39.93
N GLN A 76 27.18 8.83 -41.14
CA GLN A 76 26.14 9.79 -41.55
C GLN A 76 24.79 9.25 -42.09
N ASP A 77 24.58 7.94 -42.32
CA ASP A 77 23.46 7.47 -43.19
C ASP A 77 22.30 6.68 -42.54
N SER A 78 21.92 6.95 -41.29
CA SER A 78 20.73 6.31 -40.71
C SER A 78 19.80 7.29 -39.96
N HIS A 79 18.61 7.50 -40.52
CA HIS A 79 17.53 8.30 -39.93
C HIS A 79 17.11 7.80 -38.53
N ALA A 80 17.36 6.52 -38.21
CA ALA A 80 17.10 5.97 -36.88
C ALA A 80 18.09 6.49 -35.82
N VAL A 81 19.31 6.88 -36.21
CA VAL A 81 20.33 7.43 -35.30
C VAL A 81 20.04 8.88 -34.95
N ARG A 82 19.50 9.69 -35.88
CA ARG A 82 19.08 11.08 -35.57
C ARG A 82 17.96 11.13 -34.52
N VAL A 83 16.99 10.22 -34.57
CA VAL A 83 15.91 10.13 -33.56
C VAL A 83 16.47 9.64 -32.21
N GLN A 84 17.46 8.73 -32.23
CA GLN A 84 18.13 8.28 -31.01
C GLN A 84 19.03 9.36 -30.37
N GLU A 85 19.69 10.20 -31.16
CA GLU A 85 20.49 11.32 -30.68
C GLU A 85 19.62 12.46 -30.10
N GLU A 86 18.45 12.73 -30.68
CA GLU A 86 17.48 13.68 -30.12
C GLU A 86 16.85 13.16 -28.82
N GLU A 87 16.62 11.84 -28.68
CA GLU A 87 16.19 11.23 -27.42
C GLU A 87 17.32 11.10 -26.39
N GLN A 88 18.59 10.97 -26.81
CA GLN A 88 19.76 10.93 -25.92
C GLN A 88 20.13 12.30 -25.36
N ARG A 89 19.88 13.40 -26.09
CA ARG A 89 20.09 14.78 -25.59
C ARG A 89 19.19 15.17 -24.41
N ARG A 90 18.17 14.37 -24.09
CA ARG A 90 17.29 14.60 -22.92
C ARG A 90 17.82 14.00 -21.61
N CYS A 91 19.05 13.49 -21.56
CA CYS A 91 19.70 13.11 -20.31
C CYS A 91 20.40 14.35 -19.72
N GLU A 92 19.82 14.90 -18.65
CA GLU A 92 20.31 16.12 -17.97
C GLU A 92 21.68 15.90 -17.32
N ASP A 93 22.77 16.06 -18.08
CA ASP A 93 24.09 16.29 -17.52
C ASP A 93 24.12 17.70 -16.89
N LEU A 94 24.69 17.79 -15.68
CA LEU A 94 24.81 19.06 -14.98
C LEU A 94 25.81 19.98 -15.72
N PRO A 95 25.42 21.21 -16.11
CA PRO A 95 26.32 22.16 -16.73
C PRO A 95 27.51 22.45 -15.81
N VAL A 96 28.73 22.32 -16.34
CA VAL A 96 29.98 22.60 -15.60
C VAL A 96 30.58 23.93 -16.05
N PHE A 97 30.87 24.81 -15.10
CA PHE A 97 31.50 26.10 -15.35
C PHE A 97 32.82 26.24 -14.59
N LEU A 98 33.90 26.63 -15.29
CA LEU A 98 35.10 27.16 -14.63
C LEU A 98 34.83 28.62 -14.28
N VAL A 99 34.99 28.99 -13.02
CA VAL A 99 34.64 30.32 -12.52
C VAL A 99 35.91 31.03 -12.07
N SER A 100 36.20 32.19 -12.66
CA SER A 100 37.25 33.09 -12.17
C SER A 100 36.65 34.41 -11.73
N TYR A 101 37.32 35.11 -10.82
CA TYR A 101 36.93 36.44 -10.36
C TYR A 101 38.04 37.43 -10.69
N ASP A 102 37.77 38.43 -11.53
CA ASP A 102 38.73 39.47 -11.84
C ASP A 102 38.60 40.60 -10.82
N LEU A 103 39.55 40.66 -9.87
CA LEU A 103 39.63 41.71 -8.85
C LEU A 103 39.65 43.14 -9.42
N ARG A 104 40.10 43.32 -10.67
CA ARG A 104 40.22 44.64 -11.31
C ARG A 104 38.90 45.12 -11.91
N SER A 105 38.18 44.24 -12.61
CA SER A 105 36.87 44.57 -13.18
C SER A 105 35.72 44.35 -12.19
N ARG A 106 35.98 43.64 -11.08
CA ARG A 106 34.98 43.20 -10.09
C ARG A 106 33.90 42.30 -10.71
N CYS A 107 34.27 41.54 -11.73
CA CYS A 107 33.37 40.67 -12.49
C CYS A 107 33.71 39.19 -12.24
N PHE A 108 32.68 38.36 -12.15
CA PHE A 108 32.86 36.91 -12.30
C PHE A 108 32.80 36.53 -13.77
N HIS A 109 33.73 35.66 -14.21
CA HIS A 109 33.71 35.06 -15.54
C HIS A 109 33.39 33.57 -15.42
N PHE A 110 32.31 33.14 -16.07
CA PHE A 110 31.90 31.73 -16.12
C PHE A 110 32.22 31.17 -17.49
N PHE A 111 33.22 30.29 -17.56
CA PHE A 111 33.56 29.54 -18.75
C PHE A 111 32.79 28.23 -18.78
N SER A 112 31.86 28.08 -19.73
CA SER A 112 31.14 26.83 -19.92
C SER A 112 32.07 25.80 -20.54
N ILE A 113 32.32 24.69 -19.84
CA ILE A 113 33.11 23.58 -20.40
C ILE A 113 32.37 22.97 -21.61
N GLU A 114 31.04 22.99 -21.60
CA GLU A 114 30.23 22.43 -22.69
C GLU A 114 30.27 23.30 -23.97
N ARG A 115 30.29 24.63 -23.82
CA ARG A 115 30.33 25.56 -24.97
C ARG A 115 31.73 26.07 -25.31
N ASP A 116 32.74 25.69 -24.54
CA ASP A 116 34.15 26.08 -24.68
C ASP A 116 34.35 27.59 -24.86
N ARG A 117 33.61 28.39 -24.08
CA ARG A 117 33.68 29.86 -24.10
C ARG A 117 33.24 30.43 -22.75
N VAL A 118 33.60 31.68 -22.47
CA VAL A 118 32.97 32.45 -21.40
C VAL A 118 31.53 32.77 -21.84
N VAL A 119 30.57 32.38 -21.01
CA VAL A 119 29.14 32.47 -21.34
C VAL A 119 28.38 33.46 -20.50
N VAL A 120 28.91 33.79 -19.32
CA VAL A 120 28.33 34.75 -18.38
C VAL A 120 29.47 35.61 -17.81
N VAL A 121 29.27 36.93 -17.81
CA VAL A 121 30.19 37.90 -17.21
C VAL A 121 29.39 38.83 -16.30
N GLY A 122 29.60 38.74 -14.99
CA GLY A 122 28.85 39.55 -14.03
C GLY A 122 29.22 41.03 -14.12
N SER A 123 28.23 41.90 -14.35
CA SER A 123 28.43 43.35 -14.49
C SER A 123 28.53 44.07 -13.12
N PRO A 124 29.42 45.07 -12.97
CA PRO A 124 29.49 45.93 -11.78
C PRO A 124 28.33 46.96 -11.76
N LEU A 125 27.77 47.27 -10.58
CA LEU A 125 26.76 48.34 -10.42
C LEU A 125 27.37 49.73 -10.66
N PRO A 126 26.63 50.69 -11.27
CA PRO A 126 27.05 52.08 -11.39
C PRO A 126 27.02 52.83 -10.04
N ASP A 127 28.12 53.47 -9.66
CA ASP A 127 28.25 54.36 -8.50
C ASP A 127 27.64 55.76 -8.79
N SER A 128 26.44 56.07 -8.29
CA SER A 128 25.84 57.45 -8.17
C SER A 128 24.36 57.32 -7.75
N ALA A 129 23.72 58.08 -6.86
CA ALA A 129 24.04 59.18 -5.98
C ALA A 129 22.91 59.28 -4.93
N GLU A 130 23.26 59.64 -3.69
CA GLU A 130 22.51 60.47 -2.71
C GLU A 130 20.96 60.45 -2.68
N THR A 131 20.35 60.06 -1.54
CA THR A 131 19.49 60.93 -0.70
C THR A 131 18.81 60.20 0.49
N SER A 132 19.19 60.64 1.69
CA SER A 132 18.44 60.76 2.97
C SER A 132 17.09 60.03 3.19
N HIS A 133 16.99 59.17 4.21
CA HIS A 133 16.46 59.56 5.53
C HIS A 133 16.32 58.36 6.50
N ASN A 134 16.93 58.55 7.68
CA ASN A 134 16.50 58.18 9.03
C ASN A 134 16.08 56.74 9.37
N GLY A 135 16.85 56.12 10.28
CA GLY A 135 16.23 55.32 11.35
C GLY A 135 16.96 54.05 11.80
N GLY A 136 18.14 54.20 12.40
CA GLY A 136 18.56 53.42 13.59
C GLY A 136 18.91 51.94 13.45
N GLY A 137 20.14 51.60 13.85
CA GLY A 137 20.41 50.30 14.48
C GLY A 137 21.48 49.43 13.83
N ASP A 138 22.73 49.87 13.96
CA ASP A 138 23.92 49.07 14.31
C ASP A 138 24.44 47.93 13.41
N ASN A 139 25.65 48.25 12.92
CA ASN A 139 26.87 47.43 12.87
C ASN A 139 27.24 46.71 11.56
N HIS A 140 28.07 47.45 10.79
CA HIS A 140 29.40 47.08 10.25
C HIS A 140 29.50 45.81 9.37
N GLY A 141 29.97 45.83 8.12
CA GLY A 141 30.64 46.84 7.32
C GLY A 141 31.04 46.25 5.95
N ASP A 142 31.37 47.15 5.04
CA ASP A 142 31.97 47.01 3.70
C ASP A 142 31.15 46.43 2.54
N GLY A 143 30.48 47.39 1.88
CA GLY A 143 29.95 47.35 0.54
C GLY A 143 31.01 47.10 -0.55
N CYS A 144 30.67 46.18 -1.44
CA CYS A 144 31.15 46.11 -2.81
C CYS A 144 30.05 45.41 -3.60
N GLY A 145 29.13 46.20 -4.18
CA GLY A 145 27.95 45.70 -4.88
C GLY A 145 28.29 45.23 -6.29
N ILE A 146 28.27 43.92 -6.51
CA ILE A 146 28.16 43.31 -7.85
C ILE A 146 26.70 42.95 -8.01
N ASP A 147 26.08 43.32 -9.13
CA ASP A 147 24.72 42.86 -9.42
C ASP A 147 24.74 41.39 -9.87
N LEU A 148 24.85 40.51 -8.89
CA LEU A 148 24.86 39.06 -9.07
C LEU A 148 23.49 38.52 -9.53
N SER A 149 22.43 39.34 -9.60
CA SER A 149 21.13 38.90 -10.11
C SER A 149 21.17 38.62 -11.62
N THR A 150 21.82 39.51 -12.39
CA THR A 150 22.03 39.33 -13.85
C THR A 150 22.85 38.08 -14.17
N VAL A 151 23.84 37.73 -13.34
CA VAL A 151 24.64 36.49 -13.48
C VAL A 151 23.76 35.25 -13.39
N ALA A 152 22.77 35.25 -12.49
CA ALA A 152 21.86 34.12 -12.36
C ALA A 152 20.96 34.00 -13.58
N ASP A 153 20.41 35.10 -14.09
CA ASP A 153 19.57 35.10 -15.29
C ASP A 153 20.35 34.65 -16.54
N GLU A 154 21.57 35.15 -16.73
CA GLU A 154 22.45 34.72 -17.82
C GLU A 154 22.81 33.24 -17.70
N LEU A 155 23.11 32.73 -16.49
CA LEU A 155 23.34 31.31 -16.27
C LEU A 155 22.07 30.50 -16.58
N MET A 156 20.90 30.93 -16.11
CA MET A 156 19.62 30.25 -16.35
C MET A 156 19.27 30.20 -17.85
N GLN A 157 19.52 31.28 -18.58
CA GLN A 157 19.41 31.31 -20.04
C GLN A 157 20.43 30.37 -20.69
N HIS A 158 21.66 30.31 -20.18
CA HIS A 158 22.69 29.45 -20.75
C HIS A 158 22.45 27.96 -20.52
N THR A 159 21.92 27.62 -19.35
CA THR A 159 21.60 26.25 -18.93
C THR A 159 20.20 25.80 -19.36
N HIS A 160 19.46 26.62 -20.12
CA HIS A 160 18.10 26.35 -20.61
C HIS A 160 17.13 25.97 -19.48
N GLY A 161 17.22 26.66 -18.34
CA GLY A 161 16.36 26.44 -17.18
C GLY A 161 16.79 25.31 -16.24
N LEU A 162 17.94 24.65 -16.48
CA LEU A 162 18.52 23.75 -15.48
C LEU A 162 18.95 24.55 -14.26
N THR A 163 18.28 24.27 -13.14
CA THR A 163 18.53 24.93 -11.86
C THR A 163 19.78 24.41 -11.17
N GLN A 164 20.33 23.26 -11.55
CA GLN A 164 21.52 22.70 -10.92
C GLN A 164 22.76 22.85 -11.81
N VAL A 165 23.89 23.30 -11.26
CA VAL A 165 25.16 23.54 -12.01
C VAL A 165 26.39 23.12 -11.19
N ILE A 166 27.52 22.81 -11.82
CA ILE A 166 28.81 22.56 -11.14
C ILE A 166 29.71 23.77 -11.36
N LEU A 167 30.27 24.33 -10.28
CA LEU A 167 31.16 25.49 -10.34
C LEU A 167 32.56 25.09 -9.83
N LEU A 168 33.56 25.23 -10.70
CA LEU A 168 34.95 24.97 -10.38
C LEU A 168 35.70 26.33 -10.30
N PRO A 169 35.93 26.90 -9.11
CA PRO A 169 36.73 28.10 -8.97
C PRO A 169 38.13 27.87 -9.55
N LEU A 170 38.64 28.83 -10.32
CA LEU A 170 40.03 28.87 -10.76
C LEU A 170 40.82 29.73 -9.77
N VAL A 171 41.66 29.08 -8.95
CA VAL A 171 42.61 29.73 -8.05
C VAL A 171 44.00 29.13 -8.25
N GLU A 172 45.01 29.98 -8.40
CA GLU A 172 46.37 29.58 -8.73
C GLU A 172 47.10 29.03 -7.50
N HIS A 173 46.87 29.61 -6.32
CA HIS A 173 47.53 29.21 -5.07
C HIS A 173 46.62 29.42 -3.85
N LYS A 174 46.99 28.79 -2.73
CA LYS A 174 46.23 28.85 -1.47
C LYS A 174 45.96 30.29 -0.95
N LYS A 175 46.91 31.22 -1.14
CA LYS A 175 46.72 32.65 -0.80
C LYS A 175 45.62 33.30 -1.64
N GLU A 176 45.55 33.00 -2.94
CA GLU A 176 44.50 33.52 -3.82
C GLU A 176 43.14 32.93 -3.44
N ARG A 177 43.09 31.62 -3.09
CA ARG A 177 41.90 30.96 -2.53
C ARG A 177 41.37 31.69 -1.30
N ASP A 178 42.25 32.04 -0.36
CA ASP A 178 41.84 32.73 0.87
C ASP A 178 41.31 34.15 0.59
N VAL A 179 41.92 34.90 -0.35
CA VAL A 179 41.47 36.23 -0.78
C VAL A 179 40.13 36.18 -1.53
N LEU A 180 39.92 35.17 -2.37
CA LEU A 180 38.71 35.04 -3.19
C LEU A 180 37.54 34.36 -2.47
N ALA A 181 37.78 33.66 -1.36
CA ALA A 181 36.76 32.93 -0.61
C ALA A 181 35.50 33.75 -0.24
N PRO A 182 35.59 35.01 0.21
CA PRO A 182 34.40 35.83 0.52
C PRO A 182 33.55 36.12 -0.73
N TYR A 183 34.18 36.29 -1.89
CA TYR A 183 33.51 36.59 -3.15
C TYR A 183 32.79 35.34 -3.68
N PHE A 184 33.44 34.17 -3.71
CA PHE A 184 32.80 32.92 -4.10
C PHE A 184 31.65 32.53 -3.14
N LYS A 185 31.80 32.80 -1.83
CA LYS A 185 30.74 32.56 -0.86
C LYS A 185 29.51 33.44 -1.12
N ARG A 186 29.70 34.72 -1.47
CA ARG A 186 28.62 35.62 -1.93
C ARG A 186 27.96 35.11 -3.22
N LEU A 187 28.75 34.72 -4.22
CA LEU A 187 28.25 34.17 -5.48
C LEU A 187 27.32 32.95 -5.24
N LEU A 188 27.77 31.98 -4.43
CA LEU A 188 26.97 30.80 -4.11
C LEU A 188 25.65 31.14 -3.41
N VAL A 189 25.64 32.14 -2.54
CA VAL A 189 24.43 32.60 -1.84
C VAL A 189 23.47 33.24 -2.84
N THR A 190 23.95 34.13 -3.72
CA THR A 190 23.09 34.78 -4.71
C THR A 190 22.54 33.80 -5.72
N LEU A 191 23.35 32.89 -6.26
CA LEU A 191 22.85 31.86 -7.19
C LEU A 191 21.73 31.03 -6.55
N ARG A 192 21.89 30.63 -5.27
CA ARG A 192 20.84 29.90 -4.53
C ARG A 192 19.58 30.74 -4.30
N GLN A 193 19.72 32.03 -4.03
CA GLN A 193 18.58 32.95 -3.88
C GLN A 193 17.83 33.15 -5.20
N SER A 194 18.52 33.10 -6.33
CA SER A 194 17.93 33.17 -7.68
C SER A 194 17.44 31.81 -8.21
N GLY A 195 17.45 30.74 -7.41
CA GLY A 195 16.96 29.41 -7.81
C GLY A 195 17.98 28.49 -8.49
N ILE A 196 19.23 28.94 -8.68
CA ILE A 196 20.33 28.10 -9.18
C ILE A 196 21.07 27.44 -8.01
N ILE A 197 21.06 26.12 -7.97
CA ILE A 197 21.68 25.26 -6.96
C ILE A 197 23.04 24.77 -7.49
N PRO A 198 24.16 25.40 -7.11
CA PRO A 198 25.49 24.87 -7.37
C PRO A 198 25.66 23.54 -6.62
N VAL A 199 25.71 22.44 -7.37
CA VAL A 199 25.75 21.05 -6.87
C VAL A 199 27.08 20.74 -6.23
N LEU A 200 28.15 21.33 -6.75
CA LEU A 200 29.49 20.93 -6.40
C LEU A 200 30.47 22.08 -6.52
N HIS A 201 31.23 22.27 -5.46
CA HIS A 201 32.31 23.25 -5.36
C HIS A 201 33.56 22.48 -4.97
N VAL A 202 34.46 22.30 -5.94
CA VAL A 202 35.76 21.67 -5.71
C VAL A 202 36.78 22.68 -6.14
N ASP A 203 37.68 22.99 -5.22
CA ASP A 203 38.84 23.81 -5.51
C ASP A 203 39.73 23.07 -6.52
N ASN A 204 40.16 23.74 -7.59
CA ASN A 204 41.10 23.17 -8.56
C ASN A 204 42.41 22.71 -7.89
N LEU A 205 42.84 23.31 -6.77
CA LEU A 205 43.96 22.79 -5.94
C LEU A 205 43.65 21.44 -5.28
N GLU A 206 42.40 21.19 -4.85
CA GLU A 206 41.97 19.89 -4.29
C GLU A 206 41.87 18.79 -5.36
N MET A 207 41.59 19.16 -6.62
CA MET A 207 41.71 18.24 -7.76
C MET A 207 43.18 17.96 -8.09
N ALA A 208 44.04 18.98 -8.14
CA ALA A 208 45.45 18.82 -8.45
C ALA A 208 46.21 17.96 -7.43
N GLU A 209 46.03 18.17 -6.12
CA GLU A 209 46.66 17.34 -5.08
C GLU A 209 46.23 15.86 -5.16
N ALA A 210 45.06 15.56 -5.74
CA ALA A 210 44.54 14.21 -5.81
C ALA A 210 44.90 13.45 -7.10
N LEU A 211 45.40 14.17 -8.11
CA LEU A 211 45.81 13.65 -9.42
C LEU A 211 47.34 13.42 -9.53
N ASP A 212 48.09 13.39 -8.41
CA ASP A 212 49.53 13.10 -8.41
C ASP A 212 49.85 11.85 -9.27
N PRO A 213 50.57 12.01 -10.40
CA PRO A 213 50.85 10.93 -11.34
C PRO A 213 51.82 9.87 -10.79
N ASN A 214 52.50 10.10 -9.65
CA ASN A 214 53.49 9.17 -9.07
C ASN A 214 53.12 8.67 -7.65
N PRO A 215 52.01 7.93 -7.46
CA PRO A 215 51.72 7.32 -6.16
C PRO A 215 52.78 6.24 -5.82
N PRO A 216 53.24 6.14 -4.55
CA PRO A 216 54.22 5.12 -4.17
C PRO A 216 53.69 3.70 -4.46
N PRO A 217 54.58 2.77 -4.90
CA PRO A 217 54.17 1.43 -5.32
C PRO A 217 53.39 0.71 -4.21
N LEU A 218 52.28 0.05 -4.58
CA LEU A 218 51.33 -0.58 -3.66
C LEU A 218 51.97 -1.50 -2.61
N ARG A 219 53.13 -2.10 -2.92
CA ARG A 219 53.89 -2.97 -2.03
C ARG A 219 54.46 -2.25 -0.80
N GLU A 220 54.78 -0.95 -0.93
CA GLU A 220 55.21 -0.08 0.17
C GLU A 220 54.01 0.40 1.00
N LEU A 221 52.86 0.65 0.37
CA LEU A 221 51.60 0.97 1.07
C LEU A 221 51.13 -0.21 1.94
N VAL A 222 51.19 -1.45 1.42
CA VAL A 222 50.67 -2.65 2.11
C VAL A 222 51.48 -3.03 3.35
N THR A 223 52.80 -2.81 3.36
CA THR A 223 53.67 -3.19 4.49
C THR A 223 53.63 -2.19 5.65
N ASN A 224 53.24 -0.94 5.40
CA ASN A 224 53.23 0.14 6.41
C ASN A 224 51.83 0.67 6.79
N TYR A 225 50.75 -0.04 6.47
CA TYR A 225 49.36 0.41 6.73
C TYR A 225 49.03 0.80 8.19
N ALA A 226 49.91 0.50 9.15
CA ALA A 226 49.74 0.89 10.54
C ALA A 226 50.09 2.36 10.87
N VAL A 227 50.78 3.12 10.00
CA VAL A 227 51.37 4.42 10.41
C VAL A 227 51.00 5.63 9.54
N ILE A 228 50.50 5.48 8.31
CA ILE A 228 50.20 6.64 7.44
C ILE A 228 48.80 6.51 6.84
N THR A 229 47.82 7.19 7.41
CA THR A 229 46.46 7.33 6.87
C THR A 229 46.43 8.52 5.89
N PRO A 230 46.17 8.33 4.59
CA PRO A 230 45.91 9.43 3.68
C PRO A 230 44.65 10.19 4.14
N LYS A 231 44.67 11.53 4.05
CA LYS A 231 43.56 12.40 4.47
C LYS A 231 42.20 11.94 3.90
N PRO A 232 41.13 11.95 4.73
CA PRO A 232 39.82 11.45 4.34
C PRO A 232 39.20 12.29 3.23
N LEU A 233 38.67 11.62 2.21
CA LEU A 233 37.88 12.19 1.11
C LEU A 233 36.74 13.06 1.65
N SER A 234 36.64 14.31 1.22
CA SER A 234 35.44 15.12 1.49
C SER A 234 34.27 14.56 0.66
N GLU A 235 33.05 14.54 1.20
CA GLU A 235 31.86 14.15 0.41
C GLU A 235 31.71 14.98 -0.89
N PRO A 236 32.03 16.30 -0.90
CA PRO A 236 32.14 17.09 -2.11
C PRO A 236 33.18 16.53 -3.10
N TRP A 237 34.39 16.17 -2.66
CA TRP A 237 35.42 15.57 -3.51
C TRP A 237 34.94 14.26 -4.15
N PHE A 238 34.29 13.38 -3.36
CA PHE A 238 33.79 12.09 -3.87
C PHE A 238 32.69 12.28 -4.91
N ARG A 239 31.72 13.16 -4.64
CA ARG A 239 30.68 13.48 -5.63
C ARG A 239 31.27 14.13 -6.87
N ALA A 240 32.32 14.95 -6.73
CA ALA A 240 33.05 15.53 -7.86
C ALA A 240 33.62 14.48 -8.76
N HIS A 241 34.47 13.63 -8.17
CA HIS A 241 35.23 12.65 -8.91
C HIS A 241 34.29 11.60 -9.48
N TRP A 242 33.21 11.24 -8.80
CA TRP A 242 32.21 10.33 -9.35
C TRP A 242 31.44 10.92 -10.53
N VAL A 243 31.06 12.20 -10.48
CA VAL A 243 30.43 12.87 -11.63
C VAL A 243 31.44 13.07 -12.76
N TYR A 244 32.63 13.58 -12.46
CA TYR A 244 33.71 13.78 -13.44
C TYR A 244 34.12 12.47 -14.13
N LEU A 245 34.37 11.39 -13.39
CA LEU A 245 34.71 10.07 -13.95
C LEU A 245 33.57 9.48 -14.75
N ARG A 246 32.31 9.77 -14.40
CA ARG A 246 31.14 9.35 -15.17
C ARG A 246 30.98 10.17 -16.45
N THR A 247 31.22 11.47 -16.40
CA THR A 247 31.23 12.33 -17.59
C THR A 247 32.39 11.95 -18.51
N LEU A 248 33.57 11.62 -17.96
CA LEU A 248 34.67 11.01 -18.72
C LEU A 248 34.26 9.65 -19.27
N ALA A 249 33.54 8.83 -18.49
CA ALA A 249 33.09 7.52 -18.95
C ALA A 249 32.15 7.58 -20.14
N CYS A 250 31.43 8.69 -20.30
CA CYS A 250 30.59 8.93 -21.46
C CYS A 250 31.32 9.62 -22.62
N ARG A 251 32.54 10.15 -22.43
CA ARG A 251 33.24 10.97 -23.45
C ARG A 251 34.56 10.38 -23.97
N MET A 252 35.22 9.53 -23.20
CA MET A 252 36.56 9.04 -23.56
C MET A 252 36.47 7.66 -24.21
N ASN A 253 36.91 7.58 -25.47
CA ASN A 253 37.04 6.32 -26.21
C ASN A 253 38.32 5.53 -25.85
N GLU A 254 39.25 6.05 -25.04
CA GLU A 254 40.61 5.48 -24.97
C GLU A 254 41.19 5.14 -23.59
N GLU A 255 40.53 5.42 -22.47
CA GLU A 255 40.91 4.84 -21.16
C GLU A 255 39.68 4.33 -20.42
N ASP A 256 39.71 3.06 -20.01
CA ASP A 256 38.59 2.40 -19.35
C ASP A 256 38.25 3.12 -18.05
N PRO A 257 37.15 3.89 -18.00
CA PRO A 257 36.75 4.66 -16.82
C PRO A 257 36.51 3.73 -15.63
N ILE A 258 36.11 2.49 -15.92
CA ILE A 258 35.92 1.43 -14.94
C ILE A 258 37.25 1.08 -14.29
N ARG A 259 38.37 1.04 -15.03
CA ARG A 259 39.70 0.85 -14.46
C ARG A 259 40.08 1.99 -13.52
N THR A 260 39.85 3.25 -13.89
CA THR A 260 40.21 4.40 -13.04
C THR A 260 39.38 4.41 -11.75
N ILE A 261 38.07 4.16 -11.85
CA ILE A 261 37.19 3.98 -10.68
C ILE A 261 37.65 2.77 -9.84
N ASN A 262 38.02 1.66 -10.49
CA ASN A 262 38.51 0.45 -9.83
C ASN A 262 39.87 0.60 -9.15
N PHE A 263 40.70 1.52 -9.62
CA PHE A 263 42.03 1.75 -9.09
C PHE A 263 42.03 2.79 -7.96
N LEU A 264 41.31 3.91 -8.13
CA LEU A 264 41.38 5.05 -7.21
C LEU A 264 40.26 5.07 -6.15
N ILE A 265 39.05 4.62 -6.50
CA ILE A 265 37.85 4.77 -5.63
C ILE A 265 37.48 3.45 -4.95
N VAL A 266 37.29 2.40 -5.75
CA VAL A 266 36.75 1.11 -5.30
C VAL A 266 37.58 0.44 -4.19
N PRO A 267 38.92 0.48 -4.15
CA PRO A 267 39.70 -0.23 -3.12
C PRO A 267 39.50 0.31 -1.71
N ARG A 268 38.91 1.51 -1.55
CA ARG A 268 38.74 2.18 -0.25
C ARG A 268 37.47 1.77 0.52
N PHE A 269 36.59 0.92 -0.06
CA PHE A 269 35.30 0.54 0.55
C PHE A 269 35.11 -0.99 0.64
N ASP A 270 34.71 -1.48 1.81
CA ASP A 270 34.43 -2.90 2.10
C ASP A 270 32.96 -3.30 1.91
N VAL A 271 32.03 -2.37 2.17
CA VAL A 271 30.57 -2.61 2.11
C VAL A 271 29.91 -1.63 1.14
N PHE A 272 29.20 -2.18 0.17
CA PHE A 272 28.49 -1.42 -0.84
C PHE A 272 26.99 -1.50 -0.60
N VAL A 273 26.33 -0.37 -0.33
CA VAL A 273 24.88 -0.29 -0.14
C VAL A 273 24.24 0.38 -1.36
N ILE A 274 23.62 -0.40 -2.24
CA ILE A 274 23.04 0.13 -3.47
C ILE A 274 21.53 0.33 -3.24
N HIS A 275 21.10 1.60 -3.22
CA HIS A 275 19.71 1.99 -3.03
C HIS A 275 19.03 2.10 -4.40
N LEU A 276 18.22 1.09 -4.75
CA LEU A 276 17.64 0.98 -6.08
C LEU A 276 16.35 1.80 -6.15
N VAL A 277 16.51 3.11 -6.07
CA VAL A 277 15.45 4.10 -6.31
C VAL A 277 15.50 4.48 -7.77
N ARG A 278 14.39 4.29 -8.46
CA ARG A 278 14.20 4.76 -9.84
C ARG A 278 14.17 6.30 -9.80
N SER A 279 15.31 6.96 -9.97
CA SER A 279 15.36 8.41 -10.19
C SER A 279 15.26 8.65 -11.69
N GLY A 280 14.06 8.93 -12.18
CA GLY A 280 13.79 9.08 -13.60
C GLY A 280 13.90 7.77 -14.40
N SER A 281 13.97 7.90 -15.72
CA SER A 281 13.91 6.77 -16.65
C SER A 281 15.06 5.77 -16.52
N ARG A 282 16.23 6.13 -15.96
CA ARG A 282 17.44 5.25 -15.93
C ARG A 282 18.39 5.33 -14.71
N GLY A 283 18.24 6.26 -13.75
CA GLY A 283 19.23 6.44 -12.66
C GLY A 283 18.95 5.65 -11.38
N LEU A 284 19.98 5.09 -10.73
CA LEU A 284 19.95 4.50 -9.39
C LEU A 284 20.83 5.31 -8.41
N ASN A 285 20.59 5.18 -7.11
CA ASN A 285 21.43 5.79 -6.08
C ASN A 285 22.36 4.75 -5.44
N VAL A 286 23.66 5.00 -5.42
CA VAL A 286 24.69 4.20 -4.76
C VAL A 286 25.10 4.88 -3.47
N VAL A 287 25.11 4.13 -2.38
CA VAL A 287 25.67 4.54 -1.11
C VAL A 287 26.88 3.65 -0.80
N LEU A 288 28.08 4.21 -0.90
CA LEU A 288 29.30 3.53 -0.44
C LEU A 288 29.44 3.77 1.05
N TRP A 289 29.61 2.71 1.84
CA TRP A 289 29.85 2.83 3.27
C TRP A 289 31.29 2.46 3.59
N ASP A 290 32.00 3.38 4.23
CA ASP A 290 33.31 3.12 4.82
C ASP A 290 33.09 2.69 6.28
N PRO A 291 33.17 1.38 6.59
CA PRO A 291 32.95 0.90 7.95
C PRO A 291 34.05 1.35 8.92
N VAL A 292 35.27 1.65 8.42
CA VAL A 292 36.40 2.10 9.25
C VAL A 292 36.14 3.52 9.75
N HIS A 293 35.63 4.41 8.88
CA HIS A 293 35.42 5.82 9.21
C HIS A 293 33.96 6.14 9.58
N ARG A 294 33.06 5.16 9.52
CA ARG A 294 31.61 5.29 9.70
C ARG A 294 31.01 6.40 8.81
N ARG A 295 31.57 6.62 7.62
CA ARG A 295 31.11 7.63 6.66
C ARG A 295 30.35 6.96 5.51
N ARG A 296 29.27 7.60 5.06
CA ARG A 296 28.56 7.21 3.85
C ARG A 296 28.90 8.20 2.73
N TYR A 297 29.08 7.70 1.53
CA TYR A 297 29.30 8.50 0.34
C TYR A 297 28.21 8.16 -0.67
N VAL A 298 27.43 9.15 -1.09
CA VAL A 298 26.27 8.95 -1.96
C VAL A 298 26.59 9.47 -3.36
N ALA A 299 26.31 8.66 -4.37
CA ALA A 299 26.39 9.04 -5.78
C ALA A 299 25.24 8.42 -6.59
N ARG A 300 24.83 9.03 -7.71
CA ARG A 300 23.89 8.41 -8.66
C ARG A 300 24.66 7.54 -9.67
N GLY A 301 24.04 6.52 -10.29
CA GLY A 301 24.64 5.60 -11.28
C GLY A 301 23.69 4.65 -11.98
N MET A 302 24.01 4.25 -13.23
CA MET A 302 23.31 3.12 -13.86
C MET A 302 23.79 1.82 -13.23
N LEU A 303 22.89 0.84 -13.08
CA LEU A 303 23.21 -0.43 -12.44
C LEU A 303 24.36 -1.14 -13.15
N SER A 304 24.39 -1.05 -14.47
CA SER A 304 25.44 -1.60 -15.33
C SER A 304 26.83 -1.12 -14.91
N ASP A 305 27.01 0.19 -14.78
CA ASP A 305 28.32 0.81 -14.51
C ASP A 305 28.81 0.41 -13.11
N ILE A 306 27.87 0.38 -12.17
CA ILE A 306 28.13 0.03 -10.76
C ILE A 306 28.49 -1.45 -10.63
N LEU A 307 27.72 -2.34 -11.28
CA LEU A 307 27.99 -3.77 -11.25
C LEU A 307 29.28 -4.10 -12.02
N ALA A 308 29.60 -3.40 -13.11
CA ALA A 308 30.85 -3.57 -13.85
C ALA A 308 32.06 -3.22 -12.98
N CYS A 309 32.02 -2.09 -12.27
CA CYS A 309 33.05 -1.74 -11.27
C CYS A 309 33.15 -2.80 -10.16
N MET A 310 32.01 -3.33 -9.71
CA MET A 310 32.01 -4.34 -8.63
C MET A 310 32.44 -5.73 -9.07
N LEU A 311 32.55 -6.04 -10.37
CA LEU A 311 32.91 -7.38 -10.82
C LEU A 311 34.42 -7.66 -10.79
N GLU A 312 35.30 -6.67 -10.99
CA GLU A 312 36.73 -6.93 -11.26
C GLU A 312 37.63 -7.31 -10.06
N ARG A 313 37.34 -6.95 -8.78
CA ARG A 313 38.30 -7.21 -7.65
C ARG A 313 37.83 -8.10 -6.49
N HIS A 314 38.56 -9.16 -6.17
CA HIS A 314 38.28 -10.11 -5.07
C HIS A 314 37.82 -9.50 -3.73
N GLN A 315 36.70 -10.02 -3.20
CA GLN A 315 36.06 -9.75 -1.89
C GLN A 315 35.46 -8.35 -1.65
N LYS A 316 34.19 -8.16 -2.04
CA LYS A 316 33.34 -7.03 -1.60
C LYS A 316 31.95 -7.54 -1.23
N ARG A 317 31.39 -7.06 -0.12
CA ARG A 317 30.01 -7.36 0.27
C ARG A 317 29.07 -6.29 -0.29
N ILE A 318 28.00 -6.73 -0.94
CA ILE A 318 27.02 -5.87 -1.60
C ILE A 318 25.68 -6.04 -0.88
N ILE A 319 25.02 -4.94 -0.54
CA ILE A 319 23.67 -4.90 0.02
C ILE A 319 22.80 -4.13 -0.98
N LEU A 320 21.84 -4.81 -1.60
CA LEU A 320 20.86 -4.21 -2.49
C LEU A 320 19.59 -3.87 -1.68
N LEU A 321 19.20 -2.60 -1.70
CA LEU A 321 17.98 -2.09 -1.07
C LEU A 321 16.99 -1.67 -2.17
N PRO A 322 16.08 -2.57 -2.59
CA PRO A 322 15.11 -2.29 -3.64
C PRO A 322 13.92 -1.44 -3.19
N THR A 323 13.48 -0.54 -4.08
CA THR A 323 12.16 0.10 -3.98
C THR A 323 11.05 -0.83 -4.45
N ASN A 324 9.81 -0.52 -4.09
CA ASN A 324 8.58 -1.24 -4.49
C ASN A 324 8.43 -1.40 -6.01
N ARG A 325 9.09 -0.53 -6.80
CA ARG A 325 9.08 -0.51 -8.26
C ARG A 325 10.22 -1.30 -8.91
N THR A 326 11.11 -1.92 -8.12
CA THR A 326 12.26 -2.67 -8.65
C THR A 326 11.83 -4.10 -8.99
N ASP A 327 12.07 -4.52 -10.23
CA ASP A 327 11.76 -5.88 -10.71
C ASP A 327 12.51 -6.96 -9.91
N ARG A 328 11.78 -7.78 -9.14
CA ARG A 328 12.31 -8.87 -8.30
C ARG A 328 13.17 -9.87 -9.10
N PRO A 329 12.74 -10.35 -10.28
CA PRO A 329 13.56 -11.14 -11.20
C PRO A 329 14.92 -10.52 -11.53
N THR A 330 14.98 -9.24 -11.92
CA THR A 330 16.26 -8.56 -12.22
C THR A 330 17.17 -8.47 -11.01
N LEU A 331 16.62 -8.23 -9.83
CA LEU A 331 17.37 -8.23 -8.57
C LEU A 331 17.94 -9.60 -8.22
N LEU A 332 17.13 -10.65 -8.35
CA LEU A 332 17.58 -12.01 -8.12
C LEU A 332 18.65 -12.41 -9.15
N ARG A 333 18.53 -11.98 -10.41
CA ARG A 333 19.59 -12.14 -11.43
C ARG A 333 20.87 -11.41 -11.04
N CYS A 334 20.79 -10.17 -10.55
CA CYS A 334 21.96 -9.44 -10.06
C CYS A 334 22.61 -10.13 -8.86
N ARG A 335 21.81 -10.59 -7.87
CA ARG A 335 22.33 -11.38 -6.74
C ARG A 335 23.01 -12.64 -7.25
N VAL A 336 22.38 -13.40 -8.14
CA VAL A 336 22.94 -14.63 -8.70
C VAL A 336 24.21 -14.36 -9.49
N ALA A 337 24.28 -13.29 -10.30
CA ALA A 337 25.50 -12.89 -11.01
C ALA A 337 26.63 -12.54 -10.03
N MET A 338 26.33 -11.78 -8.98
CA MET A 338 27.29 -11.44 -7.93
C MET A 338 27.75 -12.67 -7.15
N THR A 339 26.83 -13.56 -6.77
CA THR A 339 27.15 -14.82 -6.07
C THR A 339 27.95 -15.77 -6.96
N LYS A 340 27.63 -15.87 -8.26
CA LYS A 340 28.44 -16.62 -9.24
C LYS A 340 29.84 -16.03 -9.43
N ALA A 341 29.99 -14.71 -9.32
CA ALA A 341 31.29 -14.03 -9.33
C ALA A 341 32.03 -14.10 -7.96
N GLY A 342 31.56 -14.89 -7.00
CA GLY A 342 32.18 -15.06 -5.68
C GLY A 342 31.94 -13.90 -4.69
N ARG A 343 30.97 -13.04 -4.95
CA ARG A 343 30.59 -11.90 -4.08
C ARG A 343 29.46 -12.30 -3.13
N GLN A 344 29.55 -11.88 -1.87
CA GLN A 344 28.39 -11.91 -0.97
C GLN A 344 27.47 -10.74 -1.29
N CYS A 345 26.32 -11.02 -1.91
CA CYS A 345 25.28 -10.05 -2.20
C CYS A 345 24.03 -10.34 -1.36
N HIS A 346 23.66 -9.42 -0.49
CA HIS A 346 22.44 -9.45 0.32
C HIS A 346 21.37 -8.58 -0.34
N LEU A 347 20.11 -9.03 -0.28
CA LEU A 347 18.93 -8.31 -0.74
C LEU A 347 18.05 -8.06 0.47
N VAL A 348 17.69 -6.81 0.74
CA VAL A 348 16.85 -6.44 1.89
C VAL A 348 15.58 -5.79 1.36
N PHE A 349 14.50 -6.56 1.24
CA PHE A 349 13.26 -6.04 0.66
C PHE A 349 12.53 -5.12 1.63
N ALA A 350 12.07 -3.97 1.15
CA ALA A 350 11.21 -3.08 1.95
C ALA A 350 9.92 -3.77 2.45
N SER A 351 9.46 -4.84 1.80
CA SER A 351 8.33 -5.65 2.29
C SER A 351 8.61 -6.34 3.64
N GLU A 352 9.86 -6.45 4.04
CA GLU A 352 10.27 -6.98 5.36
C GLU A 352 10.19 -5.91 6.46
N LEU A 353 10.12 -4.62 6.09
CA LEU A 353 9.74 -3.53 6.98
C LEU A 353 8.21 -3.49 7.02
N GLY A 354 7.61 -3.84 8.17
CA GLY A 354 6.16 -4.04 8.33
C GLY A 354 5.26 -2.92 7.77
N GLU A 355 3.97 -3.21 7.61
CA GLU A 355 2.98 -2.36 6.90
C GLU A 355 3.04 -0.87 7.22
N LYS A 356 3.39 -0.51 8.46
CA LYS A 356 3.55 0.87 8.93
C LYS A 356 4.59 1.69 8.15
N TYR A 357 5.55 1.03 7.48
CA TYR A 357 6.65 1.70 6.78
C TYR A 357 6.47 1.76 5.25
N ARG A 358 5.44 1.08 4.69
CA ARG A 358 5.18 1.07 3.23
C ARG A 358 4.95 2.47 2.65
N GLY A 359 4.39 3.39 3.43
CA GLY A 359 4.09 4.77 2.99
C GLY A 359 5.27 5.75 3.05
N VAL A 360 6.40 5.37 3.68
CA VAL A 360 7.53 6.30 3.92
C VAL A 360 8.45 6.42 2.70
N TYR A 361 8.29 5.55 1.70
CA TYR A 361 9.12 5.55 0.50
C TYR A 361 8.82 6.74 -0.41
N GLN A 362 9.70 7.73 -0.38
CA GLN A 362 9.76 8.82 -1.35
C GLN A 362 10.86 8.57 -2.40
N SER A 363 10.66 9.13 -3.60
CA SER A 363 11.60 9.10 -4.73
C SER A 363 12.94 9.78 -4.45
N GLU A 364 13.00 10.59 -3.39
CA GLU A 364 14.17 11.38 -3.02
C GLU A 364 14.88 10.72 -1.82
N PRO A 365 16.15 10.26 -1.95
CA PRO A 365 16.86 9.60 -0.86
C PRO A 365 16.98 10.48 0.39
N SER A 366 17.21 11.78 0.21
CA SER A 366 17.25 12.77 1.28
C SER A 366 15.93 12.78 2.06
N ARG A 367 14.77 12.95 1.41
CA ARG A 367 13.48 12.85 2.09
C ARG A 367 13.17 11.47 2.64
N PHE A 368 13.58 10.38 1.98
CA PHE A 368 13.44 9.03 2.53
C PHE A 368 14.18 8.92 3.87
N TRP A 369 15.44 9.34 3.92
CA TRP A 369 16.24 9.35 5.16
C TRP A 369 15.74 10.37 6.19
N THR A 370 15.25 11.54 5.77
CA THR A 370 14.69 12.57 6.66
C THR A 370 13.34 12.16 7.24
N LEU A 371 12.39 11.65 6.43
CA LEU A 371 11.14 11.08 6.93
C LEU A 371 11.42 9.82 7.76
N LEU A 372 12.40 8.98 7.42
CA LEU A 372 12.82 7.91 8.31
C LEU A 372 13.31 8.47 9.65
N ARG A 373 13.92 9.66 9.68
CA ARG A 373 14.35 10.36 10.90
C ARG A 373 13.17 10.99 11.67
N GLU A 374 12.26 11.68 10.97
CA GLU A 374 11.13 12.42 11.56
C GLU A 374 10.02 11.49 12.05
N VAL A 375 9.75 10.40 11.33
CA VAL A 375 8.80 9.36 11.74
C VAL A 375 9.37 8.52 12.90
N SER A 376 10.61 8.77 13.31
CA SER A 376 11.31 7.88 14.23
C SER A 376 12.16 8.59 15.30
N GLY A 377 11.50 8.91 16.41
CA GLY A 377 12.13 8.84 17.73
C GLY A 377 12.53 7.41 18.14
N GLY A 378 12.88 6.52 17.19
CA GLY A 378 13.09 5.09 17.48
C GLY A 378 13.50 4.14 16.32
N LEU A 379 13.77 4.60 15.09
CA LEU A 379 14.23 3.71 13.98
C LEU A 379 15.76 3.64 13.84
N ASP A 380 16.53 4.17 14.80
CA ASP A 380 18.00 4.05 14.82
C ASP A 380 18.49 2.72 15.43
N MET A 381 17.59 1.87 15.93
CA MET A 381 17.96 0.53 16.39
C MET A 381 17.78 -0.47 15.26
N ASP A 382 16.60 -0.93 14.86
CA ASP A 382 16.47 -2.15 14.04
C ASP A 382 17.27 -2.24 12.71
N LEU A 383 17.35 -1.19 11.88
CA LEU A 383 18.17 -1.21 10.65
C LEU A 383 19.66 -1.08 10.97
N LEU A 384 19.99 -0.20 11.92
CA LEU A 384 21.34 -0.07 12.44
C LEU A 384 21.76 -1.32 13.21
N PHE A 385 20.82 -2.09 13.76
CA PHE A 385 20.96 -3.33 14.50
C PHE A 385 21.12 -4.51 13.53
N GLU A 386 20.47 -4.52 12.38
CA GLU A 386 20.77 -5.47 11.29
C GLU A 386 22.14 -5.16 10.66
N ILE A 387 22.47 -3.87 10.48
CA ILE A 387 23.81 -3.43 10.09
C ILE A 387 24.83 -3.73 11.21
N TYR A 388 24.48 -3.58 12.50
CA TYR A 388 25.32 -3.85 13.67
C TYR A 388 25.38 -5.34 14.02
N ILE A 389 24.44 -6.18 13.62
CA ILE A 389 24.52 -7.62 13.74
C ILE A 389 25.38 -8.15 12.60
N THR A 390 25.22 -7.62 11.40
CA THR A 390 26.07 -7.99 10.27
C THR A 390 27.50 -7.48 10.48
N ALA A 391 27.65 -6.25 10.96
CA ALA A 391 28.93 -5.65 11.34
C ALA A 391 29.46 -6.23 12.65
N GLY A 392 28.61 -6.55 13.63
CA GLY A 392 28.98 -7.02 14.96
C GLY A 392 29.22 -8.52 15.05
N ASN A 393 28.65 -9.34 14.17
CA ASN A 393 29.06 -10.73 13.98
C ASN A 393 30.36 -10.81 13.19
N ASN A 394 30.60 -9.89 12.25
CA ASN A 394 31.90 -9.73 11.62
C ASN A 394 32.95 -9.18 12.59
N PHE A 395 32.59 -8.19 13.43
CA PHE A 395 33.46 -7.68 14.47
C PHE A 395 33.73 -8.77 15.50
N ARG A 396 32.73 -9.57 15.92
CA ARG A 396 32.94 -10.72 16.81
C ARG A 396 33.78 -11.82 16.18
N ARG A 397 33.68 -12.09 14.87
CA ARG A 397 34.57 -13.04 14.17
C ARG A 397 35.97 -12.48 14.00
N TYR A 398 36.11 -11.19 13.67
CA TYR A 398 37.40 -10.51 13.54
C TYR A 398 38.10 -10.37 14.91
N HIS A 399 37.37 -9.96 15.96
CA HIS A 399 37.86 -9.94 17.34
C HIS A 399 38.14 -11.35 17.85
N SER A 400 37.28 -12.34 17.61
CA SER A 400 37.58 -13.74 17.97
C SER A 400 38.82 -14.25 17.22
N LYS A 401 39.01 -13.85 15.96
CA LYS A 401 40.19 -14.21 15.17
C LYS A 401 41.44 -13.50 15.70
N ARG A 402 41.40 -12.20 15.99
CA ARG A 402 42.52 -11.46 16.61
C ARG A 402 42.83 -11.88 18.05
N LEU A 403 41.82 -12.22 18.84
CA LEU A 403 41.99 -12.79 20.18
C LEU A 403 42.63 -14.18 20.10
N ARG A 404 42.33 -14.98 19.05
CA ARG A 404 43.02 -16.25 18.78
C ARG A 404 44.42 -16.05 18.18
N GLU A 405 44.66 -14.95 17.46
CA GLU A 405 45.94 -14.63 16.81
C GLU A 405 46.90 -13.80 17.70
N GLY A 406 46.57 -13.55 18.97
CA GLY A 406 47.55 -13.20 20.00
C GLY A 406 48.09 -11.76 20.04
N GLY A 407 47.35 -10.75 19.56
CA GLY A 407 47.84 -9.36 19.54
C GLY A 407 46.83 -8.30 20.00
N VAL A 408 47.17 -7.60 21.09
CA VAL A 408 46.64 -6.33 21.62
C VAL A 408 45.54 -6.43 22.71
N GLU A 409 45.97 -6.30 23.97
CA GLU A 409 45.16 -5.85 25.10
C GLU A 409 44.80 -4.36 24.94
N ALA A 410 43.51 -4.01 24.94
CA ALA A 410 43.07 -2.62 25.13
C ALA A 410 41.79 -2.58 25.97
N ARG A 411 41.91 -1.99 27.16
CA ARG A 411 40.89 -1.82 28.21
C ARG A 411 39.74 -0.91 27.74
N ILE A 412 38.48 -1.34 27.89
CA ILE A 412 37.31 -0.45 27.94
C ILE A 412 36.73 -0.56 29.37
N PRO A 413 36.45 0.55 30.08
CA PRO A 413 36.16 0.53 31.52
C PRO A 413 34.79 -0.08 31.84
N HIS A 414 34.74 -0.96 32.85
CA HIS A 414 33.52 -1.44 33.47
C HIS A 414 32.84 -0.32 34.29
N ARG A 415 31.58 0.00 33.99
CA ARG A 415 30.66 0.64 34.95
C ARG A 415 29.87 -0.46 35.69
N THR A 416 30.13 -0.56 36.99
CA THR A 416 29.35 -1.14 38.11
C THR A 416 27.88 -1.46 37.77
N ALA A 417 27.41 -2.71 37.73
CA ALA A 417 27.21 -3.70 38.80
C ALA A 417 26.16 -3.30 39.86
N GLU A 418 24.88 -3.44 39.52
CA GLU A 418 23.80 -3.66 40.48
C GLU A 418 23.28 -5.10 40.34
N ALA A 419 23.06 -5.75 41.47
CA ALA A 419 22.94 -7.19 41.65
C ALA A 419 21.74 -7.84 40.94
N ALA A 420 21.93 -8.28 39.69
CA ALA A 420 21.06 -9.24 39.04
C ALA A 420 21.78 -10.57 38.88
N VAL A 421 21.26 -11.64 39.51
CA VAL A 421 21.70 -13.03 39.30
C VAL A 421 21.86 -13.27 37.80
N SER A 422 23.11 -13.39 37.36
CA SER A 422 23.47 -13.73 35.98
C SER A 422 23.06 -15.17 35.75
N LEU A 423 22.08 -15.40 34.87
CA LEU A 423 21.78 -16.75 34.41
C LEU A 423 23.03 -17.38 33.80
N THR A 424 23.20 -18.67 34.05
CA THR A 424 24.36 -19.45 33.62
C THR A 424 24.04 -20.25 32.36
N ASN A 425 25.05 -20.56 31.54
CA ASN A 425 24.87 -21.50 30.42
C ASN A 425 24.30 -22.86 30.88
N ALA A 426 24.57 -23.26 32.13
CA ALA A 426 24.03 -24.47 32.74
C ALA A 426 22.50 -24.48 32.85
N GLU A 427 21.84 -23.33 33.06
CA GLU A 427 20.37 -23.26 33.11
C GLU A 427 19.75 -23.40 31.71
N VAL A 428 20.39 -22.85 30.69
CA VAL A 428 20.02 -23.04 29.28
C VAL A 428 20.20 -24.51 28.87
N GLU A 429 21.32 -25.12 29.25
CA GLU A 429 21.58 -26.55 29.02
C GLU A 429 20.57 -27.45 29.75
N LYS A 430 20.18 -27.11 31.00
CA LYS A 430 19.13 -27.82 31.73
C LYS A 430 17.77 -27.71 31.04
N TRP A 431 17.40 -26.52 30.58
CA TRP A 431 16.15 -26.28 29.86
C TRP A 431 16.06 -27.08 28.55
N LEU A 432 17.11 -27.04 27.73
CA LEU A 432 17.18 -27.76 26.45
C LEU A 432 17.46 -29.26 26.63
N GLY A 433 18.11 -29.65 27.72
CA GLY A 433 18.54 -31.01 28.00
C GLY A 433 17.41 -32.03 28.03
N VAL A 434 16.19 -31.60 28.38
CA VAL A 434 14.97 -32.44 28.36
C VAL A 434 14.72 -33.05 26.97
N LEU A 435 15.01 -32.31 25.89
CA LEU A 435 14.84 -32.77 24.52
C LEU A 435 15.85 -33.87 24.13
N SER A 436 17.01 -33.89 24.80
CA SER A 436 18.12 -34.82 24.53
C SER A 436 18.11 -36.08 25.40
N LEU A 437 17.15 -36.21 26.33
CA LEU A 437 17.04 -37.39 27.19
C LEU A 437 16.92 -38.67 26.36
N SER A 438 17.68 -39.71 26.71
CA SER A 438 17.68 -40.99 25.97
C SER A 438 16.28 -41.60 25.82
N ARG A 439 15.45 -41.50 26.87
CA ARG A 439 14.03 -41.90 26.86
C ARG A 439 13.18 -41.05 25.90
N ARG A 440 13.45 -39.74 25.82
CA ARG A 440 12.77 -38.82 24.90
C ARG A 440 13.12 -39.17 23.45
N VAL A 441 14.41 -39.28 23.13
CA VAL A 441 14.90 -39.67 21.80
C VAL A 441 14.37 -41.03 21.37
N ALA A 442 14.34 -42.01 22.28
CA ALA A 442 13.78 -43.33 22.01
C ALA A 442 12.28 -43.26 21.64
N ARG A 443 11.51 -42.39 22.30
CA ARG A 443 10.10 -42.18 21.97
C ARG A 443 9.89 -41.46 20.65
N GLU A 444 10.65 -40.42 20.35
CA GLU A 444 10.59 -39.72 19.05
C GLU A 444 10.85 -40.74 17.92
N LYS A 445 11.91 -41.56 18.04
CA LYS A 445 12.21 -42.64 17.09
C LYS A 445 11.13 -43.71 17.01
N ALA A 446 10.48 -44.05 18.14
CA ALA A 446 9.36 -44.98 18.15
C ALA A 446 8.14 -44.40 17.43
N GLU A 447 7.90 -43.09 17.54
CA GLU A 447 6.81 -42.41 16.85
C GLU A 447 7.03 -42.38 15.34
N VAL A 448 8.27 -42.12 14.87
CA VAL A 448 8.65 -42.19 13.44
C VAL A 448 8.29 -43.54 12.80
N ARG A 449 8.41 -44.66 13.54
CA ARG A 449 8.09 -46.01 13.01
C ARG A 449 6.63 -46.18 12.63
N LYS A 450 5.72 -45.36 13.14
CA LYS A 450 4.28 -45.38 12.82
C LYS A 450 3.95 -44.77 11.45
N TYR A 451 4.94 -44.17 10.78
CA TYR A 451 4.79 -43.48 9.50
C TYR A 451 5.34 -44.28 8.30
N LYS A 452 5.63 -45.58 8.49
CA LYS A 452 6.25 -46.43 7.46
C LYS A 452 5.32 -46.75 6.28
N LYS A 453 4.06 -47.09 6.54
CA LYS A 453 3.07 -47.42 5.51
C LYS A 453 2.19 -46.21 5.25
N HIS A 454 2.47 -45.48 4.17
CA HIS A 454 1.80 -44.22 3.89
C HIS A 454 1.28 -44.16 2.44
N LEU A 455 0.21 -43.38 2.26
CA LEU A 455 -0.41 -43.05 0.99
C LEU A 455 -0.30 -41.54 0.78
N PHE A 456 0.37 -41.11 -0.29
CA PHE A 456 0.43 -39.72 -0.72
C PHE A 456 -0.79 -39.39 -1.57
N ILE A 457 -1.45 -38.26 -1.28
CA ILE A 457 -2.59 -37.77 -2.05
C ILE A 457 -2.30 -36.33 -2.49
N ALA A 458 -2.11 -36.12 -3.79
CA ALA A 458 -2.13 -34.79 -4.41
C ALA A 458 -3.50 -34.57 -5.04
N TYR A 459 -4.10 -33.39 -4.86
CA TYR A 459 -5.44 -33.11 -5.37
C TYR A 459 -5.59 -31.63 -5.74
N VAL A 460 -6.61 -31.34 -6.55
CA VAL A 460 -7.05 -29.98 -6.91
C VAL A 460 -8.57 -29.88 -6.73
N THR A 461 -9.05 -28.72 -6.33
CA THR A 461 -10.48 -28.49 -6.05
C THR A 461 -11.00 -27.29 -6.82
N THR A 462 -12.32 -27.19 -6.90
CA THR A 462 -12.96 -25.91 -7.20
C THR A 462 -12.83 -24.95 -6.01
N GLU A 463 -12.86 -23.64 -6.30
CA GLU A 463 -12.55 -22.57 -5.33
C GLU A 463 -13.68 -21.53 -5.25
N PHE A 464 -14.91 -21.90 -5.59
CA PHE A 464 -16.04 -20.99 -5.59
C PHE A 464 -16.34 -20.49 -4.16
N ALA A 465 -16.62 -19.20 -4.03
CA ALA A 465 -17.04 -18.62 -2.76
C ALA A 465 -18.50 -19.00 -2.46
N ALA A 466 -18.75 -19.48 -1.24
CA ALA A 466 -20.09 -19.84 -0.79
C ALA A 466 -20.17 -19.66 0.74
N TYR A 467 -21.32 -19.21 1.22
CA TYR A 467 -21.56 -18.91 2.64
C TYR A 467 -20.53 -17.94 3.24
N THR A 468 -20.16 -16.88 2.51
CA THR A 468 -19.08 -15.90 2.82
C THR A 468 -17.65 -16.44 2.82
N ARG A 469 -17.43 -17.75 2.67
CA ARG A 469 -16.09 -18.38 2.66
C ARG A 469 -15.63 -18.70 1.23
N PRO A 470 -14.44 -18.24 0.80
CA PRO A 470 -13.77 -18.72 -0.41
C PRO A 470 -13.46 -20.23 -0.31
N ALA A 471 -13.68 -20.99 -1.39
CA ALA A 471 -13.41 -22.43 -1.45
C ALA A 471 -14.02 -23.25 -0.27
N ASN A 472 -15.25 -22.92 0.14
CA ASN A 472 -15.93 -23.61 1.23
C ASN A 472 -16.15 -25.10 0.91
N PRO A 473 -15.56 -26.07 1.65
CA PRO A 473 -15.67 -27.50 1.37
C PRO A 473 -17.05 -28.09 1.68
N HIS A 474 -17.96 -27.35 2.31
CA HIS A 474 -19.35 -27.78 2.56
C HIS A 474 -20.32 -27.28 1.49
N ALA A 475 -19.87 -26.44 0.56
CA ALA A 475 -20.69 -26.02 -0.57
C ALA A 475 -20.68 -27.11 -1.66
N SER A 476 -21.84 -27.46 -2.20
CA SER A 476 -21.98 -28.49 -3.25
C SER A 476 -21.25 -28.14 -4.54
N VAL A 477 -21.11 -26.84 -4.84
CA VAL A 477 -20.31 -26.32 -5.97
C VAL A 477 -18.81 -26.58 -5.80
N ASN A 478 -18.37 -26.84 -4.57
CA ASN A 478 -16.99 -27.16 -4.26
C ASN A 478 -16.75 -28.67 -4.17
N PHE A 479 -15.80 -29.19 -4.96
CA PHE A 479 -15.44 -30.61 -4.99
C PHE A 479 -14.00 -30.84 -5.47
N VAL A 480 -13.49 -32.05 -5.28
CA VAL A 480 -12.19 -32.49 -5.82
C VAL A 480 -12.33 -32.69 -7.32
N VAL A 481 -11.67 -31.85 -8.11
CA VAL A 481 -11.69 -31.88 -9.58
C VAL A 481 -10.79 -32.97 -10.13
N ALA A 482 -9.64 -33.19 -9.49
CA ALA A 482 -8.75 -34.27 -9.86
C ALA A 482 -7.80 -34.61 -8.70
N ALA A 483 -7.38 -35.87 -8.62
CA ALA A 483 -6.44 -36.36 -7.62
C ALA A 483 -5.45 -37.36 -8.22
N SER A 484 -4.28 -37.52 -7.60
CA SER A 484 -3.24 -38.50 -7.91
C SER A 484 -2.70 -39.10 -6.62
N LEU A 485 -2.58 -40.43 -6.59
CA LEU A 485 -2.25 -41.20 -5.39
C LEU A 485 -1.00 -42.07 -5.63
N MET A 486 -0.09 -42.07 -4.66
CA MET A 486 1.15 -42.82 -4.70
C MET A 486 1.46 -43.45 -3.34
N ASP A 487 1.95 -44.68 -3.33
CA ASP A 487 2.35 -45.35 -2.08
C ASP A 487 3.81 -45.08 -1.67
N ALA A 488 4.21 -45.65 -0.53
CA ALA A 488 5.56 -45.56 0.01
C ALA A 488 6.65 -46.19 -0.89
N GLN A 489 6.30 -47.08 -1.81
CA GLN A 489 7.20 -47.72 -2.77
C GLN A 489 7.26 -46.96 -4.10
N HIS A 490 6.74 -45.73 -4.15
CA HIS A 490 6.58 -44.94 -5.38
C HIS A 490 5.74 -45.64 -6.46
N ARG A 491 4.90 -46.61 -6.07
CA ARG A 491 3.92 -47.20 -6.97
C ARG A 491 2.73 -46.25 -7.01
N VAL A 492 2.35 -45.90 -8.23
CA VAL A 492 1.15 -45.12 -8.49
C VAL A 492 -0.06 -45.99 -8.18
N VAL A 493 -0.80 -45.61 -7.13
CA VAL A 493 -2.06 -46.27 -6.74
C VAL A 493 -3.18 -45.79 -7.66
N GLU A 494 -3.21 -44.49 -7.95
CA GLU A 494 -4.10 -43.87 -8.92
C GLU A 494 -3.32 -42.80 -9.70
N PRO A 495 -3.10 -42.96 -11.02
CA PRO A 495 -2.21 -42.08 -11.78
C PRO A 495 -2.68 -40.64 -11.75
N TRP A 496 -3.92 -40.44 -12.14
CA TRP A 496 -4.70 -39.22 -11.97
C TRP A 496 -6.08 -39.52 -12.56
N THR A 497 -7.12 -38.95 -11.98
CA THR A 497 -8.48 -39.03 -12.51
C THR A 497 -9.12 -37.64 -12.40
N LYS A 498 -9.84 -37.20 -13.44
CA LYS A 498 -10.67 -35.99 -13.38
C LYS A 498 -12.09 -36.39 -13.00
N TYR A 499 -12.65 -35.72 -12.01
CA TYR A 499 -13.99 -35.93 -11.50
C TYR A 499 -14.89 -34.78 -11.93
N ALA A 500 -16.19 -35.04 -12.07
CA ALA A 500 -17.15 -34.08 -12.61
C ALA A 500 -18.00 -33.42 -11.52
N ALA A 501 -18.18 -34.08 -10.38
CA ALA A 501 -19.07 -33.63 -9.32
C ALA A 501 -18.57 -34.01 -7.91
N ARG A 502 -19.24 -33.45 -6.90
CA ARG A 502 -19.03 -33.79 -5.49
C ARG A 502 -19.38 -35.26 -5.22
N GLY A 503 -18.46 -35.99 -4.58
CA GLY A 503 -18.66 -37.40 -4.20
C GLY A 503 -18.15 -38.41 -5.24
N ASP A 504 -17.75 -37.95 -6.43
CA ASP A 504 -17.14 -38.79 -7.46
C ASP A 504 -15.78 -39.35 -7.01
N PHE A 505 -14.95 -38.51 -6.37
CA PHE A 505 -13.70 -38.97 -5.77
C PHE A 505 -13.99 -39.71 -4.47
N LYS A 506 -13.58 -40.99 -4.41
CA LYS A 506 -13.63 -41.84 -3.23
C LYS A 506 -12.26 -42.40 -2.94
N LEU A 507 -11.97 -42.64 -1.67
CA LEU A 507 -10.71 -43.26 -1.28
C LEU A 507 -10.66 -44.72 -1.75
N PRO A 508 -9.50 -45.18 -2.27
CA PRO A 508 -9.28 -46.61 -2.45
C PRO A 508 -9.25 -47.29 -1.09
N SER A 509 -9.30 -48.64 -1.08
CA SER A 509 -9.14 -49.36 0.18
C SER A 509 -7.84 -48.95 0.88
N LEU A 510 -7.96 -48.50 2.12
CA LEU A 510 -6.84 -48.01 2.90
C LEU A 510 -6.17 -49.13 3.70
N ASN A 511 -6.64 -50.38 3.58
CA ASN A 511 -6.24 -51.50 4.43
C ASN A 511 -4.73 -51.69 4.60
N GLU A 512 -3.94 -51.39 3.55
CA GLU A 512 -2.48 -51.52 3.52
C GLU A 512 -1.71 -50.31 4.06
N PHE A 513 -2.39 -49.18 4.34
CA PHE A 513 -1.78 -47.92 4.75
C PHE A 513 -2.12 -47.58 6.21
N ASP A 514 -1.14 -47.07 6.95
CA ASP A 514 -1.32 -46.57 8.31
C ASP A 514 -1.48 -45.04 8.35
N VAL A 515 -0.99 -44.34 7.31
CA VAL A 515 -0.94 -42.87 7.25
C VAL A 515 -1.38 -42.33 5.88
N ILE A 516 -2.23 -41.30 5.88
CA ILE A 516 -2.49 -40.47 4.70
C ILE A 516 -1.59 -39.23 4.78
N VAL A 517 -0.84 -38.95 3.71
CA VAL A 517 0.04 -37.78 3.60
C VAL A 517 -0.48 -36.86 2.52
N CYS A 518 -0.72 -35.60 2.86
CA CYS A 518 -1.35 -34.64 1.97
C CYS A 518 -0.92 -33.20 2.31
N HIS A 519 -0.96 -32.30 1.33
CA HIS A 519 -0.88 -30.86 1.59
C HIS A 519 -2.28 -30.31 1.83
N ASP A 520 -2.45 -29.43 2.83
CA ASP A 520 -3.76 -28.94 3.26
C ASP A 520 -4.77 -30.06 3.61
N ALA A 521 -4.31 -31.07 4.36
CA ALA A 521 -5.07 -32.28 4.62
C ALA A 521 -6.47 -32.03 5.24
N LYS A 522 -6.66 -30.97 6.05
CA LYS A 522 -7.96 -30.67 6.65
C LYS A 522 -9.02 -30.42 5.58
N GLN A 523 -8.68 -29.67 4.53
CA GLN A 523 -9.59 -29.38 3.43
C GLN A 523 -9.98 -30.67 2.69
N LEU A 524 -9.01 -31.54 2.38
CA LEU A 524 -9.28 -32.85 1.78
C LEU A 524 -10.20 -33.71 2.66
N LEU A 525 -9.94 -33.76 3.96
CA LEU A 525 -10.75 -34.54 4.91
C LEU A 525 -12.20 -34.07 4.94
N LEU A 526 -12.46 -32.76 4.80
CA LEU A 526 -13.83 -32.22 4.73
C LEU A 526 -14.52 -32.56 3.41
N PHE A 527 -13.77 -32.67 2.30
CA PHE A 527 -14.31 -33.16 1.03
C PHE A 527 -14.75 -34.63 1.11
N LEU A 528 -13.96 -35.43 1.82
CA LEU A 528 -14.11 -36.88 1.96
C LEU A 528 -14.81 -37.30 3.26
N TRP A 529 -15.39 -36.36 4.02
CA TRP A 529 -15.84 -36.64 5.38
C TRP A 529 -16.85 -37.79 5.41
N ASP A 530 -17.76 -37.85 4.44
CA ASP A 530 -18.80 -38.88 4.33
C ASP A 530 -18.31 -40.19 3.68
N ASP A 531 -17.02 -40.31 3.35
CA ASP A 531 -16.46 -41.54 2.78
C ASP A 531 -16.38 -42.64 3.86
N PRO A 532 -17.05 -43.80 3.67
CA PRO A 532 -17.00 -44.90 4.64
C PRO A 532 -15.59 -45.44 4.90
N GLU A 533 -14.70 -45.39 3.90
CA GLU A 533 -13.34 -45.89 4.03
C GLU A 533 -12.50 -44.98 4.94
N LEU A 534 -12.73 -43.66 4.90
CA LEU A 534 -12.10 -42.71 5.82
C LEU A 534 -12.50 -43.01 7.28
N HIS A 535 -13.78 -43.29 7.52
CA HIS A 535 -14.27 -43.64 8.85
C HIS A 535 -13.66 -44.96 9.36
N ARG A 536 -13.59 -46.00 8.52
CA ARG A 536 -12.90 -47.26 8.86
C ARG A 536 -11.43 -47.01 9.18
N PHE A 537 -10.77 -46.18 8.38
CA PHE A 537 -9.38 -45.79 8.58
C PHE A 537 -9.16 -45.11 9.95
N PHE A 538 -10.02 -44.18 10.35
CA PHE A 538 -9.94 -43.55 11.67
C PHE A 538 -10.28 -44.51 12.81
N LYS A 539 -11.32 -45.35 12.68
CA LYS A 539 -11.73 -46.34 13.70
C LYS A 539 -10.61 -47.30 14.08
N ARG A 540 -9.78 -47.72 13.11
CA ARG A 540 -8.59 -48.56 13.37
C ARG A 540 -7.33 -47.79 13.76
N GLY A 541 -7.41 -46.48 13.98
CA GLY A 541 -6.30 -45.64 14.45
C GLY A 541 -5.41 -45.04 13.36
N GLY A 542 -5.88 -44.98 12.11
CA GLY A 542 -5.19 -44.38 10.98
C GLY A 542 -4.79 -42.92 11.23
N ARG A 543 -3.64 -42.51 10.69
CA ARG A 543 -3.00 -41.22 10.93
C ARG A 543 -3.03 -40.33 9.69
N VAL A 544 -2.90 -39.03 9.90
CA VAL A 544 -2.78 -38.04 8.82
C VAL A 544 -1.51 -37.24 9.04
N TRP A 545 -0.80 -36.92 7.96
CA TRP A 545 0.31 -35.96 7.96
C TRP A 545 0.01 -34.85 6.96
N CYS A 546 -0.23 -33.65 7.48
CA CYS A 546 -0.41 -32.45 6.69
C CYS A 546 0.94 -31.75 6.48
N THR A 547 1.47 -31.73 5.25
CA THR A 547 2.79 -31.13 4.99
C THR A 547 2.82 -29.62 5.26
N MET A 548 1.68 -28.92 5.12
CA MET A 548 1.51 -27.51 5.47
C MET A 548 1.65 -27.26 6.98
N LEU A 549 0.93 -28.02 7.80
CA LEU A 549 0.96 -27.87 9.26
C LEU A 549 2.31 -28.31 9.85
N ALA A 550 2.89 -29.39 9.32
CA ALA A 550 4.22 -29.85 9.71
C ALA A 550 5.30 -28.79 9.42
N GLU A 551 5.25 -28.16 8.25
CA GLU A 551 6.17 -27.07 7.89
C GLU A 551 6.03 -25.89 8.85
N TYR A 552 4.80 -25.45 9.12
CA TYR A 552 4.51 -24.37 10.06
C TYR A 552 5.12 -24.63 11.46
N ILE A 553 5.02 -25.86 11.98
CA ILE A 553 5.62 -26.23 13.28
C ILE A 553 7.15 -26.30 13.20
N LEU A 554 7.71 -26.87 12.13
CA LEU A 554 9.16 -26.97 11.92
C LEU A 554 9.84 -25.60 11.75
N GLU A 555 9.12 -24.63 11.17
CA GLU A 555 9.53 -23.24 10.95
C GLU A 555 9.30 -22.33 12.17
N ALA A 556 9.07 -22.91 13.35
CA ALA A 556 8.82 -22.18 14.60
C ALA A 556 7.66 -21.18 14.49
N GLN A 557 6.61 -21.57 13.73
CA GLN A 557 5.32 -20.86 13.66
C GLN A 557 5.42 -19.44 13.10
N ARG A 558 6.36 -19.23 12.19
CA ARG A 558 6.52 -17.97 11.47
C ARG A 558 5.42 -17.83 10.41
N CYS A 559 4.36 -17.12 10.76
CA CYS A 559 3.25 -16.81 9.83
C CYS A 559 3.59 -15.73 8.79
N GLN A 560 4.85 -15.31 8.69
CA GLN A 560 5.27 -14.22 7.79
C GLN A 560 5.87 -14.72 6.47
N THR A 561 6.29 -15.97 6.38
CA THR A 561 6.93 -16.52 5.17
C THR A 561 5.91 -17.19 4.25
N GLY A 562 5.05 -16.39 3.61
CA GLY A 562 4.13 -16.86 2.56
C GLY A 562 2.95 -17.68 3.07
N SER A 563 2.07 -18.08 2.15
CA SER A 563 0.84 -18.82 2.43
C SER A 563 1.07 -20.30 2.80
N ASN A 564 2.31 -20.69 3.12
CA ASN A 564 2.76 -22.09 3.20
C ASN A 564 2.16 -22.97 2.08
N ASN A 565 1.92 -22.39 0.90
CA ASN A 565 1.34 -23.12 -0.22
C ASN A 565 2.30 -24.21 -0.68
N PHE A 566 1.75 -25.23 -1.34
CA PHE A 566 2.52 -26.42 -1.66
C PHE A 566 3.75 -26.13 -2.53
N ARG A 567 3.66 -25.17 -3.45
CA ARG A 567 4.77 -24.77 -4.33
C ARG A 567 5.94 -24.18 -3.53
N ASP A 568 5.66 -23.28 -2.60
CA ASP A 568 6.68 -22.66 -1.75
C ASP A 568 7.31 -23.68 -0.80
N VAL A 569 6.50 -24.57 -0.22
CA VAL A 569 7.01 -25.66 0.64
C VAL A 569 7.88 -26.61 -0.18
N ALA A 570 7.42 -27.11 -1.33
CA ALA A 570 8.21 -27.99 -2.19
C ALA A 570 9.55 -27.35 -2.59
N LEU A 571 9.54 -26.05 -2.94
CA LEU A 571 10.74 -25.31 -3.30
C LEU A 571 11.76 -25.23 -2.17
N LYS A 572 11.33 -25.09 -0.91
CA LYS A 572 12.23 -25.12 0.26
C LYS A 572 12.96 -26.46 0.42
N TYR A 573 12.34 -27.54 -0.03
CA TYR A 573 12.92 -28.89 -0.05
C TYR A 573 13.60 -29.23 -1.39
N GLY A 574 13.83 -28.22 -2.25
CA GLY A 574 14.57 -28.38 -3.50
C GLY A 574 13.76 -28.98 -4.64
N VAL A 575 12.44 -29.08 -4.51
CA VAL A 575 11.56 -29.65 -5.55
C VAL A 575 10.77 -28.54 -6.22
N MET A 576 10.86 -28.45 -7.55
CA MET A 576 10.05 -27.54 -8.34
C MET A 576 8.76 -28.22 -8.76
N THR A 577 7.62 -27.63 -8.41
CA THR A 577 6.31 -28.06 -8.90
C THR A 577 5.85 -27.18 -10.07
N PRO A 578 5.10 -27.73 -11.05
CA PRO A 578 4.44 -26.93 -12.07
C PRO A 578 3.41 -25.97 -11.44
N PRO A 579 2.96 -24.92 -12.17
CA PRO A 579 1.83 -24.11 -11.73
C PRO A 579 0.58 -24.97 -11.55
N SER A 580 -0.19 -24.73 -10.48
CA SER A 580 -1.45 -25.43 -10.21
C SER A 580 -2.68 -24.74 -10.81
N SER A 581 -2.55 -23.50 -11.27
CA SER A 581 -3.64 -22.67 -11.79
C SER A 581 -3.18 -21.74 -12.91
N VAL A 582 -4.15 -21.23 -13.67
CA VAL A 582 -3.97 -20.25 -14.75
C VAL A 582 -4.87 -19.04 -14.47
N LEU A 583 -4.30 -17.84 -14.47
CA LEU A 583 -5.05 -16.61 -14.15
C LEU A 583 -6.25 -16.44 -15.10
N GLY A 584 -7.45 -16.28 -14.53
CA GLY A 584 -8.69 -16.08 -15.29
C GLY A 584 -9.37 -17.37 -15.80
N VAL A 585 -8.81 -18.55 -15.51
CA VAL A 585 -9.40 -19.86 -15.88
C VAL A 585 -9.79 -20.59 -14.61
N ALA A 586 -11.07 -20.99 -14.50
CA ALA A 586 -11.52 -21.78 -13.35
C ALA A 586 -10.87 -23.18 -13.36
N THR A 587 -10.65 -23.78 -12.18
CA THR A 587 -9.98 -25.09 -12.07
C THR A 587 -10.67 -26.18 -12.89
N VAL A 588 -12.00 -26.13 -13.02
CA VAL A 588 -12.80 -27.06 -13.84
C VAL A 588 -12.48 -26.97 -15.34
N ASP A 589 -12.13 -25.78 -15.81
CA ASP A 589 -11.87 -25.45 -17.20
C ASP A 589 -10.40 -25.63 -17.59
N LEU A 590 -9.53 -25.97 -16.63
CA LEU A 590 -8.13 -26.25 -16.91
C LEU A 590 -8.00 -27.45 -17.86
N PRO A 591 -7.12 -27.37 -18.89
CA PRO A 591 -6.85 -28.48 -19.78
C PRO A 591 -6.43 -29.73 -19.02
N LEU A 592 -6.92 -30.90 -19.45
CA LEU A 592 -6.62 -32.18 -18.80
C LEU A 592 -5.11 -32.45 -18.69
N THR A 593 -4.36 -32.07 -19.72
CA THR A 593 -2.90 -32.16 -19.79
C THR A 593 -2.22 -31.31 -18.71
N PHE A 594 -2.77 -30.13 -18.41
CA PHE A 594 -2.28 -29.24 -17.37
C PHE A 594 -2.45 -29.86 -15.98
N LEU A 595 -3.66 -30.34 -15.67
CA LEU A 595 -3.98 -31.00 -14.39
C LEU A 595 -3.10 -32.24 -14.18
N ARG A 596 -2.99 -33.10 -15.20
CA ARG A 596 -2.13 -34.28 -15.18
C ARG A 596 -0.68 -33.94 -14.88
N HIS A 597 -0.12 -32.95 -15.59
CA HIS A 597 1.29 -32.58 -15.42
C HIS A 597 1.57 -32.06 -14.01
N TYR A 598 0.67 -31.23 -13.47
CA TYR A 598 0.74 -30.77 -12.09
C TYR A 598 0.65 -31.91 -11.09
N LEU A 599 -0.39 -32.76 -11.16
CA LEU A 599 -0.67 -33.77 -10.14
C LEU A 599 0.43 -34.84 -10.01
N ILE A 600 0.98 -35.32 -11.13
CA ILE A 600 2.08 -36.30 -11.12
C ILE A 600 3.33 -35.70 -10.46
N ALA A 601 3.67 -34.45 -10.80
CA ALA A 601 4.80 -33.77 -10.17
C ALA A 601 4.52 -33.45 -8.69
N ALA A 602 3.28 -33.14 -8.35
CA ALA A 602 2.89 -32.79 -7.00
C ALA A 602 2.92 -33.98 -6.04
N VAL A 603 2.48 -35.17 -6.47
CA VAL A 603 2.51 -36.38 -5.62
C VAL A 603 3.94 -36.86 -5.36
N ASP A 604 4.84 -36.73 -6.35
CA ASP A 604 6.26 -37.02 -6.17
C ASP A 604 6.95 -36.00 -5.24
N ALA A 605 6.63 -34.71 -5.41
CA ALA A 605 7.09 -33.66 -4.51
C ALA A 605 6.61 -33.87 -3.07
N LEU A 606 5.38 -34.35 -2.86
CA LEU A 606 4.84 -34.67 -1.53
C LEU A 606 5.69 -35.75 -0.83
N SER A 607 6.13 -36.77 -1.57
CA SER A 607 7.00 -37.83 -1.02
C SER A 607 8.33 -37.28 -0.53
N THR A 608 8.97 -36.41 -1.31
CA THR A 608 10.23 -35.77 -0.92
C THR A 608 10.05 -34.84 0.29
N VAL A 609 9.04 -33.96 0.26
CA VAL A 609 8.74 -33.05 1.37
C VAL A 609 8.47 -33.83 2.67
N PHE A 610 7.63 -34.86 2.61
CA PHE A 610 7.28 -35.67 3.78
C PHE A 610 8.49 -36.37 4.40
N ARG A 611 9.34 -36.99 3.58
CA ARG A 611 10.55 -37.69 4.04
C ARG A 611 11.50 -36.75 4.77
N GLU A 612 11.74 -35.58 4.17
CA GLU A 612 12.60 -34.54 4.75
C GLU A 612 11.99 -33.90 6.00
N GLN A 613 10.67 -33.69 6.05
CA GLN A 613 9.96 -33.24 7.24
C GLN A 613 10.06 -34.25 8.39
N LEU A 614 9.93 -35.54 8.10
CA LEU A 614 10.03 -36.60 9.09
C LEU A 614 11.45 -36.72 9.66
N SER A 615 12.49 -36.58 8.81
CA SER A 615 13.89 -36.52 9.29
C SER A 615 14.12 -35.30 10.17
N LYS A 616 13.79 -34.10 9.66
CA LYS A 616 13.98 -32.83 10.38
C LYS A 616 13.23 -32.79 11.71
N SER A 617 12.01 -33.34 11.77
CA SER A 617 11.24 -33.42 13.01
C SER A 617 11.86 -34.37 14.03
N CYS A 618 12.42 -35.51 13.60
CA CYS A 618 13.13 -36.44 14.47
C CYS A 618 14.41 -35.82 15.04
N GLU A 619 15.22 -35.16 14.19
CA GLU A 619 16.45 -34.47 14.60
C GLU A 619 16.19 -33.36 15.62
N ARG A 620 15.03 -32.69 15.51
CA ARG A 620 14.63 -31.58 16.39
C ARG A 620 13.76 -31.99 17.58
N SER A 621 13.53 -33.30 17.79
CA SER A 621 12.61 -33.82 18.82
C SER A 621 11.19 -33.23 18.76
N GLN A 622 10.63 -33.13 17.54
CA GLN A 622 9.31 -32.57 17.25
C GLN A 622 8.32 -33.59 16.66
N VAL A 623 8.66 -34.87 16.53
CA VAL A 623 7.77 -35.86 15.89
C VAL A 623 6.52 -36.06 16.76
N ILE A 624 6.70 -36.17 18.08
CA ILE A 624 5.60 -36.36 19.03
C ILE A 624 4.67 -35.13 19.04
N CYS A 625 5.23 -33.91 19.13
CA CYS A 625 4.39 -32.71 19.12
C CYS A 625 3.66 -32.56 17.78
N ILE A 626 4.33 -32.78 16.64
CA ILE A 626 3.68 -32.75 15.32
C ILE A 626 2.56 -33.80 15.24
N ALA A 627 2.77 -35.03 15.74
CA ALA A 627 1.74 -36.06 15.76
C ALA A 627 0.49 -35.63 16.56
N HIS A 628 0.66 -35.02 17.72
CA HIS A 628 -0.46 -34.47 18.50
C HIS A 628 -1.15 -33.30 17.81
N ARG A 629 -0.39 -32.45 17.09
CA ARG A 629 -0.97 -31.38 16.27
C ARG A 629 -1.73 -31.94 15.06
N MET A 630 -1.34 -33.09 14.51
CA MET A 630 -2.11 -33.79 13.48
C MET A 630 -3.41 -34.37 14.03
N ASP A 631 -3.41 -34.97 15.21
CA ASP A 631 -4.65 -35.40 15.87
C ASP A 631 -5.57 -34.21 16.17
N SER A 632 -4.99 -33.07 16.59
CA SER A 632 -5.76 -31.83 16.73
C SER A 632 -6.35 -31.34 15.41
N LEU A 633 -5.63 -31.46 14.29
CA LEU A 633 -6.16 -31.14 12.96
C LEU A 633 -7.38 -31.99 12.63
N LEU A 634 -7.38 -33.28 13.00
CA LEU A 634 -8.54 -34.16 12.83
C LEU A 634 -9.72 -33.69 13.70
N SER A 635 -9.47 -33.28 14.95
CA SER A 635 -10.51 -32.70 15.80
C SER A 635 -11.10 -31.42 15.20
N MET A 636 -10.25 -30.53 14.67
CA MET A 636 -10.72 -29.29 14.03
C MET A 636 -11.52 -29.57 12.75
N ALA A 637 -11.14 -30.59 11.97
CA ALA A 637 -11.94 -31.06 10.84
C ALA A 637 -13.31 -31.58 11.30
N ALA A 638 -13.35 -32.36 12.38
CA ALA A 638 -14.60 -32.87 12.94
C ALA A 638 -15.53 -31.75 13.43
N ILE A 639 -14.95 -30.75 14.12
CA ILE A 639 -15.64 -29.56 14.62
C ILE A 639 -16.23 -28.75 13.46
N GLU A 640 -15.41 -28.47 12.44
CA GLU A 640 -15.83 -27.73 11.25
C GLU A 640 -16.93 -28.48 10.49
N ASN A 641 -16.80 -29.80 10.33
CA ASN A 641 -17.82 -30.61 9.68
C ASN A 641 -19.14 -30.65 10.45
N ALA A 642 -19.07 -30.85 11.77
CA ALA A 642 -20.23 -30.93 12.63
C ALA A 642 -21.03 -29.62 12.60
N GLY A 643 -20.36 -28.46 12.64
CA GLY A 643 -20.98 -27.14 12.71
C GLY A 643 -21.81 -26.92 13.97
N ILE A 644 -22.27 -25.69 14.16
CA ILE A 644 -23.18 -25.31 15.26
C ILE A 644 -24.58 -25.12 14.67
N GLN A 645 -25.60 -25.77 15.25
CA GLN A 645 -26.98 -25.61 14.80
C GLN A 645 -27.49 -24.22 15.15
N ILE A 646 -28.15 -23.57 14.18
CA ILE A 646 -28.79 -22.27 14.38
C ILE A 646 -30.30 -22.43 14.47
N ASP A 647 -30.90 -21.73 15.42
CA ASP A 647 -32.33 -21.43 15.43
C ASP A 647 -32.62 -20.36 14.39
N VAL A 648 -33.21 -20.79 13.26
CA VAL A 648 -33.45 -19.94 12.08
C VAL A 648 -34.52 -18.87 12.36
N GLU A 649 -35.49 -19.16 13.21
CA GLU A 649 -36.56 -18.22 13.57
C GLU A 649 -36.00 -17.12 14.48
N GLU A 650 -35.23 -17.51 15.49
CA GLU A 650 -34.54 -16.56 16.37
C GLU A 650 -33.53 -15.70 15.58
N ALA A 651 -32.82 -16.30 14.61
CA ALA A 651 -31.94 -15.60 13.69
C ALA A 651 -32.66 -14.55 12.85
N ALA A 652 -33.77 -14.93 12.21
CA ALA A 652 -34.57 -14.01 11.42
C ALA A 652 -35.11 -12.86 12.28
N ARG A 653 -35.60 -13.16 13.49
CA ARG A 653 -36.10 -12.18 14.44
C ARG A 653 -35.01 -11.19 14.89
N GLN A 654 -33.84 -11.68 15.28
CA GLN A 654 -32.72 -10.81 15.65
C GLN A 654 -32.17 -10.02 14.47
N ALA A 655 -32.05 -10.62 13.29
CA ALA A 655 -31.62 -9.93 12.07
C ALA A 655 -32.59 -8.80 11.68
N GLN A 656 -33.90 -9.05 11.77
CA GLN A 656 -34.92 -8.03 11.52
C GLN A 656 -34.87 -6.91 12.59
N ALA A 657 -34.71 -7.24 13.87
CA ALA A 657 -34.56 -6.25 14.94
C ALA A 657 -33.33 -5.35 14.72
N VAL A 658 -32.19 -5.93 14.33
CA VAL A 658 -30.98 -5.18 14.01
C VAL A 658 -31.17 -4.31 12.76
N ARG A 659 -31.83 -4.84 11.71
CA ARG A 659 -32.16 -4.08 10.49
C ARG A 659 -33.06 -2.89 10.81
N ASN A 660 -34.11 -3.07 11.59
CA ASN A 660 -35.01 -1.99 12.01
C ASN A 660 -34.26 -0.91 12.79
N ARG A 661 -33.36 -1.30 13.70
CA ARG A 661 -32.52 -0.34 14.44
C ARG A 661 -31.52 0.38 13.54
N LEU A 662 -30.92 -0.30 12.56
CA LEU A 662 -30.04 0.34 11.58
C LEU A 662 -30.81 1.34 10.74
N LEU A 663 -32.01 0.99 10.24
CA LEU A 663 -32.88 1.91 9.50
C LEU A 663 -33.28 3.12 10.34
N ALA A 664 -33.67 2.93 11.60
CA ALA A 664 -33.98 4.02 12.52
C ALA A 664 -32.76 4.91 12.79
N THR A 665 -31.58 4.31 12.94
CA THR A 665 -30.32 5.06 13.12
C THR A 665 -29.92 5.81 11.85
N ASP A 666 -30.14 5.24 10.66
CA ASP A 666 -29.88 5.88 9.38
C ASP A 666 -30.85 7.05 9.12
N LYS A 667 -32.13 6.87 9.46
CA LYS A 667 -33.13 7.96 9.43
C LYS A 667 -32.74 9.07 10.42
N ALA A 668 -32.35 8.73 11.65
CA ALA A 668 -31.84 9.71 12.62
C ALA A 668 -30.58 10.43 12.11
N LEU A 669 -29.62 9.72 11.52
CA LEU A 669 -28.41 10.32 10.95
C LEU A 669 -28.72 11.26 9.79
N SER A 670 -29.74 10.97 8.98
CA SER A 670 -30.13 11.85 7.86
C SER A 670 -30.52 13.27 8.32
N LEU A 671 -31.03 13.42 9.56
CA LEU A 671 -31.32 14.72 10.17
C LEU A 671 -30.07 15.54 10.53
N TYR A 672 -28.89 14.90 10.60
CA TYR A 672 -27.61 15.53 10.92
C TYR A 672 -26.73 15.77 9.67
N VAL A 673 -27.27 15.61 8.46
CA VAL A 673 -26.53 16.01 7.25
C VAL A 673 -26.33 17.54 7.29
N PRO A 674 -25.11 18.06 7.12
CA PRO A 674 -24.85 19.49 7.23
C PRO A 674 -25.67 20.31 6.23
N ASN A 675 -26.23 21.44 6.68
CA ASN A 675 -27.04 22.34 5.84
C ASN A 675 -26.25 22.93 4.66
N GLU A 676 -24.91 22.91 4.72
CA GLU A 676 -24.02 23.31 3.63
C GLU A 676 -24.06 22.33 2.44
N VAL A 677 -24.55 21.10 2.65
CA VAL A 677 -24.75 20.12 1.57
C VAL A 677 -26.06 20.40 0.85
N PRO A 678 -26.05 20.68 -0.47
CA PRO A 678 -27.27 20.92 -1.25
C PRO A 678 -28.28 19.77 -1.10
N VAL A 679 -29.57 20.12 -0.98
CA VAL A 679 -30.66 19.17 -0.69
C VAL A 679 -30.68 17.98 -1.67
N ASP A 680 -30.39 18.22 -2.94
CA ASP A 680 -30.30 17.22 -4.01
C ASP A 680 -29.09 16.27 -3.88
N LEU A 681 -28.05 16.68 -3.14
CA LEU A 681 -26.82 15.93 -2.89
C LEU A 681 -26.75 15.31 -1.48
N GLN A 682 -27.69 15.60 -0.58
CA GLN A 682 -27.68 15.06 0.79
C GLN A 682 -27.63 13.53 0.84
N LYS A 683 -28.30 12.85 -0.12
CA LYS A 683 -28.26 11.38 -0.28
C LYS A 683 -26.88 10.81 -0.60
N LEU A 684 -25.94 11.64 -1.07
CA LEU A 684 -24.56 11.26 -1.40
C LEU A 684 -23.60 11.46 -0.21
N PHE A 685 -24.07 12.01 0.91
CA PHE A 685 -23.25 12.14 2.11
C PHE A 685 -22.99 10.75 2.73
N ASP A 686 -21.83 10.18 2.43
CA ASP A 686 -21.43 8.87 2.94
C ASP A 686 -20.99 8.91 4.42
N TRP A 687 -21.82 8.37 5.31
CA TRP A 687 -21.54 8.20 6.73
C TRP A 687 -20.41 7.19 7.03
N ASN A 688 -20.00 6.38 6.06
CA ASN A 688 -18.87 5.45 6.18
C ASN A 688 -17.55 6.05 5.67
N SER A 689 -17.59 7.21 5.00
CA SER A 689 -16.40 7.90 4.50
C SER A 689 -15.66 8.60 5.65
N LEU A 690 -14.46 8.12 5.97
CA LEU A 690 -13.57 8.78 6.95
C LEU A 690 -13.26 10.23 6.55
N GLN A 691 -13.27 10.55 5.26
CA GLN A 691 -13.10 11.92 4.76
C GLN A 691 -14.31 12.79 5.08
N HIS A 692 -15.53 12.27 4.87
CA HIS A 692 -16.76 13.01 5.18
C HIS A 692 -16.93 13.22 6.68
N LEU A 693 -16.72 12.17 7.49
CA LEU A 693 -16.72 12.28 8.95
C LEU A 693 -15.64 13.24 9.45
N GLY A 694 -14.46 13.24 8.81
CA GLY A 694 -13.36 14.17 9.12
C GLY A 694 -13.77 15.63 8.94
N ALA A 695 -14.39 15.95 7.81
CA ALA A 695 -14.88 17.29 7.51
C ALA A 695 -16.09 17.69 8.39
N LEU A 696 -17.00 16.75 8.69
CA LEU A 696 -18.13 16.97 9.59
C LEU A 696 -17.67 17.37 11.00
N PHE A 697 -16.73 16.63 11.59
CA PHE A 697 -16.29 16.87 12.97
C PHE A 697 -15.27 18.01 13.09
N PHE A 698 -14.27 18.07 12.20
CA PHE A 698 -13.10 18.95 12.38
C PHE A 698 -12.96 20.03 11.29
N GLY A 699 -13.93 20.10 10.38
CA GLY A 699 -13.94 21.03 9.26
C GLY A 699 -13.06 20.58 8.10
N GLY A 700 -13.37 21.06 6.90
CA GLY A 700 -12.65 20.68 5.68
C GLY A 700 -13.54 20.72 4.47
N SER A 701 -13.07 20.17 3.35
CA SER A 701 -13.84 20.09 2.12
C SER A 701 -14.14 18.64 1.77
N ILE A 702 -15.40 18.36 1.46
CA ILE A 702 -15.84 17.08 0.88
C ILE A 702 -16.15 17.30 -0.59
N THR A 703 -16.02 16.23 -1.37
CA THR A 703 -16.32 16.26 -2.80
C THR A 703 -17.47 15.32 -3.06
N LEU A 704 -18.65 15.89 -3.31
CA LEU A 704 -19.86 15.14 -3.63
C LEU A 704 -20.06 15.15 -5.14
N GLY A 705 -20.31 14.00 -5.73
CA GLY A 705 -20.56 13.89 -7.15
C GLY A 705 -21.16 12.53 -7.46
N TYR A 706 -21.86 12.45 -8.59
CA TYR A 706 -22.40 11.18 -9.07
C TYR A 706 -21.23 10.30 -9.53
N THR A 707 -20.90 9.26 -8.76
CA THR A 707 -19.91 8.24 -9.15
C THR A 707 -20.57 7.15 -10.01
N ASP A 708 -20.06 6.97 -11.24
CA ASP A 708 -20.17 5.80 -12.12
C ASP A 708 -21.49 4.99 -12.06
N SER A 709 -22.60 5.56 -12.57
CA SER A 709 -23.80 4.77 -12.99
C SER A 709 -24.86 5.56 -13.79
N SER A 710 -24.58 6.76 -14.31
CA SER A 710 -25.61 7.56 -15.00
C SER A 710 -25.85 7.10 -16.43
N LEU A 711 -27.09 6.65 -16.67
CA LEU A 711 -27.73 6.39 -17.95
C LEU A 711 -27.54 7.58 -18.93
N GLU A 712 -26.54 7.58 -19.83
CA GLU A 712 -26.64 8.52 -20.98
C GLU A 712 -27.95 8.18 -21.72
N SER A 713 -28.76 9.14 -22.14
CA SER A 713 -30.00 8.82 -22.85
C SER A 713 -29.70 8.09 -24.18
N SER A 714 -30.37 6.97 -24.45
CA SER A 714 -30.18 6.21 -25.70
C SER A 714 -30.59 7.05 -26.92
N THR A 715 -31.57 7.94 -26.74
CA THR A 715 -32.03 8.89 -27.76
C THR A 715 -30.93 9.92 -28.09
N TRP A 716 -30.32 10.54 -27.08
CA TRP A 716 -29.21 11.47 -27.27
C TRP A 716 -28.03 10.83 -28.03
N THR A 717 -27.63 9.63 -27.61
CA THR A 717 -26.56 8.87 -28.27
C THR A 717 -26.89 8.59 -29.73
N SER A 718 -28.15 8.22 -30.01
CA SER A 718 -28.65 8.03 -31.37
C SER A 718 -28.56 9.32 -32.20
N HIS A 719 -29.03 10.46 -31.67
CA HIS A 719 -29.03 11.75 -32.36
C HIS A 719 -27.61 12.20 -32.75
N LEU A 720 -26.65 12.05 -31.83
CA LEU A 720 -25.25 12.38 -32.09
C LEU A 720 -24.63 11.52 -33.21
N ILE A 721 -24.91 10.21 -33.20
CA ILE A 721 -24.39 9.27 -34.20
C ILE A 721 -25.00 9.56 -35.59
N HIS A 722 -26.30 9.84 -35.67
CA HIS A 722 -26.94 10.29 -36.92
C HIS A 722 -26.37 11.63 -37.41
N PHE A 723 -26.09 12.58 -36.51
CA PHE A 723 -25.48 13.87 -36.86
C PHE A 723 -24.09 13.69 -37.48
N CYS A 724 -23.25 12.86 -36.85
CA CYS A 724 -21.92 12.52 -37.36
C CYS A 724 -21.97 11.76 -38.69
N HIS A 725 -23.01 10.94 -38.92
CA HIS A 725 -23.20 10.25 -40.20
C HIS A 725 -23.57 11.22 -41.32
N ARG A 726 -24.43 12.21 -41.04
CA ARG A 726 -24.93 13.18 -42.02
C ARG A 726 -23.90 14.25 -42.40
N TYR A 727 -23.20 14.81 -41.42
CA TYR A 727 -22.31 15.96 -41.62
C TYR A 727 -20.81 15.65 -41.51
N GLY A 728 -20.45 14.47 -40.98
CA GLY A 728 -19.06 14.04 -40.76
C GLY A 728 -18.71 12.74 -41.48
N ASN A 729 -17.53 12.19 -41.16
CA ASN A 729 -17.11 10.88 -41.64
C ASN A 729 -17.02 9.90 -40.47
N LEU A 730 -18.11 9.14 -40.25
CA LEU A 730 -18.23 8.19 -39.14
C LEU A 730 -17.08 7.17 -39.10
N SER A 731 -16.45 6.86 -40.24
CA SER A 731 -15.38 5.87 -40.32
C SER A 731 -14.11 6.24 -39.55
N LEU A 732 -13.88 7.55 -39.34
CA LEU A 732 -12.74 8.11 -38.62
C LEU A 732 -12.92 8.12 -37.10
N LEU A 733 -14.15 7.89 -36.63
CA LEU A 733 -14.51 7.92 -35.22
C LEU A 733 -14.07 6.57 -34.58
N SER A 734 -12.81 6.50 -34.12
CA SER A 734 -12.20 5.27 -33.60
C SER A 734 -12.27 5.19 -32.07
N ALA A 735 -12.90 4.12 -31.56
CA ALA A 735 -12.98 3.74 -30.15
C ALA A 735 -13.88 4.57 -29.22
N ASP A 736 -14.92 5.22 -29.75
CA ASP A 736 -15.90 5.92 -28.92
C ASP A 736 -16.89 5.00 -28.21
N VAL A 737 -17.14 5.32 -26.93
CA VAL A 737 -18.18 4.75 -26.09
C VAL A 737 -19.56 4.86 -26.77
N HIS A 738 -19.83 5.98 -27.47
CA HIS A 738 -21.11 6.22 -28.15
C HIS A 738 -21.36 5.25 -29.31
N LEU A 739 -20.32 4.92 -30.12
CA LEU A 739 -20.45 3.91 -31.18
C LEU A 739 -20.69 2.51 -30.60
N GLN A 740 -20.01 2.17 -29.50
CA GLN A 740 -20.16 0.87 -28.84
C GLN A 740 -21.56 0.72 -28.27
N ARG A 741 -22.03 1.78 -27.62
CA ARG A 741 -23.36 1.85 -27.05
C ARG A 741 -24.45 1.78 -28.12
N PHE A 742 -24.37 2.60 -29.16
CA PHE A 742 -25.32 2.54 -30.30
C PHE A 742 -25.33 1.15 -30.93
N ALA A 743 -24.17 0.53 -31.12
CA ALA A 743 -24.08 -0.84 -31.62
C ALA A 743 -24.66 -1.88 -30.67
N SER A 744 -24.49 -1.73 -29.36
CA SER A 744 -25.09 -2.60 -28.35
C SER A 744 -26.61 -2.46 -28.33
N GLU A 745 -27.13 -1.23 -28.35
CA GLU A 745 -28.56 -0.92 -28.36
C GLU A 745 -29.23 -1.42 -29.65
N LYS A 746 -28.54 -1.36 -30.79
CA LYS A 746 -29.01 -1.89 -32.08
C LYS A 746 -28.64 -3.36 -32.34
N GLY A 747 -28.01 -4.06 -31.39
CA GLY A 747 -27.68 -5.49 -31.48
C GLY A 747 -26.65 -5.88 -32.55
N LEU A 748 -25.70 -5.00 -32.90
CA LEU A 748 -24.70 -5.25 -33.95
C LEU A 748 -23.56 -6.18 -33.46
N ARG A 749 -23.40 -7.36 -34.08
CA ARG A 749 -22.42 -8.44 -33.75
C ARG A 749 -20.94 -8.00 -33.68
N THR A 750 -20.13 -8.64 -32.83
CA THR A 750 -18.73 -8.26 -32.48
C THR A 750 -17.65 -8.34 -33.56
N ALA A 751 -17.90 -8.92 -34.74
CA ALA A 751 -16.86 -9.07 -35.78
C ALA A 751 -16.76 -7.84 -36.72
N GLY A 752 -15.54 -7.34 -36.98
CA GLY A 752 -15.25 -6.22 -37.89
C GLY A 752 -15.10 -4.85 -37.22
N ARG A 753 -14.64 -3.83 -37.96
CA ARG A 753 -14.48 -2.45 -37.43
C ARG A 753 -15.84 -1.84 -37.12
N LEU A 754 -16.04 -1.42 -35.86
CA LEU A 754 -17.30 -0.92 -35.33
C LEU A 754 -17.90 0.26 -36.13
N SER A 755 -17.08 1.26 -36.48
CA SER A 755 -17.51 2.45 -37.23
C SER A 755 -18.10 2.12 -38.60
N GLN A 756 -17.52 1.14 -39.31
CA GLN A 756 -18.02 0.68 -40.60
C GLN A 756 -19.38 -0.03 -40.46
N ARG A 757 -19.56 -0.84 -39.40
CA ARG A 757 -20.84 -1.53 -39.14
C ARG A 757 -21.97 -0.55 -38.85
N VAL A 758 -21.71 0.43 -37.99
CA VAL A 758 -22.69 1.46 -37.66
C VAL A 758 -23.02 2.29 -38.91
N SER A 759 -22.01 2.71 -39.69
CA SER A 759 -22.24 3.42 -40.95
C SER A 759 -23.09 2.61 -41.94
N GLN A 760 -22.82 1.31 -42.11
CA GLN A 760 -23.61 0.44 -42.98
C GLN A 760 -25.04 0.23 -42.48
N TYR A 761 -25.23 0.16 -41.16
CA TYR A 761 -26.56 0.09 -40.54
C TYR A 761 -27.36 1.35 -40.85
N LEU A 762 -26.77 2.53 -40.61
CA LEU A 762 -27.42 3.82 -40.85
C LEU A 762 -27.73 4.08 -42.33
N SER A 763 -26.85 3.67 -43.25
CA SER A 763 -27.11 3.81 -44.69
C SER A 763 -28.25 2.89 -45.20
N LYS A 764 -28.61 1.85 -44.45
CA LYS A 764 -29.76 0.97 -44.75
C LYS A 764 -31.03 1.37 -44.00
N ASP A 765 -30.88 2.10 -42.90
CA ASP A 765 -31.98 2.55 -42.06
C ASP A 765 -32.61 3.79 -42.72
N GLU A 766 -33.76 3.60 -43.37
CA GLU A 766 -34.52 4.70 -44.01
C GLU A 766 -34.83 5.84 -43.03
N SER A 767 -34.93 5.53 -41.72
CA SER A 767 -35.16 6.54 -40.68
C SER A 767 -33.99 7.52 -40.52
N ALA A 768 -32.77 7.14 -40.92
CA ALA A 768 -31.61 8.03 -40.87
C ALA A 768 -31.75 9.24 -41.81
N GLY A 769 -32.54 9.11 -42.89
CA GLY A 769 -32.80 10.19 -43.85
C GLY A 769 -33.86 11.20 -43.37
N MET A 770 -34.69 10.84 -42.38
CA MET A 770 -35.81 11.69 -41.94
C MET A 770 -35.41 12.76 -40.93
N ARG A 771 -34.30 12.59 -40.19
CA ARG A 771 -33.90 13.53 -39.13
C ARG A 771 -33.41 14.86 -39.67
N THR A 772 -34.03 15.96 -39.28
CA THR A 772 -33.64 17.34 -39.61
C THR A 772 -32.86 17.97 -38.44
N TYR A 773 -31.92 18.87 -38.75
CA TYR A 773 -31.12 19.57 -37.73
C TYR A 773 -31.32 21.08 -37.85
N ARG A 774 -31.84 21.71 -36.80
CA ARG A 774 -32.06 23.16 -36.71
C ARG A 774 -30.93 23.80 -35.91
N LEU A 775 -30.33 24.88 -36.40
CA LEU A 775 -29.23 25.57 -35.71
C LEU A 775 -29.77 26.81 -35.01
N VAL A 776 -29.54 26.92 -33.72
CA VAL A 776 -29.85 28.13 -32.95
C VAL A 776 -28.64 28.51 -32.11
N VAL A 777 -28.23 29.76 -32.16
CA VAL A 777 -27.13 30.29 -31.34
C VAL A 777 -27.73 30.93 -30.09
N PHE A 778 -27.18 30.70 -28.90
CA PHE A 778 -27.75 31.20 -27.65
C PHE A 778 -26.67 31.60 -26.64
N ASP A 779 -27.08 32.42 -25.66
CA ASP A 779 -26.23 32.93 -24.59
C ASP A 779 -27.07 33.25 -23.33
N ILE A 780 -26.46 33.18 -22.14
CA ILE A 780 -27.10 33.42 -20.84
C ILE A 780 -26.22 34.31 -19.95
N GLU A 781 -26.84 35.37 -19.40
CA GLU A 781 -26.26 36.13 -18.29
C GLU A 781 -26.82 35.64 -16.95
N SER A 782 -26.01 35.69 -15.89
CA SER A 782 -26.38 35.14 -14.56
C SER A 782 -25.87 35.97 -13.38
N THR A 783 -26.37 35.66 -12.17
CA THR A 783 -25.95 36.32 -10.93
C THR A 783 -24.53 35.95 -10.46
N GLY A 784 -23.87 34.99 -11.10
CA GLY A 784 -22.55 34.51 -10.72
C GLY A 784 -22.14 33.26 -11.52
N LEU A 785 -20.96 32.71 -11.24
CA LEU A 785 -20.39 31.61 -12.03
C LEU A 785 -20.69 30.21 -11.47
N ASN A 786 -21.43 30.09 -10.35
CA ASN A 786 -21.75 28.81 -9.74
C ASN A 786 -23.11 28.30 -10.25
N THR A 787 -23.06 27.38 -11.21
CA THR A 787 -24.22 26.72 -11.83
C THR A 787 -25.20 26.08 -10.84
N ALA A 788 -24.72 25.68 -9.64
CA ALA A 788 -25.57 25.09 -8.60
C ALA A 788 -26.38 26.15 -7.84
N THR A 789 -25.81 27.31 -7.54
CA THR A 789 -26.43 28.31 -6.64
C THR A 789 -26.91 29.58 -7.33
N ASP A 790 -26.26 30.03 -8.41
CA ASP A 790 -26.58 31.29 -9.10
C ASP A 790 -27.80 31.17 -10.00
N ALA A 791 -28.39 32.28 -10.42
CA ALA A 791 -29.64 32.34 -11.20
C ALA A 791 -29.47 33.06 -12.54
N ILE A 792 -30.28 32.70 -13.54
CA ILE A 792 -30.32 33.35 -14.87
C ILE A 792 -30.97 34.73 -14.72
N ILE A 793 -30.40 35.75 -15.36
CA ILE A 793 -30.92 37.14 -15.39
C ILE A 793 -31.25 37.63 -16.80
N GLU A 794 -30.66 37.07 -17.84
CA GLU A 794 -31.00 37.31 -19.24
C GLU A 794 -30.74 36.03 -20.03
N ILE A 795 -31.59 35.75 -21.02
CA ILE A 795 -31.39 34.67 -21.96
C ILE A 795 -31.74 35.14 -23.37
N ALA A 796 -30.92 34.78 -24.34
CA ALA A 796 -31.21 35.07 -25.74
C ALA A 796 -30.85 33.90 -26.66
N ALA A 797 -31.59 33.78 -27.75
CA ALA A 797 -31.41 32.76 -28.78
C ALA A 797 -31.71 33.35 -30.17
N TRP A 798 -30.95 32.95 -31.18
CA TRP A 798 -31.07 33.47 -32.54
C TRP A 798 -30.88 32.36 -33.58
N ASP A 799 -31.84 32.26 -34.50
CA ASP A 799 -31.83 31.32 -35.62
C ASP A 799 -31.43 32.06 -36.92
N PRO A 800 -30.20 31.89 -37.43
CA PRO A 800 -29.73 32.55 -38.66
C PRO A 800 -30.46 32.10 -39.93
N VAL A 801 -31.05 30.91 -39.92
CA VAL A 801 -31.66 30.31 -41.12
C VAL A 801 -33.11 30.75 -41.25
N GLU A 802 -33.84 30.73 -40.14
CA GLU A 802 -35.23 31.22 -40.09
C GLU A 802 -35.30 32.75 -39.87
N ALA A 803 -34.18 33.39 -39.57
CA ALA A 803 -34.07 34.82 -39.24
C ALA A 803 -35.01 35.24 -38.08
N THR A 804 -35.08 34.41 -37.04
CA THR A 804 -35.88 34.68 -35.84
C THR A 804 -35.01 34.84 -34.60
N SER A 805 -35.47 35.58 -33.59
CA SER A 805 -34.77 35.78 -32.32
C SER A 805 -35.72 35.65 -31.12
N PHE A 806 -35.20 35.18 -30.00
CA PHE A 806 -35.83 35.19 -28.69
C PHE A 806 -34.88 35.90 -27.72
N SER A 807 -35.38 36.84 -26.91
CA SER A 807 -34.60 37.49 -25.86
C SER A 807 -35.52 37.88 -24.71
N SER A 808 -35.09 37.67 -23.47
CA SER A 808 -35.86 38.01 -22.29
C SER A 808 -34.96 38.26 -21.09
N LEU A 809 -35.20 39.38 -20.39
CA LEU A 809 -34.72 39.57 -19.02
C LEU A 809 -35.52 38.65 -18.08
N VAL A 810 -34.85 38.15 -17.05
CA VAL A 810 -35.42 37.23 -16.06
C VAL A 810 -35.28 37.86 -14.69
N ASP A 811 -36.36 37.87 -13.90
CA ASP A 811 -36.26 38.18 -12.47
C ASP A 811 -35.63 36.99 -11.73
N PRO A 812 -34.40 37.12 -11.19
CA PRO A 812 -33.70 36.01 -10.51
C PRO A 812 -34.21 35.79 -9.07
N GLU A 813 -35.18 36.59 -8.62
CA GLU A 813 -35.76 36.57 -7.26
C GLU A 813 -34.70 36.78 -6.16
N ARG A 814 -33.60 37.46 -6.50
CA ARG A 814 -32.49 37.83 -5.60
C ARG A 814 -31.75 39.05 -6.14
N SER A 815 -31.02 39.76 -5.28
CA SER A 815 -30.15 40.85 -5.73
C SER A 815 -29.00 40.35 -6.59
N ILE A 816 -28.72 41.08 -7.67
CA ILE A 816 -27.60 40.80 -8.58
C ILE A 816 -26.31 41.38 -7.95
N PRO A 817 -25.23 40.58 -7.79
CA PRO A 817 -23.96 41.08 -7.26
C PRO A 817 -23.36 42.23 -8.09
N GLN A 818 -22.78 43.24 -7.44
CA GLN A 818 -22.15 44.38 -8.14
C GLN A 818 -21.06 43.97 -9.13
N GLU A 819 -20.35 42.89 -8.81
CA GLU A 819 -19.27 42.34 -9.62
C GLU A 819 -19.77 41.85 -10.99
N THR A 820 -20.94 41.20 -11.04
CA THR A 820 -21.53 40.75 -12.31
C THR A 820 -22.20 41.92 -13.04
N MET A 821 -22.89 42.81 -12.31
CA MET A 821 -23.47 44.03 -12.87
C MET A 821 -22.44 44.89 -13.61
N ALA A 822 -21.19 44.92 -13.15
CA ALA A 822 -20.10 45.66 -13.79
C ALA A 822 -19.70 45.08 -15.16
N ILE A 823 -20.06 43.83 -15.46
CA ILE A 823 -19.73 43.11 -16.68
C ILE A 823 -20.88 43.21 -17.68
N HIS A 824 -22.06 42.69 -17.33
CA HIS A 824 -23.22 42.59 -18.25
C HIS A 824 -24.13 43.83 -18.23
N HIS A 825 -23.89 44.78 -17.32
CA HIS A 825 -24.63 46.05 -17.21
C HIS A 825 -26.15 45.91 -16.95
N ILE A 826 -26.60 44.76 -16.44
CA ILE A 826 -28.00 44.53 -16.04
C ILE A 826 -28.11 44.85 -14.55
N THR A 827 -28.97 45.81 -14.21
CA THR A 827 -29.17 46.24 -12.82
C THR A 827 -30.41 45.58 -12.20
N ASP A 828 -30.48 45.50 -10.87
CA ASP A 828 -31.71 45.11 -10.15
C ASP A 828 -32.94 45.93 -10.59
N GLY A 829 -32.74 47.17 -11.06
CA GLY A 829 -33.81 48.01 -11.60
C GLY A 829 -34.32 47.57 -12.98
N MET A 830 -33.47 46.94 -13.79
CA MET A 830 -33.82 46.47 -15.14
C MET A 830 -34.61 45.15 -15.11
N VAL A 831 -34.29 44.26 -14.17
CA VAL A 831 -35.01 42.98 -13.99
C VAL A 831 -36.29 43.14 -13.16
N ARG A 832 -36.48 44.29 -12.50
CA ARG A 832 -37.68 44.56 -11.70
C ARG A 832 -38.92 44.64 -12.60
N GLY A 833 -39.78 43.62 -12.50
CA GLY A 833 -40.99 43.47 -13.33
C GLY A 833 -40.78 42.63 -14.59
N ALA A 834 -39.58 42.07 -14.79
CA ALA A 834 -39.34 41.05 -15.79
C ALA A 834 -40.06 39.73 -15.40
N PRO A 835 -40.40 38.86 -16.38
CA PRO A 835 -40.96 37.55 -16.10
C PRO A 835 -40.00 36.68 -15.27
N ARG A 836 -40.57 35.78 -14.46
CA ARG A 836 -39.77 34.83 -13.67
C ARG A 836 -39.22 33.72 -14.56
N LEU A 837 -38.16 33.06 -14.09
CA LEU A 837 -37.49 32.00 -14.83
C LEU A 837 -38.44 30.90 -15.39
N PRO A 838 -39.46 30.41 -14.65
CA PRO A 838 -40.44 29.46 -15.18
C PRO A 838 -41.17 29.94 -16.45
N GLU A 839 -41.60 31.20 -16.49
CA GLU A 839 -42.36 31.78 -17.60
C GLU A 839 -41.47 31.92 -18.84
N VAL A 840 -40.24 32.40 -18.65
CA VAL A 840 -39.24 32.54 -19.71
C VAL A 840 -38.81 31.18 -20.25
N THR A 841 -38.62 30.20 -19.36
CA THR A 841 -38.27 28.81 -19.71
C THR A 841 -39.33 28.18 -20.62
N ARG A 842 -40.61 28.31 -20.26
CA ARG A 842 -41.73 27.84 -21.09
C ARG A 842 -41.84 28.58 -22.42
N ALA A 843 -41.57 29.90 -22.44
CA ALA A 843 -41.56 30.68 -23.68
C ALA A 843 -40.41 30.26 -24.61
N LEU A 844 -39.21 30.02 -24.07
CA LEU A 844 -38.06 29.53 -24.82
C LEU A 844 -38.30 28.11 -25.36
N ALA A 845 -38.87 27.21 -24.55
CA ALA A 845 -39.22 25.86 -25.00
C ALA A 845 -40.15 25.89 -26.22
N ARG A 846 -41.14 26.80 -26.26
CA ARG A 846 -41.99 27.02 -27.44
C ARG A 846 -41.22 27.56 -28.64
N TYR A 847 -40.33 28.53 -28.43
CA TYR A 847 -39.48 29.06 -29.51
C TYR A 847 -38.61 27.98 -30.15
N LEU A 848 -38.07 27.08 -29.33
CA LEU A 848 -37.26 25.94 -29.75
C LEU A 848 -38.10 24.74 -30.25
N ARG A 849 -39.44 24.81 -30.25
CA ARG A 849 -40.37 23.72 -30.61
C ARG A 849 -40.18 22.45 -29.77
N LEU A 850 -39.92 22.62 -28.48
CA LEU A 850 -39.72 21.56 -27.48
C LEU A 850 -40.94 21.36 -26.57
N ASP A 851 -42.00 22.14 -26.75
CA ASP A 851 -43.27 21.89 -26.09
C ASP A 851 -43.99 20.71 -26.74
N GLU A 852 -44.77 19.95 -25.96
CA GLU A 852 -45.48 18.76 -26.45
C GLU A 852 -46.41 19.07 -27.65
N ALA A 853 -46.83 20.33 -27.82
CA ALA A 853 -47.72 20.75 -28.90
C ALA A 853 -47.02 21.00 -30.24
N GLN A 854 -45.72 21.34 -30.27
CA GLN A 854 -44.99 21.67 -31.50
C GLN A 854 -43.81 20.74 -31.78
N ILE A 855 -43.54 19.75 -30.92
CA ILE A 855 -42.40 18.84 -31.06
C ILE A 855 -42.50 18.03 -32.36
N ASP A 856 -41.58 18.26 -33.29
CA ASP A 856 -41.32 17.34 -34.39
C ASP A 856 -40.33 16.27 -33.89
N PRO A 857 -40.74 14.99 -33.78
CA PRO A 857 -39.86 13.92 -33.31
C PRO A 857 -38.64 13.69 -34.22
N ASN A 858 -38.62 14.24 -35.44
CA ASN A 858 -37.50 14.16 -36.36
C ASN A 858 -36.60 15.40 -36.34
N GLU A 859 -37.02 16.52 -35.75
CA GLU A 859 -36.22 17.74 -35.64
C GLU A 859 -35.34 17.67 -34.38
N VAL A 860 -34.03 17.83 -34.57
CA VAL A 860 -33.04 17.94 -33.49
C VAL A 860 -32.48 19.36 -33.48
N VAL A 861 -32.63 20.06 -32.35
CA VAL A 861 -32.14 21.42 -32.19
C VAL A 861 -30.68 21.39 -31.74
N VAL A 862 -29.80 21.99 -32.53
CA VAL A 862 -28.38 22.16 -32.20
C VAL A 862 -28.18 23.57 -31.63
N LEU A 863 -28.07 23.65 -30.31
CA LEU A 863 -27.84 24.89 -29.57
C LEU A 863 -26.35 25.19 -29.50
N ILE A 864 -25.89 26.26 -30.16
CA ILE A 864 -24.49 26.68 -30.17
C ILE A 864 -24.30 27.85 -29.21
N GLY A 865 -23.35 27.74 -28.29
CA GLY A 865 -22.94 28.83 -27.38
C GLY A 865 -21.42 28.98 -27.30
N HIS A 866 -20.92 30.00 -26.61
CA HIS A 866 -19.49 30.22 -26.41
C HIS A 866 -19.05 29.77 -25.01
N ASN A 867 -18.21 28.72 -24.93
CA ASN A 867 -17.86 28.09 -23.64
C ASN A 867 -19.11 27.56 -22.89
N VAL A 868 -20.11 27.13 -23.66
CA VAL A 868 -21.49 26.84 -23.24
C VAL A 868 -21.58 25.87 -22.07
N PHE A 869 -20.70 24.87 -22.02
CA PHE A 869 -20.73 23.82 -21.01
C PHE A 869 -20.17 24.25 -19.65
N ALA A 870 -19.61 25.46 -19.54
CA ALA A 870 -19.08 25.98 -18.28
C ALA A 870 -20.16 26.68 -17.43
N LEU A 871 -21.19 27.26 -18.08
CA LEU A 871 -22.18 28.09 -17.40
C LEU A 871 -23.58 27.97 -18.03
N ASP A 872 -23.72 28.27 -19.32
CA ASP A 872 -25.02 28.42 -20.00
C ASP A 872 -25.84 27.13 -20.02
N GLU A 873 -25.23 26.04 -20.47
CA GLU A 873 -25.91 24.75 -20.61
C GLU A 873 -26.35 24.19 -19.24
N PRO A 874 -25.52 24.17 -18.17
CA PRO A 874 -25.97 23.75 -16.84
C PRO A 874 -27.10 24.62 -16.27
N LEU A 875 -27.04 25.94 -16.46
CA LEU A 875 -28.10 26.85 -16.00
C LEU A 875 -29.41 26.61 -16.75
N LEU A 876 -29.34 26.45 -18.08
CA LEU A 876 -30.50 26.16 -18.93
C LEU A 876 -31.10 24.79 -18.63
N ARG A 877 -30.25 23.77 -18.47
CA ARG A 877 -30.66 22.41 -18.09
C ARG A 877 -31.44 22.42 -16.78
N ARG A 878 -30.90 23.07 -15.74
CA ARG A 878 -31.58 23.18 -14.45
C ARG A 878 -32.92 23.89 -14.58
N ALA A 879 -33.04 24.88 -15.46
CA ALA A 879 -34.31 25.54 -15.75
C ALA A 879 -35.30 24.61 -16.46
N PHE A 880 -34.85 23.88 -17.49
CA PHE A 880 -35.69 22.94 -18.26
C PHE A 880 -36.15 21.76 -17.41
N GLU A 881 -35.26 21.18 -16.60
CA GLU A 881 -35.59 20.07 -15.69
C GLU A 881 -36.62 20.49 -14.63
N ARG A 882 -36.55 21.73 -14.11
CA ARG A 882 -37.53 22.27 -13.17
C ARG A 882 -38.92 22.42 -13.78
N GLU A 883 -39.00 22.80 -15.06
CA GLU A 883 -40.28 22.95 -15.78
C GLU A 883 -40.70 21.68 -16.55
N GLY A 884 -39.96 20.57 -16.41
CA GLY A 884 -40.28 19.30 -17.07
C GLY A 884 -40.11 19.28 -18.59
N VAL A 885 -39.29 20.16 -19.17
CA VAL A 885 -39.03 20.22 -20.61
C VAL A 885 -38.11 19.06 -21.02
N CYS A 886 -38.55 18.27 -22.01
CA CYS A 886 -37.76 17.15 -22.53
C CYS A 886 -36.52 17.64 -23.30
N MET A 887 -35.34 17.18 -22.89
CA MET A 887 -34.04 17.59 -23.45
C MET A 887 -33.49 16.60 -24.49
N ASP A 888 -34.20 15.49 -24.79
CA ASP A 888 -33.71 14.41 -25.65
C ASP A 888 -33.43 14.85 -27.10
N ASN A 889 -34.16 15.84 -27.61
CA ASN A 889 -34.03 16.38 -28.97
C ASN A 889 -33.05 17.57 -29.06
N ILE A 890 -32.22 17.80 -28.05
CA ILE A 890 -31.26 18.91 -28.02
C ILE A 890 -29.82 18.39 -28.08
N LEU A 891 -29.00 18.99 -28.95
CA LEU A 891 -27.55 18.83 -28.97
C LEU A 891 -26.89 20.19 -28.67
N PHE A 892 -26.20 20.30 -27.53
CA PHE A 892 -25.38 21.48 -27.21
C PHE A 892 -24.03 21.42 -27.91
N CYS A 893 -23.60 22.53 -28.51
CA CYS A 893 -22.33 22.66 -29.22
C CYS A 893 -21.50 23.84 -28.70
N ASP A 894 -20.25 23.59 -28.30
CA ASP A 894 -19.34 24.63 -27.80
C ASP A 894 -18.48 25.23 -28.93
N SER A 895 -18.77 26.49 -29.29
CA SER A 895 -18.01 27.23 -30.30
C SER A 895 -16.54 27.44 -29.93
N LEU A 896 -16.18 27.51 -28.64
CA LEU A 896 -14.79 27.65 -28.21
C LEU A 896 -13.98 26.41 -28.63
N VAL A 897 -14.58 25.22 -28.55
CA VAL A 897 -13.94 23.97 -29.00
C VAL A 897 -13.85 23.94 -30.53
N LEU A 898 -14.89 24.39 -31.24
CA LEU A 898 -14.88 24.49 -32.71
C LEU A 898 -13.75 25.39 -33.22
N LEU A 899 -13.56 26.55 -32.60
CA LEU A 899 -12.52 27.51 -32.93
C LEU A 899 -11.12 27.01 -32.55
N LYS A 900 -10.97 26.29 -31.42
CA LYS A 900 -9.71 25.60 -31.06
C LYS A 900 -9.35 24.51 -32.08
N ALA A 901 -10.33 23.75 -32.57
CA ALA A 901 -10.10 22.74 -33.59
C ALA A 901 -9.68 23.38 -34.91
N LEU A 902 -10.37 24.45 -35.35
CA LEU A 902 -10.01 25.23 -36.53
C LEU A 902 -8.58 25.79 -36.43
N LYS A 903 -8.20 26.37 -35.28
CA LYS A 903 -6.84 26.85 -35.03
C LYS A 903 -5.80 25.74 -35.25
N ARG A 904 -6.04 24.54 -34.71
CA ARG A 904 -5.12 23.40 -34.88
C ARG A 904 -5.02 22.94 -36.34
N GLU A 905 -6.14 22.91 -37.06
CA GLU A 905 -6.17 22.59 -38.50
C GLU A 905 -5.36 23.59 -39.33
N LEU A 906 -5.49 24.89 -39.03
CA LEU A 906 -4.73 25.95 -39.69
C LEU A 906 -3.23 25.94 -39.29
N GLN A 907 -2.86 25.48 -38.10
CA GLN A 907 -1.45 25.35 -37.66
C GLN A 907 -0.72 24.17 -38.33
N GLY A 908 -1.41 23.06 -38.58
CA GLY A 908 -0.82 21.84 -39.17
C GLY A 908 -0.63 21.90 -40.69
N SER A 909 -1.19 22.90 -41.36
CA SER A 909 -1.22 23.00 -42.83
C SER A 909 -0.04 23.82 -43.39
N THR A 910 1.18 23.60 -42.87
CA THR A 910 2.41 24.29 -43.27
C THR A 910 2.77 24.19 -44.77
N GLU A 911 2.09 23.33 -45.53
CA GLU A 911 2.31 23.17 -46.97
C GLU A 911 1.19 23.74 -47.86
N ASN A 912 0.10 24.28 -47.32
CA ASN A 912 -1.06 24.68 -48.13
C ASN A 912 -1.14 26.22 -48.31
N PRO A 913 -0.96 26.77 -49.53
CA PRO A 913 -0.95 28.22 -49.79
C PRO A 913 -2.32 28.93 -49.64
N ARG A 914 -3.34 28.25 -49.09
CA ARG A 914 -4.68 28.80 -48.81
C ARG A 914 -4.95 29.04 -47.33
N VAL A 915 -3.96 28.91 -46.45
CA VAL A 915 -4.13 29.25 -45.03
C VAL A 915 -4.28 30.76 -44.90
N ASP A 916 -5.47 31.21 -44.49
CA ASP A 916 -5.75 32.62 -44.21
C ASP A 916 -4.98 33.02 -42.94
N ARG A 917 -3.76 33.53 -43.13
CA ARG A 917 -2.83 33.87 -42.04
C ARG A 917 -3.45 34.85 -41.05
N GLY A 918 -4.33 35.75 -41.51
CA GLY A 918 -5.01 36.71 -40.64
C GLY A 918 -5.93 36.00 -39.64
N VAL A 919 -6.74 35.05 -40.12
CA VAL A 919 -7.62 34.25 -39.24
C VAL A 919 -6.80 33.43 -38.24
N LEU A 920 -5.71 32.79 -38.69
CA LEU A 920 -4.84 32.01 -37.79
C LEU A 920 -4.19 32.88 -36.70
N GLU A 921 -3.77 34.09 -37.03
CA GLU A 921 -3.19 35.04 -36.08
C GLU A 921 -4.22 35.49 -35.04
N THR A 922 -5.44 35.84 -35.47
CA THR A 922 -6.55 36.20 -34.58
C THR A 922 -6.89 35.06 -33.62
N LEU A 923 -7.08 33.83 -34.13
CA LEU A 923 -7.36 32.64 -33.30
C LEU A 923 -6.20 32.28 -32.36
N THR A 924 -4.97 32.69 -32.68
CA THR A 924 -3.80 32.41 -31.86
C THR A 924 -3.70 33.35 -30.66
N THR A 925 -4.10 34.61 -30.84
CA THR A 925 -4.01 35.68 -29.85
C THR A 925 -4.96 35.46 -28.67
N SER A 926 -6.26 35.32 -28.95
CA SER A 926 -7.27 35.12 -27.92
C SER A 926 -8.50 34.48 -28.54
N LEU A 927 -9.11 33.53 -27.84
CA LEU A 927 -10.37 32.89 -28.23
C LEU A 927 -11.56 33.41 -27.41
N ARG A 928 -11.41 34.53 -26.69
CA ARG A 928 -12.53 35.21 -26.05
C ARG A 928 -13.38 35.87 -27.13
N LEU A 929 -14.71 35.83 -26.97
CA LEU A 929 -15.64 36.41 -27.95
C LEU A 929 -15.28 37.86 -28.30
N SER A 930 -15.04 38.73 -27.32
CA SER A 930 -14.66 40.13 -27.55
C SER A 930 -13.42 40.31 -28.43
N SER A 931 -12.38 39.51 -28.20
CA SER A 931 -11.15 39.55 -29.03
C SER A 931 -11.38 39.03 -30.45
N LEU A 932 -12.28 38.06 -30.62
CA LEU A 932 -12.61 37.49 -31.93
C LEU A 932 -13.42 38.48 -32.78
N VAL A 933 -14.30 39.27 -32.15
CA VAL A 933 -15.08 40.32 -32.82
C VAL A 933 -14.16 41.37 -33.43
N GLU A 934 -13.20 41.87 -32.64
CA GLU A 934 -12.21 42.84 -33.10
C GLU A 934 -11.31 42.25 -34.20
N GLY A 935 -10.75 41.07 -33.97
CA GLY A 935 -9.76 40.48 -34.88
C GLY A 935 -10.32 39.83 -36.15
N LEU A 936 -11.63 39.58 -36.23
CA LEU A 936 -12.32 39.08 -37.44
C LEU A 936 -13.20 40.15 -38.10
N HIS A 937 -13.09 41.41 -37.65
CA HIS A 937 -13.84 42.57 -38.16
C HIS A 937 -15.36 42.33 -38.21
N VAL A 938 -15.92 41.79 -37.12
CA VAL A 938 -17.37 41.61 -36.96
C VAL A 938 -17.94 42.86 -36.29
N GLU A 939 -18.99 43.45 -36.86
CA GLU A 939 -19.72 44.55 -36.21
C GLU A 939 -20.77 43.97 -35.25
N ALA A 940 -20.65 44.26 -33.95
CA ALA A 940 -21.62 43.85 -32.95
C ALA A 940 -22.81 44.83 -32.90
N ASP A 941 -24.03 44.29 -32.95
CA ASP A 941 -25.27 45.07 -32.82
C ASP A 941 -25.64 45.24 -31.33
N GLY A 942 -24.89 46.11 -30.64
CA GLY A 942 -25.12 46.44 -29.23
C GLY A 942 -23.85 46.41 -28.35
N LEU A 943 -24.07 46.43 -27.03
CA LEU A 943 -23.01 46.27 -26.04
C LEU A 943 -22.71 44.78 -25.86
N LEU A 944 -21.44 44.39 -26.01
CA LEU A 944 -20.96 43.05 -25.64
C LEU A 944 -21.28 42.76 -24.16
N HIS A 945 -21.41 41.48 -23.80
CA HIS A 945 -21.90 41.01 -22.48
C HIS A 945 -23.40 41.23 -22.25
N ARG A 946 -24.16 41.32 -23.35
CA ARG A 946 -25.62 41.18 -23.34
C ARG A 946 -25.95 39.95 -24.15
N ALA A 947 -26.79 39.07 -23.61
CA ALA A 947 -27.04 37.76 -24.21
C ALA A 947 -27.48 37.86 -25.69
N ASP A 948 -28.33 38.83 -26.03
CA ASP A 948 -28.82 39.03 -27.40
C ASP A 948 -27.72 39.45 -28.38
N THR A 949 -26.87 40.39 -27.95
CA THR A 949 -25.74 40.87 -28.76
C THR A 949 -24.69 39.77 -28.91
N ASP A 950 -24.36 39.06 -27.84
CA ASP A 950 -23.32 38.01 -27.84
C ASP A 950 -23.75 36.80 -28.69
N ALA A 951 -25.01 36.36 -28.59
CA ALA A 951 -25.54 35.27 -29.42
C ALA A 951 -25.52 35.60 -30.92
N LYS A 952 -25.97 36.79 -31.34
CA LYS A 952 -25.94 37.22 -32.75
C LYS A 952 -24.50 37.36 -33.26
N THR A 953 -23.65 37.99 -32.45
CA THR A 953 -22.25 38.26 -32.81
C THR A 953 -21.45 36.97 -32.96
N LEU A 954 -21.70 35.97 -32.10
CA LEU A 954 -21.05 34.66 -32.16
C LEU A 954 -21.25 33.96 -33.52
N TRP A 955 -22.42 34.08 -34.14
CA TRP A 955 -22.63 33.52 -35.47
C TRP A 955 -21.74 34.16 -36.52
N PHE A 956 -21.68 35.49 -36.56
CA PHE A 956 -20.85 36.19 -37.54
C PHE A 956 -19.36 35.90 -37.32
N VAL A 957 -18.94 35.72 -36.07
CA VAL A 957 -17.60 35.20 -35.73
C VAL A 957 -17.35 33.82 -36.34
N LEU A 958 -18.29 32.87 -36.21
CA LEU A 958 -18.17 31.53 -36.81
C LEU A 958 -18.16 31.59 -38.35
N VAL A 959 -19.01 32.42 -38.96
CA VAL A 959 -19.09 32.61 -40.42
C VAL A 959 -17.79 33.19 -40.97
N ASN A 960 -17.23 34.23 -40.33
CA ASN A 960 -15.99 34.84 -40.77
C ASN A 960 -14.78 33.93 -40.52
N ALA A 961 -14.69 33.29 -39.35
CA ALA A 961 -13.59 32.37 -39.04
C ALA A 961 -13.52 31.17 -40.00
N LEU A 962 -14.68 30.66 -40.44
CA LEU A 962 -14.76 29.54 -41.40
C LEU A 962 -14.71 29.98 -42.87
N GLY A 963 -14.59 31.28 -43.17
CA GLY A 963 -14.56 31.80 -44.55
C GLY A 963 -15.88 31.60 -45.30
N LEU A 964 -17.01 31.73 -44.61
CA LEU A 964 -18.35 31.47 -45.12
C LEU A 964 -19.14 32.75 -45.47
N ALA A 965 -18.52 33.92 -45.33
CA ALA A 965 -19.11 35.20 -45.69
C ALA A 965 -19.59 35.20 -47.17
N GLY A 966 -20.79 35.75 -47.42
CA GLY A 966 -21.40 35.83 -48.76
C GLY A 966 -22.10 34.55 -49.25
N ARG A 967 -22.08 33.45 -48.48
CA ARG A 967 -22.89 32.25 -48.77
C ARG A 967 -24.30 32.40 -48.19
N ASP A 968 -25.27 31.72 -48.81
CA ASP A 968 -26.63 31.55 -48.28
C ASP A 968 -26.63 30.93 -46.87
N SER A 969 -27.57 31.34 -46.01
CA SER A 969 -27.61 30.95 -44.59
C SER A 969 -27.72 29.43 -44.40
N VAL A 970 -28.39 28.71 -45.29
CA VAL A 970 -28.49 27.23 -45.27
C VAL A 970 -27.11 26.61 -45.52
N LYS A 971 -26.34 27.15 -46.47
CA LYS A 971 -24.98 26.68 -46.77
C LYS A 971 -23.99 27.04 -45.65
N GLN A 972 -24.18 28.17 -44.99
CA GLN A 972 -23.40 28.54 -43.82
C GLN A 972 -23.65 27.56 -42.67
N ARG A 973 -24.92 27.27 -42.36
CA ARG A 973 -25.32 26.28 -41.35
C ARG A 973 -24.69 24.92 -41.62
N ASP A 974 -24.83 24.39 -42.83
CA ASP A 974 -24.30 23.06 -43.17
C ASP A 974 -22.78 22.98 -43.07
N ALA A 975 -22.08 24.07 -43.35
CA ALA A 975 -20.62 24.15 -43.18
C ALA A 975 -20.23 24.18 -41.69
N VAL A 976 -20.96 24.92 -40.84
CA VAL A 976 -20.75 24.92 -39.37
C VAL A 976 -21.00 23.52 -38.80
N PHE A 977 -22.09 22.87 -39.19
CA PHE A 977 -22.38 21.49 -38.77
C PHE A 977 -21.33 20.49 -39.25
N SER A 978 -20.84 20.62 -40.48
CA SER A 978 -19.74 19.76 -40.97
C SER A 978 -18.45 19.97 -40.17
N HIS A 979 -18.14 21.22 -39.79
CA HIS A 979 -17.00 21.50 -38.93
C HIS A 979 -17.16 20.92 -37.52
N ALA A 980 -18.36 21.02 -36.94
CA ALA A 980 -18.67 20.44 -35.64
C ALA A 980 -18.58 18.90 -35.65
N ALA A 981 -19.14 18.25 -36.67
CA ALA A 981 -19.06 16.81 -36.84
C ALA A 981 -17.61 16.33 -37.02
N ARG A 982 -16.80 17.02 -37.83
CA ARG A 982 -15.37 16.71 -37.98
C ARG A 982 -14.59 16.89 -36.68
N THR A 983 -14.87 17.96 -35.94
CA THR A 983 -14.20 18.23 -34.65
C THR A 983 -14.44 17.09 -33.67
N LEU A 984 -15.68 16.60 -33.56
CA LEU A 984 -16.02 15.46 -32.71
C LEU A 984 -15.33 14.17 -33.17
N VAL A 985 -15.34 13.90 -34.48
CA VAL A 985 -14.73 12.71 -35.08
C VAL A 985 -13.21 12.66 -34.86
N VAL A 986 -12.52 13.78 -35.02
CA VAL A 986 -11.05 13.86 -34.87
C VAL A 986 -10.63 13.92 -33.40
N TYR A 987 -11.45 14.56 -32.56
CA TYR A 987 -11.13 14.83 -31.16
C TYR A 987 -12.28 14.42 -30.22
N PRO A 988 -12.63 13.13 -30.13
CA PRO A 988 -13.82 12.68 -29.39
C PRO A 988 -13.76 13.00 -27.88
N GLY A 989 -12.55 13.12 -27.32
CA GLY A 989 -12.34 13.53 -25.93
C GLY A 989 -12.39 15.04 -25.65
N VAL A 990 -12.49 15.89 -26.68
CA VAL A 990 -12.38 17.37 -26.53
C VAL A 990 -13.74 18.04 -26.40
N GLY A 991 -14.83 17.32 -26.67
CA GLY A 991 -16.16 17.66 -26.18
C GLY A 991 -16.83 18.89 -26.80
N CYS A 992 -16.72 19.10 -28.13
CA CYS A 992 -17.58 20.12 -28.78
C CYS A 992 -19.06 19.77 -28.64
N PHE A 993 -19.39 18.48 -28.58
CA PHE A 993 -20.64 17.95 -28.03
C PHE A 993 -20.28 17.16 -26.77
N LEU A 994 -20.95 17.42 -25.66
CA LEU A 994 -20.79 16.67 -24.42
C LEU A 994 -22.17 16.13 -24.03
N PRO A 995 -22.27 14.84 -23.63
CA PRO A 995 -23.49 14.34 -23.02
C PRO A 995 -23.82 15.18 -21.80
N PRO A 996 -25.10 15.46 -21.55
CA PRO A 996 -25.60 16.04 -20.30
C PRO A 996 -24.91 15.49 -19.04
N GLU A 997 -24.61 14.20 -19.04
CA GLU A 997 -24.15 13.48 -17.86
C GLU A 997 -22.62 13.45 -17.69
N ARG A 998 -21.82 13.83 -18.71
CA ARG A 998 -20.34 13.79 -18.64
C ARG A 998 -19.71 15.00 -17.94
N ARG A 999 -20.49 16.03 -17.61
CA ARG A 999 -20.09 17.12 -16.70
C ARG A 999 -21.04 17.15 -15.50
N ARG A 1000 -20.98 16.12 -14.65
CA ARG A 1000 -21.60 16.24 -13.32
C ARG A 1000 -20.54 16.67 -12.33
N ASP A 1001 -20.55 17.97 -12.11
CA ASP A 1001 -19.63 18.70 -11.25
C ASP A 1001 -19.50 18.01 -9.91
N ARG A 1002 -18.27 17.60 -9.62
CA ARG A 1002 -17.84 17.32 -8.26
C ARG A 1002 -18.02 18.61 -7.47
N VAL A 1003 -19.11 18.71 -6.70
CA VAL A 1003 -19.34 19.86 -5.82
C VAL A 1003 -18.41 19.72 -4.62
N VAL A 1004 -17.52 20.69 -4.47
CA VAL A 1004 -16.66 20.79 -3.29
C VAL A 1004 -17.42 21.57 -2.22
N VAL A 1005 -17.99 20.87 -1.25
CA VAL A 1005 -18.69 21.48 -0.11
C VAL A 1005 -17.68 21.68 1.02
N ARG A 1006 -17.58 22.89 1.57
CA ARG A 1006 -16.74 23.18 2.74
C ARG A 1006 -17.60 23.14 4.01
N LEU A 1007 -17.24 22.25 4.93
CA LEU A 1007 -17.93 22.06 6.21
C LEU A 1007 -17.19 22.81 7.33
N PRO A 1008 -17.91 23.44 8.28
CA PRO A 1008 -17.30 24.23 9.36
C PRO A 1008 -16.64 23.38 10.46
N GLY A 1009 -17.10 22.15 10.67
CA GLY A 1009 -16.61 21.27 11.75
C GLY A 1009 -17.34 21.46 13.08
N VAL A 1010 -18.23 20.54 13.44
CA VAL A 1010 -19.11 20.67 14.61
C VAL A 1010 -18.41 20.48 15.95
N ALA A 1011 -17.26 19.79 16.02
CA ALA A 1011 -16.61 19.48 17.30
C ALA A 1011 -16.14 20.73 18.06
N SER A 1012 -15.83 21.81 17.33
CA SER A 1012 -15.42 23.09 17.93
C SER A 1012 -16.53 23.81 18.70
N GLN A 1013 -17.80 23.44 18.47
CA GLN A 1013 -18.96 24.02 19.16
C GLN A 1013 -19.20 23.40 20.55
N PHE A 1014 -18.67 22.19 20.80
CA PHE A 1014 -18.90 21.43 22.04
C PHE A 1014 -17.62 21.21 22.87
N ILE A 1015 -16.44 21.42 22.28
CA ILE A 1015 -15.15 21.17 22.94
C ILE A 1015 -14.35 22.47 23.03
N ASP A 1016 -14.36 23.08 24.22
CA ASP A 1016 -13.61 24.31 24.49
C ASP A 1016 -12.10 24.09 24.62
N ASN A 1017 -11.64 22.86 24.85
CA ASN A 1017 -10.22 22.56 25.08
C ASN A 1017 -9.44 22.44 23.76
N PRO A 1018 -8.58 23.42 23.38
CA PRO A 1018 -7.90 23.43 22.09
C PRO A 1018 -6.87 22.30 21.96
N ARG A 1019 -6.26 21.85 23.07
CA ARG A 1019 -5.30 20.73 23.05
C ARG A 1019 -6.01 19.41 22.77
N LEU A 1020 -7.18 19.21 23.36
CA LEU A 1020 -8.01 18.03 23.10
C LEU A 1020 -8.46 18.01 21.64
N LEU A 1021 -8.97 19.13 21.12
CA LEU A 1021 -9.44 19.27 19.75
C LEU A 1021 -8.31 19.02 18.72
N ALA A 1022 -7.13 19.60 18.93
CA ALA A 1022 -5.95 19.35 18.09
C ALA A 1022 -5.49 17.88 18.13
N SER A 1023 -5.51 17.26 19.32
CA SER A 1023 -5.21 15.83 19.49
C SER A 1023 -6.20 14.95 18.74
N LEU A 1024 -7.51 15.23 18.83
CA LEU A 1024 -8.55 14.46 18.12
C LEU A 1024 -8.42 14.62 16.60
N ARG A 1025 -8.20 15.84 16.09
CA ARG A 1025 -8.00 16.11 14.65
C ARG A 1025 -6.80 15.39 14.05
N SER A 1026 -5.74 15.16 14.84
CA SER A 1026 -4.52 14.46 14.39
C SER A 1026 -4.68 12.93 14.31
N LYS A 1027 -5.72 12.36 14.92
CA LYS A 1027 -5.95 10.91 15.00
C LYS A 1027 -6.98 10.47 13.95
N PRO A 1028 -6.88 9.23 13.42
CA PRO A 1028 -7.94 8.68 12.59
C PRO A 1028 -9.25 8.60 13.39
N ILE A 1029 -10.38 8.88 12.74
CA ILE A 1029 -11.70 8.70 13.33
C ILE A 1029 -11.93 7.20 13.52
N ASN A 1030 -11.99 6.77 14.77
CA ASN A 1030 -12.27 5.39 15.17
C ASN A 1030 -13.19 5.42 16.40
N GLU A 1031 -13.57 4.26 16.91
CA GLU A 1031 -14.46 4.13 18.06
C GLU A 1031 -13.99 4.90 19.29
N ASN A 1032 -12.69 4.93 19.60
CA ASN A 1032 -12.17 5.71 20.72
C ASN A 1032 -12.35 7.22 20.49
N THR A 1033 -12.11 7.70 19.27
CA THR A 1033 -12.31 9.11 18.90
C THR A 1033 -13.79 9.48 19.02
N LEU A 1034 -14.71 8.64 18.53
CA LEU A 1034 -16.15 8.85 18.65
C LEU A 1034 -16.64 8.79 20.11
N GLN A 1035 -16.10 7.88 20.94
CA GLN A 1035 -16.42 7.83 22.37
C GLN A 1035 -16.02 9.11 23.10
N VAL A 1036 -14.87 9.69 22.75
CA VAL A 1036 -14.45 10.98 23.32
C VAL A 1036 -15.36 12.11 22.84
N LEU A 1037 -15.74 12.15 21.56
CA LEU A 1037 -16.69 13.14 21.03
C LEU A 1037 -18.06 13.02 21.72
N HIS A 1038 -18.59 11.80 21.87
CA HIS A 1038 -19.85 11.54 22.55
C HIS A 1038 -19.82 11.95 24.04
N ARG A 1039 -18.70 11.69 24.75
CA ARG A 1039 -18.51 12.18 26.14
C ARG A 1039 -18.50 13.71 26.26
N ASN A 1040 -18.18 14.42 25.18
CA ASN A 1040 -18.26 15.88 25.11
C ASN A 1040 -19.55 16.34 24.38
N GLN A 1041 -20.66 15.60 24.55
CA GLN A 1041 -22.01 15.99 24.10
C GLN A 1041 -22.21 16.15 22.58
N VAL A 1042 -21.32 15.59 21.74
CA VAL A 1042 -21.53 15.56 20.29
C VAL A 1042 -22.49 14.42 19.93
N THR A 1043 -23.80 14.68 19.87
CA THR A 1043 -24.87 13.66 19.72
C THR A 1043 -24.70 12.75 18.51
N VAL A 1044 -24.31 13.30 17.34
CA VAL A 1044 -24.07 12.51 16.12
C VAL A 1044 -22.98 11.45 16.30
N ALA A 1045 -22.00 11.67 17.19
CA ALA A 1045 -20.99 10.66 17.51
C ALA A 1045 -21.58 9.46 18.27
N GLY A 1046 -22.61 9.69 19.10
CA GLY A 1046 -23.37 8.63 19.78
C GLY A 1046 -24.12 7.74 18.80
N LEU A 1047 -24.84 8.34 17.84
CA LEU A 1047 -25.54 7.62 16.77
C LEU A 1047 -24.58 6.79 15.90
N LEU A 1048 -23.40 7.35 15.56
CA LEU A 1048 -22.37 6.63 14.82
C LEU A 1048 -21.77 5.46 15.61
N LEU A 1049 -21.58 5.60 16.92
CA LEU A 1049 -21.14 4.48 17.78
C LEU A 1049 -22.19 3.37 17.82
N GLN A 1050 -23.46 3.74 17.95
CA GLN A 1050 -24.57 2.80 17.94
C GLN A 1050 -24.67 2.08 16.59
N LYS A 1051 -24.59 2.81 15.47
CA LYS A 1051 -24.52 2.24 14.12
C LYS A 1051 -23.35 1.27 13.99
N GLN A 1052 -22.13 1.66 14.38
CA GLN A 1052 -20.95 0.78 14.33
C GLN A 1052 -21.13 -0.47 15.20
N GLN A 1053 -21.74 -0.36 16.38
CA GLN A 1053 -21.99 -1.49 17.25
C GLN A 1053 -23.03 -2.45 16.66
N LEU A 1054 -24.13 -1.91 16.12
CA LEU A 1054 -25.17 -2.69 15.42
C LEU A 1054 -24.59 -3.38 14.19
N GLU A 1055 -23.86 -2.67 13.33
CA GLU A 1055 -23.21 -3.23 12.13
C GLU A 1055 -22.21 -4.32 12.48
N ARG A 1056 -21.38 -4.15 13.52
CA ARG A 1056 -20.44 -5.21 13.96
C ARG A 1056 -21.15 -6.46 14.46
N ASN A 1057 -22.24 -6.30 15.20
CA ASN A 1057 -23.04 -7.41 15.70
C ASN A 1057 -23.81 -8.09 14.55
N ALA A 1058 -24.37 -7.30 13.63
CA ALA A 1058 -25.06 -7.78 12.43
C ALA A 1058 -24.10 -8.56 11.52
N ALA A 1059 -22.95 -7.96 11.19
CA ALA A 1059 -21.99 -8.43 10.20
C ALA A 1059 -21.35 -9.78 10.56
N ARG A 1060 -21.34 -10.15 11.85
CA ARG A 1060 -20.67 -11.39 12.29
C ARG A 1060 -21.51 -12.64 12.11
N PHE A 1061 -22.82 -12.59 12.39
CA PHE A 1061 -23.68 -13.77 12.36
C PHE A 1061 -25.08 -13.51 11.76
N LEU A 1062 -25.55 -12.27 11.78
CA LEU A 1062 -26.93 -11.90 11.42
C LEU A 1062 -27.05 -11.23 10.04
N HIS A 1063 -25.97 -11.20 9.25
CA HIS A 1063 -25.98 -10.63 7.91
C HIS A 1063 -26.78 -11.53 6.96
N SER A 1064 -27.92 -11.04 6.46
CA SER A 1064 -28.71 -11.73 5.44
C SER A 1064 -28.20 -11.47 4.02
N ASP A 1065 -28.26 -12.47 3.15
CA ASP A 1065 -28.10 -12.31 1.70
C ASP A 1065 -29.35 -11.68 1.06
N PRO A 1066 -29.34 -11.35 -0.25
CA PRO A 1066 -30.51 -10.80 -0.94
C PRO A 1066 -31.78 -11.67 -0.89
N SER A 1067 -31.66 -12.97 -0.57
CA SER A 1067 -32.80 -13.88 -0.38
C SER A 1067 -33.39 -13.82 1.04
N GLY A 1068 -32.81 -13.00 1.94
CA GLY A 1068 -33.23 -12.85 3.33
C GLY A 1068 -32.63 -13.90 4.28
N ARG A 1069 -31.96 -14.94 3.75
CA ARG A 1069 -31.30 -15.97 4.55
C ARG A 1069 -29.99 -15.45 5.12
N LEU A 1070 -29.61 -15.91 6.31
CA LEU A 1070 -28.29 -15.59 6.86
C LEU A 1070 -27.18 -16.07 5.91
N SER A 1071 -26.33 -15.15 5.47
CA SER A 1071 -25.27 -15.37 4.49
C SER A 1071 -24.23 -16.42 4.91
N VAL A 1072 -24.08 -16.69 6.21
CA VAL A 1072 -23.16 -17.70 6.79
C VAL A 1072 -23.84 -19.06 7.03
N LEU A 1073 -25.15 -19.14 6.87
CA LEU A 1073 -25.95 -20.32 7.19
C LEU A 1073 -25.93 -21.32 6.04
N HIS A 1074 -25.45 -22.52 6.32
CA HIS A 1074 -25.42 -23.60 5.35
C HIS A 1074 -26.84 -24.14 5.09
N SER A 1075 -27.01 -24.88 3.99
CA SER A 1075 -28.31 -25.43 3.59
C SER A 1075 -28.98 -26.32 4.65
N ASP A 1076 -28.20 -26.93 5.54
CA ASP A 1076 -28.68 -27.78 6.64
C ASP A 1076 -28.94 -27.02 7.95
N GLY A 1077 -28.97 -25.69 7.93
CA GLY A 1077 -29.28 -24.86 9.11
C GLY A 1077 -28.12 -24.72 10.10
N LYS A 1078 -26.89 -25.06 9.71
CA LYS A 1078 -25.70 -24.96 10.56
C LYS A 1078 -24.76 -23.84 10.13
N VAL A 1079 -24.01 -23.31 11.08
CA VAL A 1079 -22.86 -22.44 10.82
C VAL A 1079 -21.57 -23.24 10.99
N ARG A 1080 -20.70 -23.16 9.98
CA ARG A 1080 -19.41 -23.86 9.95
C ARG A 1080 -18.27 -22.87 9.76
N GLN A 1081 -17.53 -22.63 10.84
CA GLN A 1081 -16.34 -21.80 10.85
C GLN A 1081 -15.18 -22.44 10.08
N LEU A 1082 -14.34 -21.64 9.44
CA LEU A 1082 -12.99 -22.06 9.05
C LEU A 1082 -12.06 -21.97 10.27
N ILE A 1083 -11.55 -23.10 10.74
CA ILE A 1083 -10.52 -23.14 11.79
C ILE A 1083 -9.14 -23.24 11.13
N ASP A 1084 -8.29 -22.23 11.30
CA ASP A 1084 -6.91 -22.25 10.80
C ASP A 1084 -5.94 -22.59 11.94
N LEU A 1085 -5.05 -23.56 11.68
CA LEU A 1085 -4.04 -24.06 12.62
C LEU A 1085 -2.64 -23.49 12.35
N THR A 1086 -2.48 -22.64 11.32
CA THR A 1086 -1.19 -22.16 10.78
C THR A 1086 -1.06 -20.63 10.76
N ALA A 1087 -2.04 -19.89 11.29
CA ALA A 1087 -2.12 -18.43 11.22
C ALA A 1087 -1.43 -17.66 12.36
N THR A 1088 -1.22 -18.27 13.54
CA THR A 1088 -0.69 -17.55 14.72
C THR A 1088 0.78 -17.89 15.01
N SER A 1089 1.52 -17.03 15.69
CA SER A 1089 2.89 -17.34 16.16
C SER A 1089 2.92 -17.98 17.55
N THR A 1090 1.75 -18.29 18.13
CA THR A 1090 1.57 -18.74 19.52
C THR A 1090 0.75 -20.03 19.59
N SER A 1091 0.78 -20.83 18.52
CA SER A 1091 0.14 -22.15 18.40
C SER A 1091 -1.39 -22.19 18.50
N ARG A 1092 -2.05 -21.08 18.83
CA ARG A 1092 -3.51 -20.98 18.90
C ARG A 1092 -4.12 -21.14 17.51
N THR A 1093 -5.30 -21.76 17.46
CA THR A 1093 -6.14 -21.73 16.26
C THR A 1093 -6.81 -20.37 16.12
N THR A 1094 -7.12 -19.99 14.89
CA THR A 1094 -8.00 -18.85 14.59
C THR A 1094 -9.27 -19.34 13.90
N SER A 1095 -10.35 -18.59 14.04
CA SER A 1095 -11.65 -18.88 13.45
C SER A 1095 -12.11 -17.75 12.53
N SER A 1096 -12.75 -18.08 11.40
CA SER A 1096 -13.24 -17.11 10.42
C SER A 1096 -14.42 -17.64 9.60
N TYR A 1097 -15.18 -16.74 8.95
CA TYR A 1097 -16.32 -17.03 8.04
C TYR A 1097 -17.45 -17.92 8.59
N PRO A 1098 -18.07 -17.63 9.75
CA PRO A 1098 -17.79 -16.56 10.70
C PRO A 1098 -16.86 -17.03 11.83
N SER A 1099 -16.34 -16.08 12.61
CA SER A 1099 -15.49 -16.41 13.75
C SER A 1099 -16.29 -16.88 14.97
N CYS A 1100 -16.55 -18.19 15.11
CA CYS A 1100 -17.24 -18.75 16.28
C CYS A 1100 -16.43 -18.70 17.59
N GLN A 1101 -15.16 -18.28 17.54
CA GLN A 1101 -14.35 -17.96 18.75
C GLN A 1101 -14.69 -16.60 19.37
N ASN A 1102 -15.34 -15.71 18.61
CA ASN A 1102 -15.66 -14.34 19.02
C ASN A 1102 -17.16 -14.13 19.27
N ILE A 1103 -17.90 -15.20 19.57
CA ILE A 1103 -19.27 -15.11 20.05
C ILE A 1103 -19.23 -14.37 21.41
N PRO A 1104 -19.87 -13.19 21.55
CA PRO A 1104 -19.80 -12.40 22.77
C PRO A 1104 -20.11 -13.23 24.01
N LYS A 1105 -19.22 -13.18 25.02
CA LYS A 1105 -19.39 -13.90 26.30
C LYS A 1105 -20.14 -13.10 27.36
N ASP A 1106 -20.44 -11.82 27.11
CA ASP A 1106 -21.16 -10.99 28.07
C ASP A 1106 -22.40 -11.73 28.55
N ASP A 1107 -22.57 -11.86 29.88
CA ASP A 1107 -23.49 -12.78 30.58
C ASP A 1107 -24.98 -12.67 30.15
N LYS A 1108 -25.31 -11.86 29.13
CA LYS A 1108 -26.63 -11.60 28.57
C LYS A 1108 -26.68 -11.37 27.05
N SER A 1109 -25.64 -11.69 26.27
CA SER A 1109 -25.71 -11.40 24.82
C SER A 1109 -26.83 -12.20 24.15
N PRO A 1110 -27.87 -11.55 23.59
CA PRO A 1110 -29.03 -12.26 23.03
C PRO A 1110 -28.65 -13.16 21.84
N ILE A 1111 -27.51 -12.88 21.18
CA ILE A 1111 -26.99 -13.66 20.06
C ILE A 1111 -26.70 -15.11 20.44
N ARG A 1112 -26.42 -15.40 21.73
CA ARG A 1112 -26.15 -16.76 22.20
C ARG A 1112 -27.37 -17.68 22.13
N ARG A 1113 -28.59 -17.12 22.12
CA ARG A 1113 -29.85 -17.89 21.96
C ARG A 1113 -29.99 -18.53 20.58
N LEU A 1114 -29.26 -18.01 19.58
CA LEU A 1114 -29.24 -18.54 18.21
C LEU A 1114 -28.61 -19.92 18.14
N PHE A 1115 -27.65 -20.20 19.01
CA PHE A 1115 -26.85 -21.42 18.96
C PHE A 1115 -27.49 -22.47 19.86
N VAL A 1116 -28.15 -23.43 19.22
CA VAL A 1116 -28.93 -24.49 19.86
C VAL A 1116 -28.31 -25.86 19.60
N SER A 1117 -28.80 -26.89 20.29
CA SER A 1117 -28.46 -28.28 19.99
C SER A 1117 -29.15 -28.76 18.71
N ARG A 1118 -28.47 -29.58 17.90
CA ARG A 1118 -29.06 -30.21 16.70
C ARG A 1118 -30.17 -31.21 17.03
N PHE A 1119 -30.25 -31.66 18.28
CA PHE A 1119 -31.24 -32.62 18.77
C PHE A 1119 -32.49 -31.94 19.36
N GLY A 1120 -32.66 -30.63 19.16
CA GLY A 1120 -33.77 -29.86 19.70
C GLY A 1120 -33.84 -29.96 21.23
N GLU A 1121 -35.05 -30.11 21.77
CA GLU A 1121 -35.32 -30.22 23.22
C GLU A 1121 -34.60 -31.40 23.89
N LYS A 1122 -34.29 -32.45 23.12
CA LYS A 1122 -33.60 -33.66 23.58
C LYS A 1122 -32.07 -33.54 23.54
N GLY A 1123 -31.52 -32.36 23.31
CA GLY A 1123 -30.07 -32.18 23.39
C GLY A 1123 -29.65 -30.96 24.20
N ARG A 1124 -28.34 -30.91 24.44
CA ARG A 1124 -27.68 -29.88 25.23
C ARG A 1124 -26.40 -29.43 24.53
N CYS A 1125 -26.19 -28.12 24.52
CA CYS A 1125 -24.87 -27.54 24.30
C CYS A 1125 -24.04 -27.74 25.56
N VAL A 1126 -22.80 -28.18 25.43
CA VAL A 1126 -21.90 -28.45 26.55
C VAL A 1126 -20.60 -27.70 26.33
N GLU A 1127 -20.11 -26.98 27.34
CA GLU A 1127 -18.79 -26.34 27.37
C GLU A 1127 -17.90 -27.05 28.40
N LEU A 1128 -16.70 -27.47 28.01
CA LEU A 1128 -15.64 -27.96 28.90
C LEU A 1128 -14.44 -27.03 28.79
N ASP A 1129 -14.15 -26.26 29.84
CA ASP A 1129 -13.16 -25.18 29.85
C ASP A 1129 -12.02 -25.47 30.85
N TYR A 1130 -10.76 -25.34 30.41
CA TYR A 1130 -9.61 -25.45 31.31
C TYR A 1130 -9.50 -24.22 32.21
N SER A 1131 -9.68 -24.41 33.51
CA SER A 1131 -9.62 -23.33 34.48
C SER A 1131 -8.20 -22.75 34.60
N GLN A 1132 -8.05 -21.47 34.23
CA GLN A 1132 -6.81 -20.69 34.38
C GLN A 1132 -5.60 -21.31 33.63
N LEU A 1133 -5.82 -21.85 32.42
CA LEU A 1133 -4.79 -22.57 31.65
C LEU A 1133 -3.45 -21.83 31.59
N GLU A 1134 -3.44 -20.54 31.23
CA GLU A 1134 -2.18 -19.79 31.09
C GLU A 1134 -1.46 -19.54 32.43
N ILE A 1135 -2.18 -19.43 33.55
CA ILE A 1135 -1.58 -19.25 34.88
C ILE A 1135 -0.93 -20.56 35.33
N VAL A 1136 -1.62 -21.69 35.09
CA VAL A 1136 -1.06 -23.02 35.36
C VAL A 1136 0.18 -23.24 34.49
N VAL A 1137 0.13 -22.91 33.20
CA VAL A 1137 1.28 -22.98 32.31
C VAL A 1137 2.43 -22.09 32.76
N LEU A 1138 2.17 -20.87 33.23
CA LEU A 1138 3.21 -20.02 33.82
C LEU A 1138 3.90 -20.74 34.99
N ALA A 1139 3.12 -21.31 35.92
CA ALA A 1139 3.66 -22.05 37.06
C ALA A 1139 4.50 -23.26 36.64
N LEU A 1140 4.06 -23.96 35.59
CA LEU A 1140 4.75 -25.10 35.00
C LEU A 1140 6.09 -24.71 34.37
N LEU A 1141 6.12 -23.62 33.59
CA LEU A 1141 7.33 -23.17 32.89
C LEU A 1141 8.32 -22.45 33.82
N CYS A 1142 7.83 -21.70 34.81
CA CYS A 1142 8.69 -20.98 35.75
C CYS A 1142 9.17 -21.85 36.91
N GLY A 1143 8.42 -22.91 37.25
CA GLY A 1143 8.77 -23.84 38.31
C GLY A 1143 8.78 -23.23 39.71
N ASP A 1144 8.10 -22.10 39.92
CA ASP A 1144 8.07 -21.42 41.22
C ASP A 1144 7.33 -22.28 42.27
N PRO A 1145 8.00 -22.67 43.38
CA PRO A 1145 7.43 -23.61 44.33
C PRO A 1145 6.22 -23.05 45.08
N ARG A 1146 6.18 -21.72 45.33
CA ARG A 1146 5.05 -21.07 46.01
C ARG A 1146 3.85 -20.97 45.08
N LEU A 1147 4.06 -20.57 43.83
CA LEU A 1147 2.99 -20.51 42.84
C LEU A 1147 2.38 -21.91 42.59
N VAL A 1148 3.22 -22.94 42.47
CA VAL A 1148 2.77 -24.33 42.35
C VAL A 1148 1.99 -24.77 43.59
N SER A 1149 2.46 -24.43 44.80
CA SER A 1149 1.75 -24.72 46.06
C SER A 1149 0.40 -24.01 46.15
N ASP A 1150 0.33 -22.74 45.78
CA ASP A 1150 -0.90 -21.94 45.79
C ASP A 1150 -1.95 -22.52 44.82
N LEU A 1151 -1.54 -22.84 43.59
CA LEU A 1151 -2.45 -23.44 42.61
C LEU A 1151 -2.94 -24.82 43.05
N ASN A 1152 -2.07 -25.66 43.61
CA ASN A 1152 -2.45 -26.97 44.15
C ASN A 1152 -3.40 -26.87 45.37
N ARG A 1153 -3.36 -25.77 46.13
CA ARG A 1153 -4.30 -25.47 47.22
C ARG A 1153 -5.63 -24.86 46.75
N GLY A 1154 -5.80 -24.67 45.43
CA GLY A 1154 -7.01 -24.08 44.86
C GLY A 1154 -7.13 -22.56 45.09
N VAL A 1155 -6.00 -21.87 45.32
CA VAL A 1155 -5.97 -20.41 45.44
C VAL A 1155 -6.42 -19.78 44.11
N ASP A 1156 -7.44 -18.92 44.15
CA ASP A 1156 -7.86 -18.15 42.99
C ASP A 1156 -6.84 -17.04 42.72
N PHE A 1157 -6.03 -17.22 41.68
CA PHE A 1157 -4.92 -16.32 41.41
C PHE A 1157 -5.37 -14.92 40.96
N HIS A 1158 -6.59 -14.78 40.43
CA HIS A 1158 -7.16 -13.45 40.17
C HIS A 1158 -7.47 -12.73 41.48
N ILE A 1159 -8.00 -13.44 42.48
CA ILE A 1159 -8.24 -12.88 43.81
C ILE A 1159 -6.92 -12.60 44.53
N LYS A 1160 -5.91 -13.47 44.38
CA LYS A 1160 -4.56 -13.20 44.91
C LYS A 1160 -3.97 -11.92 44.31
N ARG A 1161 -4.07 -11.72 43.00
CA ARG A 1161 -3.66 -10.46 42.36
C ARG A 1161 -4.50 -9.27 42.78
N ALA A 1162 -5.81 -9.45 43.00
CA ALA A 1162 -6.67 -8.42 43.56
C ALA A 1162 -6.15 -7.94 44.92
N SER A 1163 -5.78 -8.88 45.81
CA SER A 1163 -5.21 -8.55 47.13
C SER A 1163 -3.90 -7.75 47.08
N PHE A 1164 -3.20 -7.77 45.94
CA PHE A 1164 -1.96 -7.01 45.78
C PHE A 1164 -2.21 -5.53 45.47
N PHE A 1165 -3.17 -5.22 44.60
CA PHE A 1165 -3.45 -3.83 44.22
C PHE A 1165 -4.59 -3.18 45.03
N SER A 1166 -5.48 -3.96 45.66
CA SER A 1166 -6.52 -3.39 46.55
C SER A 1166 -6.05 -3.24 48.00
N GLY A 1167 -4.99 -3.95 48.39
CA GLY A 1167 -4.55 -4.05 49.79
C GLY A 1167 -5.43 -4.91 50.69
N LEU A 1168 -6.59 -5.40 50.21
CA LEU A 1168 -7.50 -6.22 51.00
C LEU A 1168 -7.01 -7.68 51.13
N PRO A 1169 -7.23 -8.36 52.27
CA PRO A 1169 -6.86 -9.77 52.45
C PRO A 1169 -7.55 -10.71 51.43
N TYR A 1170 -6.84 -11.75 50.99
CA TYR A 1170 -7.38 -12.77 50.06
C TYR A 1170 -8.69 -13.37 50.55
N ASP A 1171 -8.77 -13.75 51.83
CA ASP A 1171 -9.94 -14.40 52.41
C ASP A 1171 -11.20 -13.52 52.42
N GLU A 1172 -11.02 -12.20 52.57
CA GLU A 1172 -12.10 -11.22 52.55
C GLU A 1172 -12.71 -11.14 51.15
N ILE A 1173 -11.86 -10.94 50.13
CA ILE A 1173 -12.29 -10.88 48.73
C ILE A 1173 -12.90 -12.21 48.30
N TYR A 1174 -12.31 -13.35 48.67
CA TYR A 1174 -12.79 -14.68 48.29
C TYR A 1174 -14.16 -14.99 48.88
N LYS A 1175 -14.35 -14.77 50.19
CA LYS A 1175 -15.65 -14.98 50.85
C LYS A 1175 -16.70 -14.00 50.32
N GLY A 1176 -16.33 -12.74 50.08
CA GLY A 1176 -17.23 -11.73 49.52
C GLY A 1176 -17.67 -12.07 48.08
N TYR A 1177 -16.73 -12.49 47.24
CA TYR A 1177 -17.00 -12.97 45.88
C TYR A 1177 -17.94 -14.19 45.88
N LYS A 1178 -17.68 -15.20 46.73
CA LYS A 1178 -18.53 -16.39 46.84
C LYS A 1178 -19.95 -16.08 47.33
N ARG A 1179 -20.14 -14.99 48.08
CA ARG A 1179 -21.45 -14.47 48.49
C ARG A 1179 -22.14 -13.60 47.44
N GLY A 1180 -21.50 -13.34 46.29
CA GLY A 1180 -22.06 -12.53 45.21
C GLY A 1180 -22.11 -11.03 45.49
N ILE A 1181 -21.29 -10.51 46.41
CA ILE A 1181 -21.26 -9.08 46.74
C ILE A 1181 -20.73 -8.29 45.52
N PRO A 1182 -21.47 -7.30 44.97
CA PRO A 1182 -21.14 -6.64 43.70
C PRO A 1182 -19.72 -6.08 43.62
N GLU A 1183 -19.23 -5.46 44.69
CA GLU A 1183 -17.89 -4.87 44.77
C GLU A 1183 -16.79 -5.93 44.58
N TYR A 1184 -16.84 -7.06 45.29
CA TYR A 1184 -15.85 -8.13 45.18
C TYR A 1184 -15.95 -8.89 43.85
N VAL A 1185 -17.15 -9.01 43.28
CA VAL A 1185 -17.34 -9.54 41.93
C VAL A 1185 -16.65 -8.63 40.91
N GLN A 1186 -16.85 -7.31 41.02
CA GLN A 1186 -16.22 -6.33 40.15
C GLN A 1186 -14.70 -6.27 40.35
N LEU A 1187 -14.22 -6.40 41.58
CA LEU A 1187 -12.80 -6.45 41.91
C LEU A 1187 -12.13 -7.67 41.28
N ARG A 1188 -12.73 -8.86 41.42
CA ARG A 1188 -12.23 -10.08 40.75
C ARG A 1188 -12.27 -9.97 39.23
N ARG A 1189 -13.30 -9.36 38.63
CA ARG A 1189 -13.38 -9.08 37.18
C ARG A 1189 -12.25 -8.15 36.71
N THR A 1190 -11.95 -7.10 37.47
CA THR A 1190 -10.84 -6.18 37.21
C THR A 1190 -9.50 -6.91 37.31
N ALA A 1191 -9.31 -7.73 38.35
CA ALA A 1191 -8.10 -8.53 38.54
C ALA A 1191 -7.91 -9.60 37.46
N LYS A 1192 -8.99 -10.17 36.91
CA LYS A 1192 -8.95 -11.06 35.75
C LYS A 1192 -8.39 -10.33 34.52
N THR A 1193 -8.88 -9.12 34.23
CA THR A 1193 -8.37 -8.28 33.14
C THR A 1193 -6.89 -7.94 33.33
N PHE A 1194 -6.51 -7.47 34.52
CA PHE A 1194 -5.11 -7.25 34.90
C PHE A 1194 -4.26 -8.50 34.70
N SER A 1195 -4.77 -9.67 35.12
CA SER A 1195 -4.04 -10.94 35.10
C SER A 1195 -3.63 -11.34 33.68
N PHE A 1196 -4.57 -11.30 32.74
CA PHE A 1196 -4.30 -11.61 31.34
C PHE A 1196 -3.35 -10.60 30.72
N GLN A 1197 -3.58 -9.31 30.94
CA GLN A 1197 -2.72 -8.27 30.39
C GLN A 1197 -1.28 -8.37 30.91
N ARG A 1198 -1.10 -8.66 32.21
CA ARG A 1198 0.21 -8.89 32.82
C ARG A 1198 0.91 -10.12 32.22
N LEU A 1199 0.19 -11.24 32.02
CA LEU A 1199 0.71 -12.43 31.34
C LEU A 1199 1.11 -12.13 29.87
N TYR A 1200 0.32 -11.30 29.20
CA TYR A 1200 0.60 -10.83 27.83
C TYR A 1200 1.70 -9.76 27.76
N GLY A 1201 2.34 -9.44 28.88
CA GLY A 1201 3.49 -8.53 28.97
C GLY A 1201 3.13 -7.05 28.92
N ALA A 1202 1.87 -6.68 29.20
CA ALA A 1202 1.45 -5.27 29.27
C ALA A 1202 2.31 -4.51 30.30
N GLY A 1203 2.81 -3.34 29.89
CA GLY A 1203 3.47 -2.40 30.79
C GLY A 1203 2.47 -1.64 31.65
N VAL A 1204 2.96 -1.02 32.72
CA VAL A 1204 2.16 -0.22 33.66
C VAL A 1204 1.26 0.82 32.97
N PRO A 1205 1.70 1.56 31.93
CA PRO A 1205 0.83 2.53 31.26
C PRO A 1205 -0.41 1.92 30.60
N LEU A 1206 -0.26 0.71 30.02
CA LEU A 1206 -1.39 0.03 29.38
C LEU A 1206 -2.34 -0.54 30.45
N LEU A 1207 -1.78 -1.15 31.49
CA LEU A 1207 -2.56 -1.68 32.63
C LEU A 1207 -3.41 -0.57 33.27
N HIS A 1208 -2.82 0.57 33.59
CA HIS A 1208 -3.53 1.72 34.16
C HIS A 1208 -4.72 2.15 33.28
N LYS A 1209 -4.49 2.26 31.96
CA LYS A 1209 -5.51 2.68 31.00
C LYS A 1209 -6.69 1.70 30.92
N THR A 1210 -6.45 0.40 31.06
CA THR A 1210 -7.48 -0.64 30.85
C THR A 1210 -8.16 -1.09 32.13
N THR A 1211 -7.49 -1.03 33.28
CA THR A 1211 -8.07 -1.44 34.57
C THR A 1211 -8.55 -0.26 35.40
N GLY A 1212 -8.08 0.95 35.13
CA GLY A 1212 -8.34 2.14 35.95
C GLY A 1212 -7.56 2.20 37.28
N ILE A 1213 -6.72 1.21 37.57
CA ILE A 1213 -5.94 1.14 38.81
C ILE A 1213 -4.82 2.20 38.76
N PRO A 1214 -4.59 3.01 39.80
CA PRO A 1214 -3.50 3.98 39.86
C PRO A 1214 -2.12 3.37 39.52
N VAL A 1215 -1.26 4.18 38.90
CA VAL A 1215 0.09 3.74 38.48
C VAL A 1215 0.91 3.23 39.67
N GLU A 1216 0.85 3.92 40.81
CA GLU A 1216 1.57 3.58 42.04
C GLU A 1216 1.13 2.19 42.57
N ASP A 1217 -0.17 1.92 42.61
CA ASP A 1217 -0.72 0.63 43.06
C ASP A 1217 -0.36 -0.52 42.11
N LEU A 1218 -0.32 -0.25 40.79
CA LEU A 1218 0.12 -1.24 39.80
C LEU A 1218 1.60 -1.58 39.95
N GLU A 1219 2.46 -0.59 40.17
CA GLU A 1219 3.88 -0.80 40.41
C GLU A 1219 4.14 -1.56 41.71
N ALA A 1220 3.44 -1.17 42.79
CA ALA A 1220 3.52 -1.87 44.08
C ALA A 1220 3.02 -3.32 43.97
N SER A 1221 1.92 -3.55 43.25
CA SER A 1221 1.37 -4.87 42.99
C SER A 1221 2.31 -5.76 42.18
N ILE A 1222 2.96 -5.22 41.15
CA ILE A 1222 3.97 -5.93 40.36
C ILE A 1222 5.20 -6.29 41.22
N ARG A 1223 5.70 -5.37 42.05
CA ARG A 1223 6.81 -5.65 42.97
C ARG A 1223 6.45 -6.77 43.95
N LYS A 1224 5.27 -6.70 44.56
CA LYS A 1224 4.77 -7.73 45.49
C LYS A 1224 4.61 -9.10 44.81
N GLU A 1225 4.16 -9.14 43.56
CA GLU A 1225 4.12 -10.39 42.77
C GLU A 1225 5.53 -10.95 42.51
N GLU A 1226 6.49 -10.10 42.15
CA GLU A 1226 7.87 -10.50 41.88
C GLU A 1226 8.62 -10.96 43.15
N GLU A 1227 8.29 -10.41 44.31
CA GLU A 1227 8.79 -10.83 45.62
C GLU A 1227 8.17 -12.16 46.08
N GLU A 1228 6.85 -12.33 45.90
CA GLU A 1228 6.13 -13.53 46.31
C GLU A 1228 6.46 -14.74 45.40
N TYR A 1229 6.63 -14.50 44.10
CA TYR A 1229 6.85 -15.52 43.06
C TYR A 1229 8.09 -15.23 42.19
N PRO A 1230 9.31 -15.26 42.76
CA PRO A 1230 10.54 -14.89 42.08
C PRO A 1230 10.85 -15.74 40.83
N GLY A 1231 10.33 -16.97 40.77
CA GLY A 1231 10.51 -17.86 39.60
C GLY A 1231 9.97 -17.26 38.29
N ILE A 1232 8.94 -16.39 38.36
CA ILE A 1232 8.39 -15.70 37.18
C ILE A 1232 9.47 -14.83 36.51
N MET A 1233 10.23 -14.06 37.29
CA MET A 1233 11.27 -13.20 36.74
C MET A 1233 12.46 -14.00 36.21
N GLN A 1234 12.83 -15.08 36.90
CA GLN A 1234 13.87 -16.01 36.44
C GLN A 1234 13.50 -16.63 35.09
N PHE A 1235 12.25 -17.06 34.93
CA PHE A 1235 11.73 -17.60 33.67
C PHE A 1235 11.82 -16.61 32.51
N HIS A 1236 11.39 -15.35 32.70
CA HIS A 1236 11.50 -14.33 31.65
C HIS A 1236 12.95 -14.10 31.21
N ARG A 1237 13.89 -14.08 32.16
CA ARG A 1237 15.32 -13.97 31.85
C ARG A 1237 15.84 -15.23 31.14
N LEU A 1238 15.37 -16.41 31.53
CA LEU A 1238 15.78 -17.69 30.93
C LEU A 1238 15.37 -17.77 29.47
N VAL A 1239 14.10 -17.47 29.13
CA VAL A 1239 13.60 -17.44 27.75
C VAL A 1239 14.47 -16.50 26.89
N ARG A 1240 14.76 -15.30 27.40
CA ARG A 1240 15.64 -14.35 26.70
C ARG A 1240 17.05 -14.90 26.49
N THR A 1241 17.60 -15.60 27.48
CA THR A 1241 18.95 -16.19 27.41
C THR A 1241 19.00 -17.36 26.44
N VAL A 1242 17.97 -18.22 26.43
CA VAL A 1242 17.79 -19.32 25.45
C VAL A 1242 17.69 -18.75 24.03
N ALA A 1243 17.03 -17.62 23.84
CA ALA A 1243 16.96 -16.94 22.55
C ALA A 1243 18.32 -16.38 22.11
N LEU A 1244 19.10 -15.78 23.02
CA LEU A 1244 20.40 -15.14 22.73
C LEU A 1244 21.60 -16.10 22.66
N ARG A 1245 21.40 -17.42 22.83
CA ARG A 1245 22.48 -18.42 22.78
C ARG A 1245 23.21 -18.43 21.44
N ALA A 1246 24.50 -18.79 21.44
CA ALA A 1246 25.36 -18.71 20.26
C ALA A 1246 24.87 -19.57 19.07
N GLU A 1247 24.34 -20.75 19.35
CA GLU A 1247 23.83 -21.71 18.36
C GLU A 1247 22.31 -21.61 18.21
N ASN A 1248 21.74 -20.41 18.34
CA ASN A 1248 20.31 -20.24 18.14
C ASN A 1248 19.94 -20.61 16.68
N PRO A 1249 18.96 -21.49 16.45
CA PRO A 1249 18.58 -21.96 15.13
C PRO A 1249 17.64 -21.01 14.37
N GLY A 1250 17.47 -19.79 14.87
CA GLY A 1250 16.72 -18.73 14.24
C GLY A 1250 17.38 -18.15 13.00
N LEU A 1251 16.68 -17.22 12.34
CA LEU A 1251 17.21 -16.45 11.21
C LEU A 1251 17.89 -15.18 11.73
N PRO A 1252 18.71 -14.45 10.95
CA PRO A 1252 19.30 -13.18 11.40
C PRO A 1252 18.28 -12.18 11.99
N THR A 1253 17.06 -12.20 11.44
CA THR A 1253 15.93 -11.35 11.84
C THR A 1253 15.09 -11.90 13.00
N HIS A 1254 15.30 -13.16 13.41
CA HIS A 1254 14.46 -13.85 14.38
C HIS A 1254 15.23 -14.86 15.26
N PHE A 1255 15.02 -14.85 16.57
CA PHE A 1255 15.47 -15.91 17.46
C PHE A 1255 14.40 -16.98 17.65
N VAL A 1256 14.81 -18.21 17.96
CA VAL A 1256 13.91 -19.32 18.27
C VAL A 1256 14.11 -19.81 19.70
N VAL A 1257 13.03 -20.06 20.44
CA VAL A 1257 13.05 -20.74 21.74
C VAL A 1257 12.29 -22.05 21.63
N GLU A 1258 12.96 -23.15 21.94
CA GLU A 1258 12.41 -24.49 22.09
C GLU A 1258 11.80 -24.63 23.48
N LEU A 1259 10.54 -25.07 23.55
CA LEU A 1259 9.86 -25.42 24.81
C LEU A 1259 10.08 -26.90 25.16
N PRO A 1260 9.82 -27.34 26.41
CA PRO A 1260 10.13 -28.70 26.86
C PRO A 1260 9.45 -29.84 26.05
N THR A 1261 8.31 -29.58 25.43
CA THR A 1261 7.59 -30.49 24.53
C THR A 1261 8.19 -30.56 23.12
N GLY A 1262 9.15 -29.70 22.77
CA GLY A 1262 9.77 -29.60 21.45
C GLY A 1262 9.07 -28.61 20.51
N ILE A 1263 7.93 -28.02 20.90
CA ILE A 1263 7.36 -26.91 20.16
C ILE A 1263 8.30 -25.70 20.18
N ARG A 1264 8.33 -24.93 19.10
CA ARG A 1264 9.30 -23.84 18.88
C ARG A 1264 8.59 -22.53 18.65
N MET A 1265 9.04 -21.48 19.34
CA MET A 1265 8.51 -20.13 19.27
C MET A 1265 9.53 -19.21 18.60
N SER A 1266 9.10 -18.45 17.58
CA SER A 1266 9.95 -17.46 16.91
C SER A 1266 9.68 -16.05 17.44
N PHE A 1267 10.74 -15.31 17.74
CA PHE A 1267 10.70 -13.92 18.19
C PHE A 1267 11.47 -13.05 17.22
N LYS A 1268 11.03 -11.83 16.94
CA LYS A 1268 11.85 -10.90 16.17
C LYS A 1268 13.09 -10.54 16.98
N THR A 1269 14.21 -10.29 16.32
CA THR A 1269 15.47 -9.90 16.97
C THR A 1269 15.25 -8.72 17.93
N ARG A 1270 14.48 -7.71 17.49
CA ARG A 1270 14.05 -6.56 18.31
C ARG A 1270 13.37 -6.98 19.61
N ASP A 1271 12.43 -7.93 19.54
CA ASP A 1271 11.62 -8.32 20.69
C ASP A 1271 12.49 -8.92 21.80
N VAL A 1272 13.46 -9.76 21.43
CA VAL A 1272 14.39 -10.39 22.37
C VAL A 1272 15.39 -9.38 22.93
N VAL A 1273 15.98 -8.56 22.06
CA VAL A 1273 17.02 -7.60 22.46
C VAL A 1273 16.44 -6.57 23.43
N LEU A 1274 15.28 -6.00 23.10
CA LEU A 1274 14.58 -5.00 23.92
C LEU A 1274 13.68 -5.62 25.00
N ASN A 1275 13.62 -6.96 25.11
CA ASN A 1275 12.81 -7.69 26.07
C ASN A 1275 11.31 -7.29 26.05
N LEU A 1276 10.74 -7.19 24.85
CA LEU A 1276 9.37 -6.75 24.59
C LEU A 1276 8.34 -7.83 24.98
N PRO A 1277 7.03 -7.46 25.07
CA PRO A 1277 5.97 -8.35 25.54
C PRO A 1277 5.91 -9.75 24.91
N PRO A 1278 6.20 -9.96 23.60
CA PRO A 1278 6.19 -11.30 23.00
C PRO A 1278 7.06 -12.32 23.74
N VAL A 1279 8.25 -11.92 24.21
CA VAL A 1279 9.22 -12.81 24.90
C VAL A 1279 8.63 -13.40 26.18
N LYS A 1280 7.79 -12.63 26.88
CA LYS A 1280 7.10 -13.07 28.10
C LYS A 1280 5.88 -13.93 27.78
N ASN A 1281 5.11 -13.54 26.76
CA ASN A 1281 3.82 -14.15 26.44
C ASN A 1281 3.92 -15.46 25.64
N TYR A 1282 4.63 -15.47 24.50
CA TYR A 1282 4.50 -16.56 23.51
C TYR A 1282 4.83 -17.96 24.08
N PRO A 1283 5.85 -18.13 24.94
CA PRO A 1283 6.08 -19.41 25.59
C PRO A 1283 4.88 -19.91 26.40
N ILE A 1284 4.21 -19.03 27.14
CA ILE A 1284 3.06 -19.36 27.99
C ILE A 1284 1.85 -19.70 27.12
N GLN A 1285 1.49 -18.80 26.21
CA GLN A 1285 0.32 -18.98 25.35
C GLN A 1285 0.47 -20.17 24.40
N GLY A 1286 1.66 -20.36 23.84
CA GLY A 1286 1.96 -21.44 22.91
C GLY A 1286 2.00 -22.81 23.57
N PHE A 1287 2.60 -22.93 24.77
CA PHE A 1287 2.57 -24.18 25.52
C PHE A 1287 1.15 -24.54 25.96
N GLY A 1288 0.36 -23.56 26.45
CA GLY A 1288 -1.04 -23.78 26.79
C GLY A 1288 -1.87 -24.26 25.58
N ALA A 1289 -1.70 -23.61 24.43
CA ALA A 1289 -2.38 -24.01 23.21
C ALA A 1289 -1.97 -25.40 22.72
N GLU A 1290 -0.71 -25.81 22.90
CA GLU A 1290 -0.25 -27.16 22.59
C GLU A 1290 -0.91 -28.20 23.49
N LEU A 1291 -0.93 -27.96 24.81
CA LEU A 1291 -1.57 -28.84 25.78
C LEU A 1291 -3.06 -29.04 25.46
N ALA A 1292 -3.81 -27.95 25.32
CA ALA A 1292 -5.25 -28.03 25.03
C ALA A 1292 -5.52 -28.79 23.73
N GLN A 1293 -4.81 -28.48 22.65
CA GLN A 1293 -5.02 -29.10 21.35
C GLN A 1293 -4.62 -30.57 21.31
N MET A 1294 -3.56 -30.96 22.00
CA MET A 1294 -3.17 -32.36 22.16
C MET A 1294 -4.29 -33.18 22.82
N MET A 1295 -4.88 -32.64 23.89
CA MET A 1295 -5.95 -33.32 24.63
C MET A 1295 -7.24 -33.38 23.81
N VAL A 1296 -7.59 -32.31 23.08
CA VAL A 1296 -8.71 -32.30 22.13
C VAL A 1296 -8.50 -33.32 20.99
N GLY A 1297 -7.25 -33.55 20.57
CA GLY A 1297 -6.87 -34.65 19.67
C GLY A 1297 -7.22 -36.03 20.24
N ARG A 1298 -6.94 -36.25 21.54
CA ARG A 1298 -7.32 -37.49 22.23
C ARG A 1298 -8.83 -37.65 22.35
N VAL A 1299 -9.55 -36.57 22.63
CA VAL A 1299 -11.03 -36.56 22.69
C VAL A 1299 -11.60 -36.98 21.33
N PHE A 1300 -11.10 -36.43 20.22
CA PHE A 1300 -11.54 -36.86 18.88
C PHE A 1300 -11.33 -38.38 18.66
N ARG A 1301 -10.14 -38.90 19.03
CA ARG A 1301 -9.87 -40.34 18.92
C ARG A 1301 -10.85 -41.18 19.75
N HIS A 1302 -11.30 -40.67 20.90
CA HIS A 1302 -12.31 -41.31 21.72
C HIS A 1302 -13.70 -41.28 21.07
N PHE A 1303 -14.13 -40.12 20.56
CA PHE A 1303 -15.39 -39.96 19.85
C PHE A 1303 -15.47 -40.91 18.63
N VAL A 1304 -14.38 -41.05 17.86
CA VAL A 1304 -14.33 -42.00 16.74
C VAL A 1304 -14.52 -43.45 17.21
N ARG A 1305 -13.89 -43.87 18.32
CA ARG A 1305 -14.07 -45.23 18.87
C ARG A 1305 -15.49 -45.49 19.34
N ARG A 1306 -16.13 -44.48 19.93
CA ARG A 1306 -17.53 -44.50 20.36
C ARG A 1306 -18.52 -44.28 19.21
N ASP A 1307 -18.04 -44.18 17.96
CA ASP A 1307 -18.86 -43.86 16.78
C ASP A 1307 -19.72 -42.60 16.97
N PHE A 1308 -19.13 -41.56 17.57
CA PHE A 1308 -19.80 -40.33 17.98
C PHE A 1308 -21.02 -40.61 18.88
N TYR A 1309 -20.87 -41.59 19.78
CA TYR A 1309 -21.90 -42.11 20.68
C TYR A 1309 -23.15 -42.59 19.93
N GLY A 1310 -22.93 -43.31 18.81
CA GLY A 1310 -24.01 -43.71 17.91
C GLY A 1310 -24.66 -42.52 17.20
N GLN A 1311 -23.85 -41.55 16.76
CA GLN A 1311 -24.29 -40.28 16.15
C GLN A 1311 -25.17 -39.40 17.07
N LYS A 1312 -24.97 -39.51 18.39
CA LYS A 1312 -25.69 -38.75 19.42
C LYS A 1312 -24.84 -37.70 20.16
N ALA A 1313 -23.55 -37.59 19.86
CA ALA A 1313 -22.70 -36.54 20.41
C ALA A 1313 -21.64 -36.07 19.41
N PHE A 1314 -21.47 -34.76 19.26
CA PHE A 1314 -20.55 -34.14 18.32
C PHE A 1314 -19.70 -33.06 18.99
N MET A 1315 -18.43 -32.96 18.60
CA MET A 1315 -17.60 -31.80 18.91
C MET A 1315 -17.98 -30.68 17.93
N VAL A 1316 -18.35 -29.48 18.41
CA VAL A 1316 -18.97 -28.43 17.58
C VAL A 1316 -18.25 -27.08 17.59
N ASN A 1317 -17.41 -26.81 18.60
CA ASN A 1317 -16.57 -25.61 18.64
C ASN A 1317 -15.31 -25.83 19.48
N PHE A 1318 -14.26 -25.05 19.22
CA PHE A 1318 -13.05 -25.00 20.04
C PHE A 1318 -12.57 -23.55 20.17
N VAL A 1319 -12.62 -23.02 21.39
CA VAL A 1319 -12.30 -21.63 21.72
C VAL A 1319 -11.13 -21.61 22.69
N HIS A 1320 -9.92 -21.63 22.13
CA HIS A 1320 -8.64 -21.58 22.83
C HIS A 1320 -8.39 -22.72 23.85
N ASP A 1321 -8.99 -22.63 25.03
CA ASP A 1321 -8.90 -23.53 26.17
C ASP A 1321 -10.23 -24.25 26.48
N SER A 1322 -11.28 -23.95 25.70
CA SER A 1322 -12.63 -24.48 25.85
C SER A 1322 -13.05 -25.36 24.64
N LEU A 1323 -13.53 -26.57 24.93
CA LEU A 1323 -14.13 -27.49 23.97
C LEU A 1323 -15.66 -27.49 24.12
N TRP A 1324 -16.36 -27.36 22.99
CA TRP A 1324 -17.82 -27.40 22.96
C TRP A 1324 -18.34 -28.67 22.31
N LEU A 1325 -19.35 -29.26 22.92
CA LEU A 1325 -20.05 -30.44 22.44
C LEU A 1325 -21.55 -30.15 22.23
N ASP A 1326 -22.17 -30.91 21.33
CA ASP A 1326 -23.61 -30.97 21.10
C ASP A 1326 -24.04 -32.43 21.35
N CYS A 1327 -24.77 -32.66 22.44
CA CYS A 1327 -25.03 -34.00 22.97
C CYS A 1327 -26.52 -34.24 23.19
N HIS A 1328 -27.02 -35.40 22.73
CA HIS A 1328 -28.36 -35.89 23.07
C HIS A 1328 -28.41 -36.34 24.54
N LEU A 1329 -29.57 -36.15 25.20
CA LEU A 1329 -29.77 -36.47 26.62
C LEU A 1329 -29.40 -37.92 26.98
N ASP A 1330 -29.79 -38.90 26.16
CA ASP A 1330 -29.46 -40.33 26.34
C ASP A 1330 -27.97 -40.64 26.59
N VAL A 1331 -27.05 -39.81 26.08
CA VAL A 1331 -25.61 -40.04 26.16
C VAL A 1331 -24.88 -38.90 26.87
N LEU A 1332 -25.61 -37.90 27.39
CA LEU A 1332 -25.05 -36.66 27.92
C LEU A 1332 -24.09 -36.90 29.09
N GLU A 1333 -24.54 -37.66 30.09
CA GLU A 1333 -23.76 -37.95 31.30
C GLU A 1333 -22.49 -38.76 30.96
N GLU A 1334 -22.64 -39.82 30.15
CA GLU A 1334 -21.52 -40.65 29.70
C GLU A 1334 -20.49 -39.82 28.91
N CYS A 1335 -20.96 -39.06 27.92
CA CYS A 1335 -20.12 -38.22 27.07
C CYS A 1335 -19.35 -37.16 27.87
N ILE A 1336 -20.03 -36.48 28.80
CA ILE A 1336 -19.41 -35.46 29.65
C ILE A 1336 -18.34 -36.06 30.56
N ARG A 1337 -18.66 -37.16 31.26
CA ARG A 1337 -17.71 -37.82 32.18
C ARG A 1337 -16.47 -38.28 31.43
N GLU A 1338 -16.63 -39.03 30.34
CA GLU A 1338 -15.49 -39.55 29.58
C GLU A 1338 -14.64 -38.42 28.96
N THR A 1339 -15.28 -37.36 28.46
CA THR A 1339 -14.54 -36.21 27.91
C THR A 1339 -13.76 -35.48 29.00
N ARG A 1340 -14.40 -35.23 30.16
CA ARG A 1340 -13.76 -34.59 31.32
C ARG A 1340 -12.58 -35.43 31.82
N ASP A 1341 -12.73 -36.74 31.93
CA ASP A 1341 -11.67 -37.66 32.36
C ASP A 1341 -10.46 -37.56 31.43
N ILE A 1342 -10.68 -37.66 30.11
CA ILE A 1342 -9.62 -37.54 29.11
C ILE A 1342 -8.89 -36.21 29.25
N LEU A 1343 -9.61 -35.10 29.34
CA LEU A 1343 -9.02 -33.76 29.44
C LEU A 1343 -8.25 -33.57 30.76
N THR A 1344 -8.69 -34.17 31.87
CA THR A 1344 -8.06 -34.07 33.21
C THR A 1344 -6.73 -34.85 33.26
N GLU A 1345 -6.62 -35.94 32.50
CA GLU A 1345 -5.40 -36.75 32.38
C GLU A 1345 -4.19 -36.02 31.78
N VAL A 1346 -4.31 -34.77 31.35
CA VAL A 1346 -3.21 -34.02 30.71
C VAL A 1346 -1.89 -34.11 31.48
N HIS A 1347 -1.92 -34.05 32.80
CA HIS A 1347 -0.72 -34.12 33.64
C HIS A 1347 -0.01 -35.49 33.60
N THR A 1348 -0.75 -36.60 33.61
CA THR A 1348 -0.17 -37.95 33.47
C THR A 1348 0.19 -38.26 32.02
N TYR A 1349 -0.62 -37.78 31.08
CA TYR A 1349 -0.42 -38.01 29.66
C TYR A 1349 0.81 -37.31 29.12
N VAL A 1350 1.05 -36.04 29.49
CA VAL A 1350 2.23 -35.28 29.06
C VAL A 1350 3.50 -35.91 29.60
N ALA A 1351 3.54 -36.25 30.89
CA ALA A 1351 4.69 -36.91 31.51
C ALA A 1351 5.00 -38.26 30.86
N LYS A 1352 3.96 -38.98 30.44
CA LYS A 1352 4.10 -40.16 29.59
C LYS A 1352 4.68 -39.71 28.24
N ALA A 1353 3.92 -38.99 27.41
CA ALA A 1353 4.21 -38.64 26.02
C ALA A 1353 5.61 -38.02 25.83
N PHE A 1354 6.00 -37.10 26.71
CA PHE A 1354 7.23 -36.32 26.68
C PHE A 1354 8.09 -36.59 27.93
N PRO A 1355 8.92 -37.65 27.93
CA PRO A 1355 9.80 -37.96 29.06
C PRO A 1355 10.63 -36.75 29.48
N GLY A 1356 10.56 -36.39 30.76
CA GLY A 1356 11.25 -35.23 31.35
C GLY A 1356 10.38 -33.96 31.45
N VAL A 1357 9.13 -33.98 30.96
CA VAL A 1357 8.16 -32.89 31.14
C VAL A 1357 7.13 -33.30 32.19
N GLU A 1358 7.25 -32.76 33.40
CA GLU A 1358 6.33 -33.05 34.51
C GLU A 1358 5.36 -31.89 34.76
N LEU A 1359 4.06 -32.18 34.77
CA LEU A 1359 3.04 -31.18 35.11
C LEU A 1359 2.70 -31.26 36.60
N LYS A 1360 3.33 -30.40 37.41
CA LYS A 1360 3.21 -30.39 38.88
C LYS A 1360 1.89 -29.80 39.43
N VAL A 1361 1.08 -29.24 38.55
CA VAL A 1361 -0.21 -28.63 38.87
C VAL A 1361 -1.25 -29.30 37.96
N PRO A 1362 -2.32 -29.90 38.51
CA PRO A 1362 -3.38 -30.46 37.70
C PRO A 1362 -4.16 -29.35 37.01
N LEU A 1363 -4.57 -29.60 35.77
CA LEU A 1363 -5.43 -28.69 35.01
C LEU A 1363 -6.89 -29.07 35.26
N ASN A 1364 -7.56 -28.28 36.10
CA ASN A 1364 -8.97 -28.48 36.43
C ASN A 1364 -9.87 -28.04 35.28
N ILE A 1365 -11.05 -28.67 35.16
CA ILE A 1365 -12.01 -28.41 34.09
C ILE A 1365 -13.33 -27.95 34.70
N THR A 1366 -13.86 -26.84 34.19
CA THR A 1366 -15.23 -26.42 34.47
C THR A 1366 -16.14 -26.94 33.37
N THR A 1367 -17.26 -27.55 33.74
CA THR A 1367 -18.25 -28.05 32.76
C THR A 1367 -19.55 -27.32 32.91
N GLN A 1368 -20.10 -26.85 31.80
CA GLN A 1368 -21.42 -26.22 31.75
C GLN A 1368 -22.28 -26.87 30.68
N CYS A 1369 -23.60 -26.93 30.87
CA CYS A 1369 -24.53 -27.31 29.82
C CYS A 1369 -25.79 -26.44 29.81
N GLY A 1370 -26.42 -26.33 28.65
CA GLY A 1370 -27.66 -25.59 28.45
C GLY A 1370 -28.42 -26.06 27.21
N VAL A 1371 -29.69 -25.66 27.09
CA VAL A 1371 -30.49 -25.92 25.88
C VAL A 1371 -30.00 -25.07 24.69
N ASP A 1372 -29.45 -23.90 24.99
CA ASP A 1372 -28.73 -23.02 24.07
C ASP A 1372 -27.48 -22.45 24.77
N MET A 1373 -26.62 -21.74 24.03
CA MET A 1373 -25.40 -21.16 24.59
C MET A 1373 -25.65 -19.98 25.57
N CYS A 1374 -26.89 -19.50 25.69
CA CYS A 1374 -27.28 -18.42 26.60
C CYS A 1374 -27.73 -18.96 27.97
N SER A 1375 -28.32 -20.16 28.01
CA SER A 1375 -28.90 -20.79 29.20
C SER A 1375 -27.93 -21.77 29.90
N MET A 1376 -26.62 -21.54 29.82
CA MET A 1376 -25.61 -22.49 30.30
C MET A 1376 -25.51 -22.49 31.84
N GLU A 1377 -25.58 -23.66 32.47
CA GLU A 1377 -25.43 -23.85 33.91
C GLU A 1377 -24.27 -24.81 34.22
N THR A 1378 -23.62 -24.63 35.38
CA THR A 1378 -22.45 -25.45 35.76
C THR A 1378 -22.87 -26.80 36.32
N ILE A 1379 -22.27 -27.89 35.83
CA ILE A 1379 -22.53 -29.26 36.29
C ILE A 1379 -21.41 -29.74 37.24
N THR A 1380 -21.79 -30.06 38.48
CA THR A 1380 -20.92 -30.63 39.52
C THR A 1380 -21.29 -32.08 39.81
N ASP A 1381 -21.22 -32.94 38.78
CA ASP A 1381 -21.54 -34.38 38.79
C ASP A 1381 -23.00 -34.77 39.14
N ASP A 1382 -23.83 -33.79 39.51
CA ASP A 1382 -25.29 -33.90 39.58
C ASP A 1382 -25.93 -33.35 38.30
N PHE A 1383 -26.61 -34.22 37.56
CA PHE A 1383 -27.30 -33.90 36.30
C PHE A 1383 -28.79 -33.57 36.52
N SER A 1384 -29.27 -33.48 37.76
CA SER A 1384 -30.67 -33.17 38.09
C SER A 1384 -31.14 -31.84 37.50
N CYS A 1385 -30.26 -30.83 37.45
CA CYS A 1385 -30.53 -29.52 36.85
C CYS A 1385 -30.91 -29.61 35.36
N VAL A 1386 -30.39 -30.59 34.62
CA VAL A 1386 -30.61 -30.74 33.17
C VAL A 1386 -32.09 -30.87 32.83
N ALA A 1387 -32.89 -31.52 33.70
CA ALA A 1387 -34.33 -31.69 33.52
C ALA A 1387 -35.14 -30.39 33.73
N LEU A 1388 -34.57 -29.42 34.47
CA LEU A 1388 -35.21 -28.14 34.79
C LEU A 1388 -34.81 -27.01 33.82
N GLN A 1389 -33.81 -27.25 32.97
CA GLN A 1389 -33.31 -26.27 32.01
C GLN A 1389 -34.37 -25.94 30.95
N GLY A 1390 -34.74 -24.67 30.87
CA GLY A 1390 -35.54 -24.09 29.79
C GLY A 1390 -34.76 -23.05 29.02
N ARG A 1391 -35.26 -22.63 27.85
CA ARG A 1391 -34.69 -21.48 27.15
C ARG A 1391 -34.91 -20.24 28.01
N SER A 1392 -33.91 -19.37 28.08
CA SER A 1392 -34.08 -18.08 28.77
C SER A 1392 -35.28 -17.34 28.19
N ALA A 1393 -36.18 -16.86 29.05
CA ALA A 1393 -37.35 -16.11 28.60
C ALA A 1393 -36.92 -14.97 27.65
N VAL A 1394 -37.74 -14.70 26.63
CA VAL A 1394 -37.58 -13.51 25.78
C VAL A 1394 -37.90 -12.31 26.68
N GLY A 1395 -36.91 -11.86 27.47
CA GLY A 1395 -37.10 -10.76 28.38
C GLY A 1395 -37.50 -9.51 27.60
N ALA A 1396 -38.47 -8.77 28.12
CA ALA A 1396 -38.86 -7.43 27.66
C ALA A 1396 -37.65 -6.46 27.61
N GLU A 1397 -36.52 -6.81 28.25
CA GLU A 1397 -35.25 -6.07 28.20
C GLU A 1397 -34.55 -6.07 26.81
N ALA A 1398 -35.11 -6.72 25.79
CA ALA A 1398 -34.63 -6.54 24.41
C ALA A 1398 -35.14 -5.25 23.75
N GLU A 1399 -36.14 -4.58 24.34
CA GLU A 1399 -36.47 -3.18 24.06
C GLU A 1399 -35.60 -2.28 24.94
N GLU A 1400 -34.30 -2.20 24.66
CA GLU A 1400 -33.62 -0.94 25.00
C GLU A 1400 -34.36 0.16 24.22
N PRO A 1401 -34.81 1.24 24.90
CA PRO A 1401 -35.54 2.31 24.23
C PRO A 1401 -34.70 2.82 23.06
N LEU A 1402 -35.37 3.20 21.97
CA LEU A 1402 -34.74 4.01 20.93
C LEU A 1402 -33.92 5.11 21.62
N PRO A 1403 -32.69 5.41 21.15
CA PRO A 1403 -31.95 6.53 21.71
C PRO A 1403 -32.90 7.73 21.75
N SER A 1404 -32.98 8.42 22.88
CA SER A 1404 -33.91 9.54 23.05
C SER A 1404 -33.67 10.57 21.94
N LEU A 1405 -34.50 10.50 20.90
CA LEU A 1405 -34.55 11.48 19.83
C LEU A 1405 -35.21 12.72 20.42
N GLU A 1406 -34.77 13.92 20.03
CA GLU A 1406 -35.53 15.14 20.32
C GLU A 1406 -36.97 14.94 19.82
N ALA A 1407 -37.96 15.46 20.55
CA ALA A 1407 -39.38 15.22 20.29
C ALA A 1407 -39.76 15.44 18.80
N ASP A 1408 -39.15 16.46 18.19
CA ASP A 1408 -39.34 16.81 16.78
C ASP A 1408 -38.91 15.70 15.81
N ALA A 1409 -37.91 14.89 16.17
CA ALA A 1409 -37.45 13.76 15.36
C ALA A 1409 -38.27 12.48 15.57
N ALA A 1410 -38.96 12.35 16.70
CA ALA A 1410 -39.88 11.24 16.96
C ALA A 1410 -41.18 11.40 16.13
N ASP A 1411 -41.74 12.62 16.09
CA ASP A 1411 -42.98 12.92 15.35
C ASP A 1411 -42.83 12.68 13.83
N ILE A 1412 -41.67 12.98 13.24
CA ILE A 1412 -41.37 12.74 11.81
C ILE A 1412 -41.20 11.25 11.50
N ILE A 1413 -40.86 10.43 12.50
CA ILE A 1413 -40.75 8.98 12.32
C ILE A 1413 -42.14 8.33 12.42
N GLU A 1414 -43.01 8.81 13.32
CA GLU A 1414 -44.37 8.30 13.48
C GLU A 1414 -45.33 8.70 12.35
N SER A 1415 -45.08 9.79 11.62
CA SER A 1415 -45.94 10.20 10.49
C SER A 1415 -45.70 9.44 9.18
N ASP A 1416 -44.56 8.74 9.05
CA ASP A 1416 -44.10 8.07 7.83
C ASP A 1416 -44.06 6.53 7.96
N MET A 1417 -44.19 5.98 9.18
CA MET A 1417 -44.40 4.54 9.43
C MET A 1417 -45.89 4.23 9.50
#